data_AF-A0A6L9KIV6-F1
#
_entry.id   AF-A0A6L9KIV6-F1
#
_cell.length_a   1.000
_cell.length_b   1.000
_cell.length_c   1.000
_cell.angle_alpha   90.00
_cell.angle_beta   90.00
_cell.angle_gamma   90.00
#
_symmetry.space_group_name_H-M   'P 1'
#
loop_
_entity.id
_entity.type
_entity.pdbx_description
1 polymer ?
#
loop_
_entity_poly.entity_id
_entity_poly.type
_entity_poly.pdbx_seq_one_letter_code
_entity_poly.pdbx_strand_id
1 'polypeptide(L)'
;MATNYKLKPFRFNLDDLNFMRDQINFRPLFDAAGNALINWDGTGAIFDVTGTQYNTTGMSAVDAIAAFGRSYASVTAAEGLREVTGQNNNLLLVNKFWGAVDQPFLQTVAPDFSNYVKPLAAGEINGFYAAKTFTASMTTAMSTGSTDYTKTQALPGGSQLDGNIVDYTPRMISRTITTGGATPLQDATVDGGQVLHWNAARYATDSTYAAAVDTVSVGGAGLIEGAAIMSDVGILAGGQHDPQDPTNGELFFGAINPGVAPGNSWLAYFGQFFDHGLDFVGKGGGLVPSKITIPLALDDPLYRAPNTNFPGDPGNTKITVSRADISGFDANGNAQWVNHTSPYIDQSQTYGSHEQMTQLLREWVSTDSGVTYHAGGHLLDGTTSAAWTNAWGELTTATLPTLNELRAHLAATGRDDLTWDDVLNLRNRDASGHVIDSDLVTAGVQGTGSGQALLLDMNPHFDVTHLSAATQAALHDLGIDAAIDGTYALGGPGSLGAIINFATFEPMASSGSDPLNALALDVLIESVGDHYIAGDGRVNENIGLTTIHHVFHEEHNFQVRNIQEAIIAQDARQVTLDAAGIYDHSVAHDWQVDTGNGTDAQGNYLTATGAISWDEGKLFDAAKLTVEMEYQHAAVDQYARTITPDIPEFVGYNSGENATVSLEYAQGAFRFGHSTMRETINYMDPNGSITGKVMSVALEQAFLNPALFAEKGAASIALGMTHQQMNEIDELLTPAMNQGLLGQPLDLAAINIARGRDVGLPTLNDFREAVGLTRYSSWADFGDSMVHPESLVNFIAAYSFDGDIGRALAVVGLVSGEIAEGTEAAYGYTTNEAINFINGGDNGFNKIDTWIGGLAEVHVMGGLLGETFNVVFVDQINRLMDGDRFYYLYRLNNMQMGDEIANAQFKDIIERNTGLEHLNGSAFAYADQYVDLTETATGATLADRLLNQKTEHKYGDTLAANPTLGVYSTNGTSTNSNGALITVSGVQYIRDLRVEGANGNPNVNGTNLDGTPDTGANSNEVLVGTDNKDLIYMWAGDDTAYGEGDNDIIYGGAGIDRLYGGDGNDTIFGGDSGDLIDGGDGDDTLFGESSGTAAAGLDQIIGGAGNDVIYGGVGIDKISGGSGDDVIFGGGDTDAFTHGGDGNDYIDGGSDGDLLWGDGGDDLIVGGDNQDIVAGLDGDDILRPGIPSSAAGGGPDEVLGGDGAGDRGNDGEGVGFDLIDFSDYASAPVGVNADFATQQNPLEAIDGTTPFPAWVGIEGVIGSRNSWRTRTTIG
;
A
#
# COMPACT_ATOMS: atom_id res chain seq x y z
N MET A 1 -10.87 32.91 10.21
CA MET A 1 -10.97 31.60 9.53
C MET A 1 -9.53 31.31 9.21
N ALA A 2 -8.96 30.31 9.88
CA ALA A 2 -7.56 29.97 9.69
C ALA A 2 -7.42 29.47 8.25
N THR A 3 -6.61 30.17 7.47
CA THR A 3 -6.07 29.69 6.21
C THR A 3 -4.83 28.92 6.61
N ASN A 4 -5.02 27.66 7.00
CA ASN A 4 -3.96 26.66 7.11
C ASN A 4 -3.71 26.12 5.70
N TYR A 5 -2.53 25.52 5.48
CA TYR A 5 -2.18 24.71 4.31
C TYR A 5 -3.43 24.07 3.69
N LYS A 6 -3.88 24.60 2.56
CA LYS A 6 -4.98 23.97 1.84
C LYS A 6 -4.40 22.77 1.12
N LEU A 7 -4.86 21.58 1.51
CA LEU A 7 -4.63 20.34 0.76
C LEU A 7 -4.76 20.63 -0.74
N LYS A 8 -3.65 20.50 -1.47
CA LYS A 8 -3.54 20.86 -2.88
C LYS A 8 -4.66 20.17 -3.66
N PRO A 9 -5.62 20.88 -4.28
CA PRO A 9 -6.74 20.23 -4.94
C PRO A 9 -6.22 19.44 -6.14
N PHE A 10 -6.56 18.15 -6.24
CA PHE A 10 -6.30 17.33 -7.42
C PHE A 10 -7.09 17.94 -8.59
N ARG A 11 -6.43 18.42 -9.64
CA ARG A 11 -7.09 19.18 -10.71
C ARG A 11 -7.37 18.31 -11.93
N PHE A 12 -8.45 18.66 -12.63
CA PHE A 12 -8.78 18.08 -13.93
C PHE A 12 -9.03 19.21 -14.93
N ASN A 13 -8.35 19.15 -16.07
CA ASN A 13 -8.66 19.99 -17.21
C ASN A 13 -9.73 19.34 -18.12
N LEU A 14 -10.05 20.02 -19.22
CA LEU A 14 -11.06 19.52 -20.16
C LEU A 14 -10.60 18.22 -20.86
N ASP A 15 -9.31 18.08 -21.12
CA ASP A 15 -8.76 16.91 -21.78
C ASP A 15 -8.78 15.69 -20.87
N ASP A 16 -8.50 15.84 -19.57
CA ASP A 16 -8.68 14.79 -18.59
C ASP A 16 -10.13 14.29 -18.54
N LEU A 17 -11.09 15.23 -18.51
CA LEU A 17 -12.52 14.91 -18.53
C LEU A 17 -12.93 14.22 -19.85
N ASN A 18 -12.41 14.68 -20.99
CA ASN A 18 -12.66 14.07 -22.29
C ASN A 18 -12.05 12.65 -22.36
N PHE A 19 -10.82 12.49 -21.87
CA PHE A 19 -10.14 11.21 -21.79
C PHE A 19 -10.95 10.23 -20.95
N MET A 20 -11.30 10.58 -19.71
CA MET A 20 -12.12 9.74 -18.83
C MET A 20 -13.44 9.36 -19.50
N ARG A 21 -14.16 10.34 -20.05
CA ARG A 21 -15.43 10.10 -20.79
C ARG A 21 -15.22 9.09 -21.91
N ASP A 22 -14.14 9.22 -22.68
CA ASP A 22 -13.86 8.38 -23.84
C ASP A 22 -13.46 6.97 -23.42
N GLN A 23 -12.69 6.81 -22.33
CA GLN A 23 -12.40 5.52 -21.71
C GLN A 23 -13.68 4.79 -21.27
N ILE A 24 -14.58 5.51 -20.60
CA ILE A 24 -15.83 4.95 -20.05
C ILE A 24 -16.83 4.62 -21.16
N ASN A 25 -16.96 5.47 -22.17
CA ASN A 25 -17.88 5.24 -23.29
C ASN A 25 -17.36 4.22 -24.31
N PHE A 26 -16.10 3.79 -24.18
CA PHE A 26 -15.53 2.76 -25.03
C PHE A 26 -16.20 1.40 -24.79
N ARG A 27 -16.89 0.90 -25.81
CA ARG A 27 -17.59 -0.41 -25.76
C ARG A 27 -16.80 -1.44 -26.55
N PRO A 28 -15.94 -2.27 -25.92
CA PRO A 28 -15.11 -3.22 -26.64
C PRO A 28 -15.93 -4.26 -27.41
N LEU A 29 -15.45 -4.59 -28.61
CA LEU A 29 -15.99 -5.64 -29.46
C LEU A 29 -15.34 -6.98 -29.18
N PHE A 30 -16.18 -7.99 -28.95
CA PHE A 30 -15.77 -9.38 -28.82
C PHE A 30 -16.48 -10.26 -29.87
N ASP A 31 -15.82 -11.32 -30.32
CA ASP A 31 -16.47 -12.34 -31.14
C ASP A 31 -17.44 -13.22 -30.31
N ALA A 32 -18.18 -14.11 -30.98
CA ALA A 32 -19.11 -15.03 -30.29
C ALA A 32 -18.44 -16.02 -29.32
N ALA A 33 -17.11 -16.11 -29.32
CA ALA A 33 -16.32 -16.90 -28.39
C ALA A 33 -15.66 -16.05 -27.28
N GLY A 34 -16.00 -14.76 -27.21
CA GLY A 34 -15.50 -13.82 -26.20
C GLY A 34 -14.05 -13.38 -26.43
N ASN A 35 -13.56 -13.43 -27.68
CA ASN A 35 -12.21 -12.98 -28.02
C ASN A 35 -12.25 -11.52 -28.48
N ALA A 36 -11.31 -10.69 -27.98
CA ALA A 36 -11.20 -9.29 -28.36
C ALA A 36 -11.01 -9.16 -29.88
N LEU A 37 -11.68 -8.19 -30.48
CA LEU A 37 -11.51 -7.81 -31.89
C LEU A 37 -10.64 -6.56 -31.98
N ILE A 38 -9.89 -6.44 -33.08
CA ILE A 38 -8.94 -5.34 -33.30
C ILE A 38 -9.09 -4.73 -34.71
N ASN A 39 -8.61 -3.50 -34.89
CA ASN A 39 -8.47 -2.81 -36.19
C ASN A 39 -9.77 -2.56 -36.98
N TRP A 40 -10.88 -2.32 -36.29
CA TRP A 40 -12.12 -1.83 -36.90
C TRP A 40 -12.38 -0.36 -36.57
N ASP A 41 -12.25 0.50 -37.58
CA ASP A 41 -12.40 1.95 -37.51
C ASP A 41 -13.86 2.44 -37.66
N GLY A 42 -14.84 1.54 -37.47
CA GLY A 42 -16.24 1.81 -37.75
C GLY A 42 -16.61 1.71 -39.24
N THR A 43 -15.65 1.45 -40.14
CA THR A 43 -15.88 1.23 -41.57
C THR A 43 -15.26 -0.09 -42.04
N GLY A 44 -15.88 -0.74 -43.03
CA GLY A 44 -15.28 -1.95 -43.64
C GLY A 44 -15.37 -3.22 -42.80
N ALA A 45 -14.29 -3.99 -42.78
CA ALA A 45 -14.27 -5.38 -42.31
C ALA A 45 -13.57 -5.50 -40.94
N ILE A 46 -14.16 -6.25 -40.02
CA ILE A 46 -13.61 -6.49 -38.68
C ILE A 46 -12.62 -7.66 -38.79
N PHE A 47 -11.53 -7.63 -38.02
CA PHE A 47 -10.57 -8.73 -37.94
C PHE A 47 -10.49 -9.25 -36.51
N ASP A 48 -10.36 -10.57 -36.35
CA ASP A 48 -9.91 -11.12 -35.07
C ASP A 48 -8.40 -10.86 -34.88
N VAL A 49 -7.89 -11.12 -33.67
CA VAL A 49 -6.45 -10.95 -33.37
C VAL A 49 -5.53 -11.85 -34.21
N THR A 50 -6.07 -12.83 -34.95
CA THR A 50 -5.31 -13.69 -35.87
C THR A 50 -5.30 -13.16 -37.31
N GLY A 51 -5.98 -12.03 -37.56
CA GLY A 51 -6.14 -11.43 -38.88
C GLY A 51 -7.24 -12.07 -39.73
N THR A 52 -8.12 -12.90 -39.14
CA THR A 52 -9.25 -13.50 -39.86
C THR A 52 -10.42 -12.51 -39.91
N GLN A 53 -10.92 -12.29 -41.13
CA GLN A 53 -12.01 -11.36 -41.37
C GLN A 53 -13.35 -11.86 -40.82
N TYR A 54 -13.98 -11.05 -39.99
CA TYR A 54 -15.35 -11.18 -39.49
C TYR A 54 -16.30 -10.32 -40.37
N ASN A 55 -17.42 -10.86 -40.82
CA ASN A 55 -18.23 -10.26 -41.90
C ASN A 55 -19.44 -9.46 -41.39
N THR A 56 -19.46 -8.13 -41.61
CA THR A 56 -20.61 -7.25 -41.37
C THR A 56 -20.66 -6.07 -42.37
N THR A 57 -21.19 -6.27 -43.58
CA THR A 57 -21.35 -5.16 -44.55
C THR A 57 -22.69 -4.41 -44.43
N GLY A 58 -22.65 -3.07 -44.26
CA GLY A 58 -23.74 -2.18 -44.71
C GLY A 58 -24.30 -1.11 -43.76
N MET A 59 -23.67 -0.81 -42.61
CA MET A 59 -24.12 0.24 -41.67
C MET A 59 -23.18 1.45 -41.71
N SER A 60 -23.67 2.64 -41.31
CA SER A 60 -22.80 3.81 -41.08
C SER A 60 -21.94 3.60 -39.83
N ALA A 61 -20.77 4.23 -39.72
CA ALA A 61 -19.89 4.06 -38.56
C ALA A 61 -20.60 4.40 -37.23
N VAL A 62 -21.41 5.47 -37.23
CA VAL A 62 -22.19 5.89 -36.06
C VAL A 62 -23.26 4.87 -35.68
N ASP A 63 -24.04 4.39 -36.65
CA ASP A 63 -25.08 3.36 -36.38
C ASP A 63 -24.45 2.02 -35.99
N ALA A 64 -23.28 1.69 -36.52
CA ALA A 64 -22.56 0.46 -36.24
C ALA A 64 -21.91 0.50 -34.85
N ILE A 65 -21.34 1.63 -34.44
CA ILE A 65 -20.81 1.81 -33.09
C ILE A 65 -21.92 1.73 -32.04
N ALA A 66 -23.05 2.39 -32.31
CA ALA A 66 -24.21 2.32 -31.42
C ALA A 66 -24.81 0.91 -31.32
N ALA A 67 -24.76 0.13 -32.40
CA ALA A 67 -25.32 -1.22 -32.44
C ALA A 67 -24.37 -2.31 -31.94
N PHE A 68 -23.05 -2.13 -32.11
CA PHE A 68 -22.06 -3.19 -31.90
C PHE A 68 -20.90 -2.81 -30.98
N GLY A 69 -20.53 -1.53 -30.84
CA GLY A 69 -19.37 -1.11 -30.02
C GLY A 69 -18.19 -0.61 -30.88
N ARG A 70 -16.96 -0.68 -30.36
CA ARG A 70 -15.69 -0.34 -31.03
C ARG A 70 -14.68 -1.46 -30.78
N SER A 71 -13.78 -1.72 -31.72
CA SER A 71 -12.67 -2.66 -31.48
C SER A 71 -11.45 -1.89 -30.99
N TYR A 72 -10.51 -2.57 -30.35
CA TYR A 72 -9.22 -1.98 -30.01
C TYR A 72 -8.41 -1.63 -31.26
N ALA A 73 -7.64 -0.55 -31.20
CA ALA A 73 -6.77 -0.15 -32.30
C ALA A 73 -5.66 -1.18 -32.54
N SER A 74 -5.08 -1.72 -31.47
CA SER A 74 -4.02 -2.73 -31.51
C SER A 74 -4.12 -3.65 -30.28
N VAL A 75 -3.16 -4.56 -30.11
CA VAL A 75 -3.02 -5.37 -28.90
C VAL A 75 -2.37 -4.62 -27.73
N THR A 76 -1.86 -3.41 -27.98
CA THR A 76 -1.27 -2.50 -26.99
C THR A 76 -2.14 -1.29 -26.69
N ALA A 77 -3.27 -1.14 -27.39
CA ALA A 77 -4.32 -0.14 -27.13
C ALA A 77 -4.52 0.16 -25.63
N ALA A 78 -4.52 1.41 -25.19
CA ALA A 78 -4.79 1.78 -23.79
C ALA A 78 -6.29 2.03 -23.51
N GLU A 79 -7.14 1.94 -24.55
CA GLU A 79 -8.54 2.31 -24.49
C GLU A 79 -9.40 1.34 -23.65
N GLY A 80 -10.46 1.89 -23.05
CA GLY A 80 -11.48 1.16 -22.29
C GLY A 80 -11.20 1.11 -20.79
N LEU A 81 -12.12 0.47 -20.07
CA LEU A 81 -11.99 0.21 -18.64
C LEU A 81 -11.40 -1.19 -18.39
N ARG A 82 -10.80 -1.37 -17.22
CA ARG A 82 -10.37 -2.68 -16.74
C ARG A 82 -11.58 -3.56 -16.51
N GLU A 83 -11.54 -4.79 -17.04
CA GLU A 83 -12.52 -5.81 -16.67
C GLU A 83 -12.24 -6.25 -15.23
N VAL A 84 -13.24 -6.14 -14.34
CA VAL A 84 -13.10 -6.42 -12.89
C VAL A 84 -12.59 -7.84 -12.62
N THR A 85 -12.93 -8.79 -13.50
CA THR A 85 -12.46 -10.18 -13.40
C THR A 85 -11.05 -10.39 -13.94
N GLY A 86 -10.40 -9.35 -14.47
CA GLY A 86 -9.08 -9.42 -15.10
C GLY A 86 -9.06 -10.04 -16.50
N GLN A 87 -10.17 -10.63 -16.96
CA GLN A 87 -10.24 -11.30 -18.26
C GLN A 87 -10.17 -10.30 -19.43
N ASN A 88 -9.35 -10.59 -20.45
CA ASN A 88 -9.09 -9.74 -21.61
C ASN A 88 -8.39 -8.41 -21.31
N ASN A 89 -7.82 -8.21 -20.11
CA ASN A 89 -6.95 -7.06 -19.85
C ASN A 89 -5.67 -7.13 -20.71
N ASN A 90 -5.15 -8.34 -20.92
CA ASN A 90 -4.21 -8.64 -22.01
C ASN A 90 -4.99 -9.03 -23.28
N LEU A 91 -4.81 -8.26 -24.36
CA LEU A 91 -5.59 -8.41 -25.59
C LEU A 91 -5.14 -9.58 -26.48
N LEU A 92 -4.00 -10.22 -26.20
CA LEU A 92 -3.56 -11.40 -26.95
C LEU A 92 -4.42 -12.61 -26.59
N LEU A 93 -5.02 -13.26 -27.60
CA LEU A 93 -5.95 -14.40 -27.40
C LEU A 93 -5.35 -15.56 -26.59
N VAL A 94 -4.05 -15.83 -26.75
CA VAL A 94 -3.35 -16.88 -26.00
C VAL A 94 -3.14 -16.51 -24.52
N ASN A 95 -3.18 -15.22 -24.20
CA ASN A 95 -2.84 -14.64 -22.91
C ASN A 95 -4.03 -13.94 -22.25
N LYS A 96 -5.24 -14.04 -22.79
CA LYS A 96 -6.42 -13.31 -22.30
C LYS A 96 -6.85 -13.62 -20.85
N PHE A 97 -6.30 -14.67 -20.27
CA PHE A 97 -6.50 -15.06 -18.87
C PHE A 97 -5.28 -14.74 -17.99
N TRP A 98 -4.21 -14.17 -18.56
CA TRP A 98 -3.12 -13.63 -17.76
C TRP A 98 -3.66 -12.45 -16.98
N GLY A 99 -3.50 -12.56 -15.67
CA GLY A 99 -4.06 -11.60 -14.74
C GLY A 99 -5.58 -11.72 -14.48
N ALA A 100 -6.24 -12.81 -14.87
CA ALA A 100 -7.67 -13.00 -14.56
C ALA A 100 -7.88 -13.66 -13.18
N VAL A 101 -8.95 -13.28 -12.50
CA VAL A 101 -9.44 -13.92 -11.28
C VAL A 101 -9.87 -15.35 -11.56
N ASP A 102 -9.92 -16.17 -10.52
CA ASP A 102 -10.26 -17.59 -10.58
C ASP A 102 -9.35 -18.41 -11.52
N GLN A 103 -8.14 -17.90 -11.82
CA GLN A 103 -7.12 -18.62 -12.56
C GLN A 103 -6.06 -19.24 -11.62
N PRO A 104 -5.38 -20.30 -12.07
CA PRO A 104 -4.27 -20.85 -11.30
C PRO A 104 -3.14 -19.84 -11.08
N PHE A 105 -2.53 -19.86 -9.89
CA PHE A 105 -1.26 -19.18 -9.65
C PHE A 105 -0.19 -19.62 -10.66
N LEU A 106 0.67 -18.69 -11.04
CA LEU A 106 1.86 -19.04 -11.81
C LEU A 106 2.82 -19.83 -10.91
N GLN A 107 3.28 -20.99 -11.36
CA GLN A 107 4.33 -21.75 -10.69
C GLN A 107 5.62 -21.57 -11.48
N THR A 108 6.56 -20.82 -10.92
CA THR A 108 7.85 -20.54 -11.55
C THR A 108 8.88 -21.62 -11.23
N VAL A 109 8.68 -22.33 -10.10
CA VAL A 109 9.54 -23.40 -9.64
C VAL A 109 8.76 -24.71 -9.52
N ALA A 110 9.43 -25.83 -9.74
CA ALA A 110 8.82 -27.15 -9.58
C ALA A 110 8.45 -27.40 -8.11
N PRO A 111 7.23 -27.88 -7.81
CA PRO A 111 6.81 -28.08 -6.44
C PRO A 111 7.61 -29.20 -5.78
N ASP A 112 8.03 -29.00 -4.53
CA ASP A 112 8.68 -30.01 -3.71
C ASP A 112 7.85 -30.37 -2.47
N PHE A 113 7.55 -31.67 -2.36
CA PHE A 113 6.88 -32.25 -1.20
C PHE A 113 7.80 -33.22 -0.43
N SER A 114 9.11 -33.18 -0.67
CA SER A 114 10.07 -34.12 -0.07
C SER A 114 10.19 -33.96 1.45
N ASN A 115 9.96 -32.75 1.97
CA ASN A 115 9.95 -32.43 3.39
C ASN A 115 8.65 -32.78 4.13
N TYR A 116 7.62 -33.31 3.44
CA TYR A 116 6.33 -33.67 4.05
C TYR A 116 6.42 -34.90 4.96
N VAL A 117 5.71 -34.85 6.10
CA VAL A 117 5.52 -36.00 7.02
C VAL A 117 4.16 -36.70 6.77
N LYS A 118 4.16 -38.04 6.89
CA LYS A 118 3.11 -39.00 6.49
C LYS A 118 1.69 -38.72 7.03
N PRO A 119 0.63 -39.22 6.35
CA PRO A 119 -0.68 -39.40 6.97
C PRO A 119 -0.59 -40.45 8.08
N LEU A 120 -1.23 -40.21 9.22
CA LEU A 120 -1.44 -41.23 10.24
C LEU A 120 -2.46 -42.27 9.77
N ALA A 121 -2.24 -43.54 10.09
CA ALA A 121 -3.28 -44.56 9.91
C ALA A 121 -4.40 -44.31 10.93
N ALA A 122 -5.66 -44.50 10.51
CA ALA A 122 -6.82 -44.34 11.38
C ALA A 122 -6.70 -45.22 12.64
N GLY A 123 -6.52 -44.58 13.81
CA GLY A 123 -6.43 -45.25 15.12
C GLY A 123 -5.17 -44.96 15.96
N GLU A 124 -4.17 -44.25 15.43
CA GLU A 124 -2.92 -43.93 16.14
C GLU A 124 -2.97 -42.69 17.07
N ILE A 125 -4.18 -42.16 17.32
CA ILE A 125 -4.41 -40.88 18.04
C ILE A 125 -3.88 -40.91 19.49
N ASN A 126 -3.71 -42.08 20.10
CA ASN A 126 -3.39 -42.19 21.54
C ASN A 126 -1.90 -42.44 21.86
N GLY A 127 -1.01 -42.49 20.86
CA GLY A 127 0.39 -42.94 21.04
C GLY A 127 1.44 -41.84 21.22
N PHE A 128 1.15 -40.60 20.85
CA PHE A 128 2.13 -39.50 20.83
C PHE A 128 2.22 -38.69 22.15
N TYR A 129 1.33 -38.95 23.11
CA TYR A 129 1.11 -38.13 24.31
C TYR A 129 2.07 -38.35 25.50
N ALA A 130 3.26 -38.92 25.32
CA ALA A 130 4.13 -39.17 26.46
C ALA A 130 5.63 -39.13 26.16
N ALA A 131 6.26 -38.02 26.56
CA ALA A 131 7.57 -37.93 27.22
C ALA A 131 8.52 -36.87 26.62
N LYS A 132 8.37 -35.61 27.07
CA LYS A 132 9.50 -34.67 27.17
C LYS A 132 9.48 -34.02 28.56
N THR A 133 9.56 -34.80 29.63
CA THR A 133 9.91 -34.23 30.94
C THR A 133 11.40 -33.92 30.92
N PHE A 134 11.75 -32.68 30.58
CA PHE A 134 13.07 -32.12 30.87
C PHE A 134 13.17 -31.94 32.39
N THR A 135 13.75 -32.94 33.06
CA THR A 135 14.30 -32.76 34.39
C THR A 135 15.80 -33.03 34.31
N ALA A 136 16.58 -32.14 34.90
CA ALA A 136 18.05 -32.05 34.84
C ALA A 136 18.82 -33.25 35.46
N SER A 137 18.28 -34.46 35.38
CA SER A 137 18.87 -35.65 35.98
C SER A 137 18.52 -36.90 35.17
N MET A 138 19.10 -37.08 33.98
CA MET A 138 19.23 -38.41 33.37
C MET A 138 20.58 -38.58 32.65
N THR A 139 21.66 -38.54 33.43
CA THR A 139 22.84 -39.36 33.12
C THR A 139 22.47 -40.83 33.36
N THR A 140 22.53 -41.65 32.30
CA THR A 140 22.59 -43.13 32.27
C THR A 140 21.40 -43.83 31.58
N ALA A 141 21.71 -44.42 30.42
CA ALA A 141 21.04 -45.51 29.71
C ALA A 141 19.74 -45.21 28.93
N MET A 142 19.88 -44.66 27.71
CA MET A 142 18.94 -44.93 26.63
C MET A 142 19.13 -46.38 26.13
N SER A 143 18.22 -47.29 26.50
CA SER A 143 18.08 -48.57 25.80
C SER A 143 17.01 -48.44 24.71
N THR A 144 17.46 -48.43 23.47
CA THR A 144 16.77 -48.86 22.23
C THR A 144 15.31 -49.28 22.40
N GLY A 145 14.41 -48.31 22.26
CA GLY A 145 12.96 -48.48 22.31
C GLY A 145 12.22 -47.31 21.64
N SER A 146 12.76 -46.82 20.51
CA SER A 146 12.13 -45.95 19.50
C SER A 146 11.23 -44.81 20.03
N THR A 147 11.79 -43.84 20.74
CA THR A 147 11.29 -42.45 20.83
C THR A 147 11.86 -41.62 19.68
N ASP A 148 11.83 -42.22 18.49
CA ASP A 148 12.55 -41.76 17.31
C ASP A 148 11.52 -41.11 16.38
N TYR A 149 11.29 -39.80 16.59
CA TYR A 149 10.45 -38.97 15.72
C TYR A 149 11.05 -38.84 14.31
N THR A 150 12.27 -39.34 14.08
CA THR A 150 13.04 -39.26 12.82
C THR A 150 12.79 -40.40 11.83
N LYS A 151 11.81 -41.28 12.06
CA LYS A 151 11.43 -42.32 11.08
C LYS A 151 10.47 -41.79 9.99
N THR A 152 10.88 -40.71 9.35
CA THR A 152 10.30 -40.22 8.10
C THR A 152 10.85 -41.07 6.96
N GLN A 153 10.02 -41.91 6.35
CA GLN A 153 10.31 -42.38 4.99
C GLN A 153 9.76 -41.33 4.04
N ALA A 154 10.63 -40.73 3.23
CA ALA A 154 10.25 -39.97 2.04
C ALA A 154 9.25 -40.79 1.21
N LEU A 155 8.25 -40.12 0.64
CA LEU A 155 7.30 -40.76 -0.26
C LEU A 155 8.06 -41.32 -1.47
N PRO A 156 7.81 -42.57 -1.87
CA PRO A 156 8.33 -43.07 -3.14
C PRO A 156 7.64 -42.31 -4.29
N GLY A 157 8.29 -41.30 -4.85
CA GLY A 157 7.93 -40.74 -6.16
C GLY A 157 7.09 -39.46 -6.19
N GLY A 158 7.25 -38.54 -5.23
CA GLY A 158 6.78 -37.15 -5.39
C GLY A 158 5.25 -36.93 -5.48
N SER A 159 4.43 -37.92 -5.12
CA SER A 159 2.96 -37.81 -5.19
C SER A 159 2.38 -37.10 -3.97
N GLN A 160 1.55 -36.07 -4.18
CA GLN A 160 0.80 -35.33 -3.16
C GLN A 160 -0.17 -36.24 -2.36
N LEU A 161 -0.42 -35.90 -1.10
CA LEU A 161 -1.36 -36.62 -0.23
C LEU A 161 -2.77 -36.01 -0.31
N ASP A 162 -3.78 -36.82 -0.67
CA ASP A 162 -5.19 -36.49 -0.46
C ASP A 162 -5.58 -36.82 0.99
N GLY A 163 -5.88 -35.80 1.81
CA GLY A 163 -6.43 -35.99 3.17
C GLY A 163 -5.80 -35.14 4.29
N ASN A 164 -6.20 -35.46 5.54
CA ASN A 164 -5.70 -34.81 6.75
C ASN A 164 -4.24 -35.17 7.03
N ILE A 165 -3.48 -34.20 7.51
CA ILE A 165 -2.04 -34.31 7.78
C ILE A 165 -1.79 -33.98 9.25
N VAL A 166 -0.81 -34.64 9.86
CA VAL A 166 -0.27 -34.25 11.18
C VAL A 166 1.21 -33.95 11.03
N ASP A 167 1.61 -32.71 11.29
CA ASP A 167 3.00 -32.26 11.25
C ASP A 167 3.31 -31.38 12.47
N TYR A 168 4.20 -31.85 13.34
CA TYR A 168 4.59 -31.11 14.55
C TYR A 168 5.76 -30.14 14.30
N THR A 169 6.48 -30.32 13.20
CA THR A 169 7.73 -29.61 12.97
C THR A 169 7.56 -28.10 12.76
N PRO A 170 6.48 -27.57 12.15
CA PRO A 170 6.29 -26.12 12.01
C PRO A 170 6.30 -25.38 13.35
N ARG A 171 5.59 -25.89 14.37
CA ARG A 171 5.59 -25.27 15.72
C ARG A 171 6.94 -25.43 16.42
N MET A 172 7.62 -26.55 16.21
CA MET A 172 8.97 -26.77 16.76
C MET A 172 9.98 -25.80 16.13
N ILE A 173 9.93 -25.57 14.82
CA ILE A 173 10.77 -24.60 14.11
C ILE A 173 10.46 -23.18 14.60
N SER A 174 9.18 -22.78 14.58
CA SER A 174 8.73 -21.47 15.05
C SER A 174 9.26 -21.17 16.47
N ARG A 175 8.97 -22.04 17.45
CA ARG A 175 9.44 -21.85 18.84
C ARG A 175 10.96 -21.84 19.02
N THR A 176 11.69 -22.45 18.09
CA THR A 176 13.16 -22.52 18.20
C THR A 176 13.79 -21.26 17.59
N ILE A 177 13.27 -20.79 16.45
CA ILE A 177 13.85 -19.72 15.65
C ILE A 177 13.21 -18.36 15.98
N THR A 178 11.89 -18.22 15.82
CA THR A 178 11.22 -16.92 15.75
C THR A 178 11.12 -16.19 17.07
N THR A 179 11.03 -16.94 18.18
CA THR A 179 11.08 -16.36 19.53
C THR A 179 12.50 -16.22 20.06
N GLY A 180 13.52 -16.70 19.35
CA GLY A 180 14.91 -16.63 19.79
C GLY A 180 15.18 -17.26 21.16
N GLY A 181 14.34 -18.21 21.58
CA GLY A 181 14.36 -18.76 22.94
C GLY A 181 13.84 -17.82 24.04
N ALA A 182 13.44 -16.58 23.74
CA ALA A 182 12.80 -15.67 24.68
C ALA A 182 11.50 -16.30 25.20
N THR A 183 11.36 -16.35 26.53
CA THR A 183 10.17 -16.89 27.18
C THR A 183 9.31 -15.75 27.70
N PRO A 184 8.04 -15.64 27.26
CA PRO A 184 7.09 -14.72 27.87
C PRO A 184 6.90 -15.05 29.34
N LEU A 185 6.75 -14.02 30.19
CA LEU A 185 6.28 -14.23 31.55
C LEU A 185 4.80 -14.62 31.49
N GLN A 186 4.49 -15.80 32.04
CA GLN A 186 3.14 -16.35 32.06
C GLN A 186 2.47 -16.12 33.42
N ASP A 187 1.16 -15.85 33.41
CA ASP A 187 0.36 -15.86 34.64
C ASP A 187 0.16 -17.30 35.13
N ALA A 188 0.76 -17.64 36.27
CA ALA A 188 0.63 -18.96 36.87
C ALA A 188 -0.77 -19.23 37.49
N THR A 189 -1.62 -18.20 37.63
CA THR A 189 -2.93 -18.28 38.28
C THR A 189 -4.13 -18.38 37.34
N VAL A 190 -3.95 -18.12 36.04
CA VAL A 190 -4.97 -18.40 35.02
C VAL A 190 -4.73 -19.82 34.49
N ASP A 191 -5.75 -20.69 34.52
CA ASP A 191 -5.70 -22.08 34.05
C ASP A 191 -5.28 -22.15 32.56
N GLY A 192 -3.98 -22.08 32.27
CA GLY A 192 -3.43 -22.10 30.91
C GLY A 192 -2.17 -21.30 30.63
N GLY A 193 -1.57 -20.57 31.59
CA GLY A 193 -0.27 -19.90 31.37
C GLY A 193 -0.31 -18.85 30.25
N GLN A 194 -1.29 -17.94 30.29
CA GLN A 194 -1.37 -16.83 29.33
C GLN A 194 -0.18 -15.88 29.53
N VAL A 195 0.32 -15.29 28.43
CA VAL A 195 1.29 -14.19 28.48
C VAL A 195 0.71 -13.07 29.35
N LEU A 196 1.53 -12.46 30.21
CA LEU A 196 1.09 -11.38 31.08
C LEU A 196 1.03 -10.06 30.30
N HIS A 197 -0.18 -9.61 29.99
CA HIS A 197 -0.45 -8.27 29.45
C HIS A 197 -0.97 -7.37 30.57
N TRP A 198 -0.49 -6.13 30.67
CA TRP A 198 -0.96 -5.18 31.68
C TRP A 198 -2.37 -4.67 31.34
N ASN A 199 -3.37 -4.89 32.20
CA ASN A 199 -4.69 -4.27 32.08
C ASN A 199 -5.08 -3.64 33.43
N ALA A 200 -5.22 -2.30 33.45
CA ALA A 200 -5.44 -1.57 34.69
C ALA A 200 -6.79 -1.89 35.33
N ALA A 201 -7.81 -2.20 34.52
CA ALA A 201 -9.14 -2.58 34.97
C ALA A 201 -9.21 -4.03 35.51
N ARG A 202 -8.47 -4.97 34.90
CA ARG A 202 -8.46 -6.40 35.27
C ARG A 202 -7.75 -6.66 36.60
N TYR A 203 -6.68 -5.92 36.90
CA TYR A 203 -5.78 -6.23 38.04
C TYR A 203 -5.93 -5.33 39.26
N ALA A 204 -6.85 -4.36 39.26
CA ALA A 204 -7.12 -3.48 40.41
C ALA A 204 -7.58 -4.23 41.68
N THR A 205 -7.95 -5.51 41.58
CA THR A 205 -8.49 -6.30 42.69
C THR A 205 -7.60 -7.48 43.13
N ASP A 206 -6.48 -7.76 42.46
CA ASP A 206 -5.63 -8.91 42.77
C ASP A 206 -4.53 -8.59 43.81
N SER A 207 -4.68 -9.16 45.00
CA SER A 207 -3.74 -8.98 46.12
C SER A 207 -2.37 -9.66 45.96
N THR A 208 -2.22 -10.60 45.02
CA THR A 208 -0.95 -11.28 44.72
C THR A 208 -0.10 -10.51 43.71
N TYR A 209 -0.73 -9.76 42.81
CA TYR A 209 -0.08 -8.89 41.82
C TYR A 209 0.67 -7.71 42.45
N ALA A 210 0.09 -7.10 43.50
CA ALA A 210 0.74 -6.03 44.27
C ALA A 210 2.08 -6.44 44.92
N ALA A 211 2.33 -7.75 45.10
CA ALA A 211 3.57 -8.27 45.66
C ALA A 211 4.65 -8.59 44.60
N ALA A 212 4.26 -8.85 43.33
CA ALA A 212 5.19 -9.09 42.23
C ALA A 212 5.79 -7.78 41.69
N VAL A 213 4.99 -6.72 41.63
CA VAL A 213 5.40 -5.36 41.26
C VAL A 213 6.41 -4.77 42.28
N ASP A 214 6.40 -5.23 43.54
CA ASP A 214 7.34 -4.76 44.58
C ASP A 214 8.77 -5.35 44.44
N THR A 215 8.97 -6.34 43.56
CA THR A 215 10.28 -6.96 43.31
C THR A 215 10.96 -6.52 42.01
N VAL A 216 10.22 -5.91 41.07
CA VAL A 216 10.74 -5.28 39.85
C VAL A 216 10.68 -3.78 40.07
N SER A 217 11.82 -3.10 40.20
CA SER A 217 11.82 -1.65 40.46
C SER A 217 11.47 -0.86 39.19
N VAL A 218 10.19 -0.81 38.83
CA VAL A 218 9.66 0.12 37.83
C VAL A 218 9.36 1.45 38.51
N GLY A 219 10.23 2.44 38.26
CA GLY A 219 10.11 3.77 38.83
C GLY A 219 9.07 4.60 38.08
N GLY A 220 7.92 4.86 38.72
CA GLY A 220 7.19 6.13 38.70
C GLY A 220 6.57 6.69 37.40
N ALA A 221 6.86 6.18 36.20
CA ALA A 221 6.21 6.59 34.96
C ALA A 221 5.05 5.64 34.62
N GLY A 222 3.92 6.19 34.18
CA GLY A 222 2.68 5.43 33.93
C GLY A 222 2.87 4.37 32.85
N LEU A 223 2.57 3.12 33.20
CA LEU A 223 2.61 1.96 32.31
C LEU A 223 1.56 2.09 31.18
N ILE A 224 1.80 1.43 30.04
CA ILE A 224 0.90 1.33 28.87
C ILE A 224 0.07 0.05 28.95
N GLU A 225 -1.26 0.18 28.82
CA GLU A 225 -2.22 -0.94 28.85
C GLU A 225 -1.95 -1.91 27.69
N GLY A 226 -1.54 -3.14 28.00
CA GLY A 226 -1.44 -4.25 27.05
C GLY A 226 -0.05 -4.84 26.78
N ALA A 227 1.05 -4.27 27.29
CA ALA A 227 2.40 -4.76 26.97
C ALA A 227 2.71 -6.15 27.59
N ALA A 228 3.28 -7.06 26.79
CA ALA A 228 3.74 -8.38 27.19
C ALA A 228 5.09 -8.30 27.93
N ILE A 229 5.20 -8.87 29.13
CA ILE A 229 6.48 -8.90 29.86
C ILE A 229 7.29 -10.12 29.42
N MET A 230 8.44 -9.93 28.78
CA MET A 230 9.32 -11.01 28.30
C MET A 230 10.55 -11.21 29.23
N SER A 231 11.06 -12.44 29.34
CA SER A 231 12.39 -12.70 29.89
C SER A 231 13.34 -13.12 28.78
N ASP A 232 14.31 -12.26 28.48
CA ASP A 232 15.38 -12.51 27.50
C ASP A 232 16.39 -13.55 28.01
N VAL A 233 16.81 -14.46 27.11
CA VAL A 233 17.79 -15.52 27.38
C VAL A 233 19.08 -15.38 26.55
N GLY A 234 19.28 -14.26 25.85
CA GLY A 234 20.58 -13.81 25.38
C GLY A 234 20.91 -14.01 23.90
N ILE A 235 19.92 -13.89 23.00
CA ILE A 235 20.21 -13.66 21.57
C ILE A 235 20.51 -12.18 21.33
N LEU A 236 19.70 -11.29 21.91
CA LEU A 236 19.94 -9.85 21.91
C LEU A 236 20.81 -9.50 23.13
N ALA A 237 22.12 -9.70 23.04
CA ALA A 237 23.06 -9.31 24.10
C ALA A 237 23.07 -7.78 24.33
N GLY A 238 22.01 -7.25 24.93
CA GLY A 238 21.80 -5.81 25.10
C GLY A 238 20.34 -5.37 25.33
N GLY A 239 19.32 -6.20 25.07
CA GLY A 239 17.91 -5.83 25.26
C GLY A 239 17.54 -4.57 24.47
N GLN A 240 17.21 -4.72 23.18
CA GLN A 240 16.61 -3.63 22.42
C GLN A 240 15.19 -3.40 22.95
N HIS A 241 15.10 -2.50 23.93
CA HIS A 241 13.85 -1.89 24.33
C HIS A 241 13.42 -0.93 23.23
N ASP A 242 12.11 -0.82 23.01
CA ASP A 242 11.52 0.18 22.12
C ASP A 242 12.17 1.56 22.34
N PRO A 243 12.83 2.15 21.32
CA PRO A 243 13.50 3.44 21.47
C PRO A 243 12.50 4.58 21.70
N GLN A 244 11.22 4.38 21.34
CA GLN A 244 10.15 5.38 21.50
C GLN A 244 9.57 5.39 22.92
N ASP A 245 9.48 4.22 23.56
CA ASP A 245 9.19 4.09 25.00
C ASP A 245 10.00 2.96 25.64
N PRO A 246 11.23 3.23 26.13
CA PRO A 246 12.07 2.22 26.77
C PRO A 246 11.45 1.61 28.05
N THR A 247 10.37 2.20 28.56
CA THR A 247 9.67 1.76 29.78
C THR A 247 8.53 0.79 29.50
N ASN A 248 8.12 0.61 28.24
CA ASN A 248 7.02 -0.27 27.85
C ASN A 248 7.38 -1.76 27.92
N GLY A 249 8.68 -2.10 27.88
CA GLY A 249 9.15 -3.49 27.91
C GLY A 249 8.84 -4.29 26.64
N GLU A 250 8.47 -3.62 25.53
CA GLU A 250 8.27 -4.23 24.22
C GLU A 250 9.59 -4.78 23.67
N LEU A 251 9.50 -5.91 22.96
CA LEU A 251 10.59 -6.42 22.14
C LEU A 251 10.56 -5.68 20.80
N PHE A 252 11.59 -4.88 20.56
CA PHE A 252 11.77 -4.17 19.31
C PHE A 252 12.94 -4.79 18.54
N PHE A 253 12.69 -5.13 17.27
CA PHE A 253 13.71 -5.59 16.33
C PHE A 253 13.99 -4.44 15.38
N GLY A 254 14.96 -3.60 15.73
CA GLY A 254 15.25 -2.38 14.98
C GLY A 254 15.99 -2.67 13.68
N ALA A 255 15.87 -1.75 12.72
CA ALA A 255 16.52 -1.89 11.44
C ALA A 255 18.05 -1.93 11.58
N ILE A 256 18.70 -2.90 10.94
CA ILE A 256 20.15 -3.14 11.03
C ILE A 256 20.88 -2.71 9.75
N ASN A 257 20.16 -2.52 8.63
CA ASN A 257 20.78 -2.19 7.35
C ASN A 257 21.39 -0.77 7.35
N PRO A 258 22.72 -0.61 7.26
CA PRO A 258 23.33 0.71 7.29
C PRO A 258 23.01 1.51 6.03
N GLY A 259 22.46 2.71 6.19
CA GLY A 259 22.22 3.65 5.09
C GLY A 259 20.84 3.54 4.41
N VAL A 260 19.90 2.81 5.00
CA VAL A 260 18.48 2.82 4.62
C VAL A 260 17.69 3.38 5.80
N ALA A 261 16.86 4.38 5.54
CA ALA A 261 15.92 4.90 6.54
C ALA A 261 14.96 3.79 6.99
N PRO A 262 14.72 3.59 8.30
CA PRO A 262 13.76 2.59 8.73
C PRO A 262 12.34 2.96 8.29
N GLY A 263 11.55 1.96 7.92
CA GLY A 263 10.12 2.13 7.69
C GLY A 263 9.34 2.36 8.99
N ASN A 264 8.13 2.90 8.85
CA ASN A 264 7.18 3.02 9.94
C ASN A 264 6.12 1.90 9.92
N SER A 265 5.28 1.80 10.96
CA SER A 265 4.20 0.81 11.03
C SER A 265 3.21 0.97 9.88
N TRP A 266 3.01 2.19 9.36
CA TRP A 266 2.14 2.43 8.21
C TRP A 266 2.61 1.66 6.97
N LEU A 267 3.92 1.60 6.70
CA LEU A 267 4.51 0.74 5.66
C LEU A 267 4.14 -0.74 5.86
N ALA A 268 4.25 -1.24 7.09
CA ALA A 268 3.94 -2.62 7.43
C ALA A 268 2.47 -2.99 7.19
N TYR A 269 1.53 -2.10 7.55
CA TYR A 269 0.10 -2.32 7.33
C TYR A 269 -0.32 -2.11 5.87
N PHE A 270 0.31 -1.17 5.16
CA PHE A 270 0.11 -1.03 3.70
C PHE A 270 0.61 -2.27 2.96
N GLY A 271 1.70 -2.89 3.41
CA GLY A 271 2.15 -4.17 2.87
C GLY A 271 1.08 -5.26 2.98
N GLN A 272 0.39 -5.38 4.11
CA GLN A 272 -0.76 -6.31 4.24
C GLN A 272 -1.90 -5.94 3.28
N PHE A 273 -2.24 -4.64 3.19
CA PHE A 273 -3.25 -4.17 2.25
C PHE A 273 -2.90 -4.56 0.81
N PHE A 274 -1.63 -4.37 0.41
CA PHE A 274 -1.15 -4.71 -0.92
C PHE A 274 -1.18 -6.23 -1.20
N ASP A 275 -0.75 -7.07 -0.25
CA ASP A 275 -0.87 -8.54 -0.32
C ASP A 275 -2.32 -8.95 -0.59
N HIS A 276 -3.24 -8.36 0.18
CA HIS A 276 -4.63 -8.76 0.17
C HIS A 276 -5.32 -8.53 -1.18
N GLY A 277 -4.95 -7.48 -1.92
CA GLY A 277 -5.50 -7.26 -3.26
C GLY A 277 -4.69 -7.84 -4.39
N LEU A 278 -3.69 -8.68 -4.12
CA LEU A 278 -3.00 -9.46 -5.16
C LEU A 278 -3.31 -10.95 -5.05
N ASP A 279 -3.48 -11.48 -3.82
CA ASP A 279 -3.78 -12.89 -3.68
C ASP A 279 -4.77 -13.28 -2.59
N PHE A 280 -5.52 -14.33 -2.92
CA PHE A 280 -6.29 -15.11 -1.98
C PHE A 280 -6.38 -16.57 -2.43
N VAL A 281 -5.85 -17.46 -1.60
CA VAL A 281 -5.97 -18.91 -1.78
C VAL A 281 -7.20 -19.43 -1.05
N GLY A 282 -8.13 -20.05 -1.79
CA GLY A 282 -9.30 -20.70 -1.22
C GLY A 282 -8.95 -21.79 -0.18
N LYS A 283 -9.76 -21.88 0.88
CA LYS A 283 -9.62 -22.90 1.95
C LYS A 283 -10.54 -24.09 1.64
N GLY A 284 -10.02 -25.32 1.71
CA GLY A 284 -10.62 -26.53 1.13
C GLY A 284 -12.14 -26.69 1.22
N GLY A 285 -12.79 -26.63 0.05
CA GLY A 285 -14.20 -26.96 -0.22
C GLY A 285 -14.39 -28.19 -1.13
N GLY A 286 -13.30 -28.86 -1.51
CA GLY A 286 -13.33 -30.12 -2.28
C GLY A 286 -14.06 -31.29 -1.60
N LEU A 287 -14.16 -32.42 -2.31
CA LEU A 287 -14.94 -33.63 -1.92
C LEU A 287 -14.67 -34.19 -0.51
N VAL A 288 -13.56 -33.81 0.14
CA VAL A 288 -13.27 -34.04 1.57
C VAL A 288 -12.52 -32.82 2.15
N PRO A 289 -13.11 -32.04 3.08
CA PRO A 289 -12.39 -30.98 3.79
C PRO A 289 -11.18 -31.59 4.50
N SER A 290 -9.97 -31.14 4.15
CA SER A 290 -8.73 -31.67 4.73
C SER A 290 -7.97 -30.59 5.49
N LYS A 291 -7.38 -31.01 6.62
CA LYS A 291 -6.75 -30.14 7.62
C LYS A 291 -5.30 -30.56 7.87
N ILE A 292 -4.45 -29.60 8.17
CA ILE A 292 -3.13 -29.81 8.77
C ILE A 292 -3.29 -29.64 10.28
N THR A 293 -2.90 -30.67 11.02
CA THR A 293 -2.88 -30.65 12.48
C THR A 293 -1.45 -30.52 12.95
N ILE A 294 -1.17 -29.49 13.75
CA ILE A 294 0.14 -29.25 14.37
C ILE A 294 -0.02 -29.52 15.87
N PRO A 295 0.41 -30.68 16.38
CA PRO A 295 0.30 -30.99 17.80
C PRO A 295 1.10 -30.03 18.66
N LEU A 296 0.53 -29.62 19.80
CA LEU A 296 1.24 -28.82 20.79
C LEU A 296 1.89 -29.74 21.83
N ALA A 297 3.12 -29.42 22.23
CA ALA A 297 3.80 -30.10 23.32
C ALA A 297 3.16 -29.75 24.67
N LEU A 298 3.31 -30.61 25.69
CA LEU A 298 2.74 -30.36 27.03
C LEU A 298 3.33 -29.13 27.72
N ASP A 299 4.55 -28.75 27.33
CA ASP A 299 5.30 -27.57 27.78
C ASP A 299 5.22 -26.41 26.77
N ASP A 300 4.25 -26.46 25.86
CA ASP A 300 3.97 -25.35 24.94
C ASP A 300 3.12 -24.27 25.63
N PRO A 301 3.46 -22.97 25.51
CA PRO A 301 2.64 -21.87 26.02
C PRO A 301 1.18 -21.89 25.53
N LEU A 302 0.94 -22.41 24.33
CA LEU A 302 -0.42 -22.51 23.79
C LEU A 302 -1.17 -23.74 24.33
N TYR A 303 -0.48 -24.67 25.00
CA TYR A 303 -1.09 -25.92 25.44
C TYR A 303 -2.01 -25.70 26.65
N ARG A 304 -3.30 -25.99 26.47
CA ARG A 304 -4.29 -26.10 27.53
C ARG A 304 -4.88 -27.50 27.55
N ALA A 305 -4.79 -28.19 28.69
CA ALA A 305 -5.42 -29.49 28.85
C ALA A 305 -6.96 -29.38 28.74
N PRO A 306 -7.65 -30.36 28.15
CA PRO A 306 -9.11 -30.40 28.14
C PRO A 306 -9.66 -30.38 29.57
N ASN A 307 -10.61 -29.50 29.87
CA ASN A 307 -11.17 -29.41 31.21
C ASN A 307 -12.23 -30.49 31.45
N THR A 308 -11.88 -31.49 32.28
CA THR A 308 -12.78 -32.62 32.57
C THR A 308 -14.02 -32.24 33.40
N ASN A 309 -14.03 -31.04 34.01
CA ASN A 309 -15.16 -30.55 34.80
C ASN A 309 -16.21 -29.82 33.94
N PHE A 310 -15.87 -29.43 32.71
CA PHE A 310 -16.79 -28.80 31.75
C PHE A 310 -16.92 -29.69 30.50
N PRO A 311 -17.96 -30.54 30.43
CA PRO A 311 -18.18 -31.42 29.28
C PRO A 311 -18.35 -30.58 28.01
N GLY A 312 -17.33 -30.55 27.16
CA GLY A 312 -17.33 -29.78 25.90
C GLY A 312 -16.11 -28.88 25.70
N ASP A 313 -15.29 -28.59 26.72
CA ASP A 313 -14.02 -27.87 26.54
C ASP A 313 -12.94 -28.81 25.97
N PRO A 314 -12.54 -28.65 24.70
CA PRO A 314 -11.54 -29.51 24.09
C PRO A 314 -10.12 -29.21 24.58
N GLY A 315 -9.92 -28.17 25.39
CA GLY A 315 -8.60 -27.60 25.65
C GLY A 315 -8.00 -26.99 24.37
N ASN A 316 -6.73 -26.59 24.44
CA ASN A 316 -5.93 -26.26 23.27
C ASN A 316 -4.74 -27.22 23.22
N THR A 317 -4.84 -28.26 22.40
CA THR A 317 -3.82 -29.33 22.34
C THR A 317 -3.12 -29.39 20.98
N LYS A 318 -3.55 -28.56 20.03
CA LYS A 318 -3.11 -28.57 18.63
C LYS A 318 -3.54 -27.29 17.93
N ILE A 319 -2.74 -26.84 16.97
CA ILE A 319 -3.14 -25.86 15.96
C ILE A 319 -3.72 -26.64 14.77
N THR A 320 -4.81 -26.14 14.18
CA THR A 320 -5.45 -26.77 13.02
C THR A 320 -5.61 -25.76 11.89
N VAL A 321 -5.03 -26.06 10.73
CA VAL A 321 -5.03 -25.20 9.55
C VAL A 321 -5.83 -25.86 8.42
N SER A 322 -6.66 -25.11 7.71
CA SER A 322 -7.30 -25.59 6.49
C SER A 322 -6.27 -25.75 5.38
N ARG A 323 -6.30 -26.87 4.65
CA ARG A 323 -5.47 -27.04 3.45
C ARG A 323 -5.95 -26.11 2.33
N ALA A 324 -5.03 -25.73 1.46
CA ALA A 324 -5.31 -24.92 0.28
C ALA A 324 -6.18 -25.74 -0.69
N ASP A 325 -7.18 -25.10 -1.29
CA ASP A 325 -8.09 -25.77 -2.22
C ASP A 325 -7.40 -26.05 -3.55
N ILE A 326 -7.52 -27.28 -4.03
CA ILE A 326 -6.91 -27.72 -5.30
C ILE A 326 -8.00 -27.71 -6.36
N SER A 327 -7.87 -26.81 -7.34
CA SER A 327 -8.84 -26.69 -8.44
C SER A 327 -8.67 -27.79 -9.49
N GLY A 328 -7.46 -28.33 -9.63
CA GLY A 328 -7.14 -29.37 -10.58
C GLY A 328 -5.65 -29.73 -10.64
N PHE A 329 -5.26 -30.44 -11.68
CA PHE A 329 -3.87 -30.81 -11.96
C PHE A 329 -3.50 -30.42 -13.38
N ASP A 330 -2.26 -29.93 -13.58
CA ASP A 330 -1.73 -29.58 -14.90
C ASP A 330 -1.40 -30.83 -15.76
N ALA A 331 -0.90 -30.61 -16.97
CA ALA A 331 -0.52 -31.69 -17.89
C ALA A 331 0.65 -32.56 -17.38
N ASN A 332 1.45 -32.04 -16.44
CA ASN A 332 2.57 -32.72 -15.80
C ASN A 332 2.15 -33.46 -14.52
N GLY A 333 0.90 -33.28 -14.07
CA GLY A 333 0.35 -33.86 -12.86
C GLY A 333 0.61 -33.03 -11.59
N ASN A 334 1.03 -31.78 -11.72
CA ASN A 334 1.21 -30.86 -10.60
C ASN A 334 -0.13 -30.26 -10.18
N ALA A 335 -0.36 -30.12 -8.87
CA ALA A 335 -1.56 -29.47 -8.35
C ALA A 335 -1.62 -28.01 -8.77
N GLN A 336 -2.84 -27.51 -8.93
CA GLN A 336 -3.13 -26.13 -9.27
C GLN A 336 -3.97 -25.51 -8.17
N TRP A 337 -3.55 -24.34 -7.69
CA TRP A 337 -4.27 -23.52 -6.73
C TRP A 337 -4.76 -22.29 -7.45
N VAL A 338 -5.98 -21.86 -7.16
CA VAL A 338 -6.61 -20.73 -7.82
C VAL A 338 -6.49 -19.49 -6.95
N ASN A 339 -6.17 -18.36 -7.60
CA ASN A 339 -6.27 -17.05 -6.99
C ASN A 339 -7.68 -16.50 -7.22
N HIS A 340 -8.41 -16.19 -6.14
CA HIS A 340 -9.73 -15.57 -6.26
C HIS A 340 -9.69 -14.03 -6.22
N THR A 341 -8.52 -13.45 -6.07
CA THR A 341 -8.29 -12.00 -6.11
C THR A 341 -7.76 -11.58 -7.46
N SER A 342 -8.07 -10.35 -7.87
CA SER A 342 -7.43 -9.74 -9.04
C SER A 342 -5.91 -9.70 -8.81
N PRO A 343 -5.11 -10.24 -9.73
CA PRO A 343 -3.66 -10.19 -9.62
C PRO A 343 -3.07 -8.86 -10.15
N TYR A 344 -3.88 -7.85 -10.44
CA TYR A 344 -3.41 -6.52 -10.86
C TYR A 344 -3.39 -5.56 -9.67
N ILE A 345 -2.61 -4.49 -9.78
CA ILE A 345 -2.59 -3.40 -8.81
C ILE A 345 -3.80 -2.48 -9.10
N ASP A 346 -5.00 -2.95 -8.77
CA ASP A 346 -6.26 -2.40 -9.28
C ASP A 346 -7.30 -1.96 -8.23
N GLN A 347 -6.88 -1.81 -6.97
CA GLN A 347 -7.76 -1.46 -5.85
C GLN A 347 -8.93 -2.45 -5.61
N SER A 348 -8.75 -3.73 -5.94
CA SER A 348 -9.73 -4.77 -5.60
C SER A 348 -10.05 -4.86 -4.10
N GLN A 349 -9.17 -4.37 -3.22
CA GLN A 349 -9.40 -4.20 -1.79
C GLN A 349 -10.58 -3.28 -1.47
N THR A 350 -10.81 -2.27 -2.30
CA THR A 350 -11.87 -1.27 -2.15
C THR A 350 -13.09 -1.68 -2.97
N TYR A 351 -12.89 -2.11 -4.23
CA TYR A 351 -13.99 -2.35 -5.18
C TYR A 351 -14.42 -3.82 -5.32
N GLY A 352 -13.63 -4.75 -4.82
CA GLY A 352 -13.81 -6.20 -4.98
C GLY A 352 -13.31 -6.73 -6.32
N SER A 353 -13.00 -8.02 -6.37
CA SER A 353 -12.52 -8.73 -7.56
C SER A 353 -13.64 -9.25 -8.48
N HIS A 354 -14.89 -8.85 -8.22
CA HIS A 354 -16.05 -9.28 -8.99
C HIS A 354 -17.12 -8.18 -9.05
N GLU A 355 -17.75 -7.97 -10.22
CA GLU A 355 -18.68 -6.87 -10.49
C GLU A 355 -19.83 -6.78 -9.46
N GLN A 356 -20.38 -7.91 -9.04
CA GLN A 356 -21.46 -7.93 -8.04
C GLN A 356 -21.04 -7.37 -6.68
N MET A 357 -19.78 -7.56 -6.28
CA MET A 357 -19.25 -6.94 -5.06
C MET A 357 -19.16 -5.43 -5.27
N THR A 358 -18.58 -5.01 -6.39
CA THR A 358 -18.47 -3.60 -6.77
C THR A 358 -19.82 -2.88 -6.75
N GLN A 359 -20.88 -3.49 -7.30
CA GLN A 359 -22.22 -2.90 -7.30
C GLN A 359 -22.88 -2.92 -5.92
N LEU A 360 -22.59 -3.92 -5.08
CA LEU A 360 -23.17 -4.03 -3.74
C LEU A 360 -22.67 -2.94 -2.79
N LEU A 361 -21.37 -2.62 -2.88
CA LEU A 361 -20.68 -1.66 -2.00
C LEU A 361 -21.03 -0.20 -2.30
N ARG A 362 -21.69 0.07 -3.43
CA ARG A 362 -22.11 1.42 -3.82
C ARG A 362 -23.32 1.90 -3.04
N GLU A 363 -23.44 3.21 -2.88
CA GLU A 363 -24.71 3.78 -2.46
C GLU A 363 -25.79 3.50 -3.52
N TRP A 364 -27.06 3.42 -3.12
CA TRP A 364 -28.16 3.12 -4.04
C TRP A 364 -29.06 4.35 -4.14
N VAL A 365 -29.05 5.01 -5.30
CA VAL A 365 -29.68 6.32 -5.53
C VAL A 365 -30.97 6.15 -6.32
N SER A 366 -31.99 6.96 -5.97
CA SER A 366 -33.30 6.90 -6.63
C SER A 366 -33.40 7.82 -7.84
N THR A 367 -33.94 7.30 -8.94
CA THR A 367 -34.24 8.08 -10.16
C THR A 367 -35.58 8.82 -10.10
N ASP A 368 -36.55 8.31 -9.34
CA ASP A 368 -37.96 8.72 -9.40
C ASP A 368 -38.61 8.84 -8.01
N SER A 369 -38.19 9.81 -7.19
CA SER A 369 -38.78 10.09 -5.86
C SER A 369 -38.92 8.85 -4.95
N GLY A 370 -37.98 7.90 -5.03
CA GLY A 370 -37.94 6.68 -4.22
C GLY A 370 -38.60 5.44 -4.83
N VAL A 371 -38.97 5.45 -6.10
CA VAL A 371 -39.67 4.31 -6.75
C VAL A 371 -38.70 3.31 -7.38
N THR A 372 -37.66 3.79 -8.06
CA THR A 372 -36.63 2.98 -8.71
C THR A 372 -35.27 3.44 -8.21
N TYR A 373 -34.39 2.48 -7.96
CA TYR A 373 -33.03 2.70 -7.48
C TYR A 373 -32.05 1.96 -8.37
N HIS A 374 -30.85 2.50 -8.46
CA HIS A 374 -29.68 1.95 -9.15
C HIS A 374 -28.44 2.27 -8.32
N ALA A 375 -27.32 1.62 -8.61
CA ALA A 375 -26.06 1.92 -7.94
C ALA A 375 -25.59 3.35 -8.32
N GLY A 376 -25.25 4.14 -7.30
CA GLY A 376 -24.90 5.57 -7.37
C GLY A 376 -23.39 5.80 -7.54
N GLY A 377 -22.98 7.03 -7.81
CA GLY A 377 -21.59 7.41 -8.04
C GLY A 377 -20.67 7.12 -6.86
N HIS A 378 -21.18 7.23 -5.63
CA HIS A 378 -20.40 7.03 -4.41
C HIS A 378 -20.37 5.57 -3.91
N LEU A 379 -19.35 5.24 -3.14
CA LEU A 379 -19.37 4.09 -2.23
C LEU A 379 -20.28 4.41 -1.03
N LEU A 380 -20.91 3.37 -0.48
CA LEU A 380 -21.81 3.53 0.67
C LEU A 380 -21.02 3.90 1.92
N ASP A 381 -21.26 5.08 2.46
CA ASP A 381 -20.69 5.47 3.75
C ASP A 381 -21.45 4.85 4.92
N GLY A 382 -20.67 4.37 5.89
CA GLY A 382 -21.10 4.14 7.26
C GLY A 382 -21.11 5.43 8.07
N THR A 383 -21.42 5.30 9.36
CA THR A 383 -21.47 6.45 10.27
C THR A 383 -20.81 6.13 11.60
N THR A 384 -20.04 7.08 12.14
CA THR A 384 -19.54 7.02 13.51
C THR A 384 -20.06 8.18 14.37
N SER A 385 -19.86 8.08 15.69
CA SER A 385 -20.25 9.11 16.64
C SER A 385 -19.24 10.25 16.76
N ALA A 386 -17.99 10.01 16.36
CA ALA A 386 -16.92 11.01 16.31
C ALA A 386 -16.97 11.77 14.98
N ALA A 387 -16.83 13.08 15.00
CA ALA A 387 -16.84 13.89 13.78
C ALA A 387 -15.45 14.50 13.53
N TRP A 388 -15.05 14.61 12.25
CA TRP A 388 -13.81 15.26 11.81
C TRP A 388 -14.08 16.17 10.62
N THR A 389 -13.11 17.01 10.29
CA THR A 389 -13.18 17.90 9.14
C THR A 389 -12.59 17.20 7.93
N ASN A 390 -13.34 17.13 6.82
CA ASN A 390 -12.83 16.58 5.56
C ASN A 390 -12.02 17.64 4.78
N ALA A 391 -11.40 17.24 3.65
CA ALA A 391 -10.66 18.15 2.77
C ALA A 391 -11.45 19.38 2.28
N TRP A 392 -12.79 19.31 2.26
CA TRP A 392 -13.67 20.41 1.86
C TRP A 392 -13.97 21.41 3.00
N GLY A 393 -13.39 21.20 4.19
CA GLY A 393 -13.63 22.03 5.37
C GLY A 393 -14.97 21.74 6.07
N GLU A 394 -15.65 20.65 5.71
CA GLU A 394 -16.95 20.24 6.24
C GLU A 394 -16.79 19.24 7.38
N LEU A 395 -17.59 19.39 8.44
CA LEU A 395 -17.63 18.42 9.54
C LEU A 395 -18.44 17.19 9.12
N THR A 396 -17.80 16.03 9.07
CA THR A 396 -18.38 14.74 8.66
C THR A 396 -18.28 13.68 9.76
N THR A 397 -19.10 12.64 9.62
CA THR A 397 -19.07 11.40 10.44
C THR A 397 -19.00 10.15 9.56
N ALA A 398 -18.74 10.31 8.26
CA ALA A 398 -18.76 9.26 7.25
C ALA A 398 -17.58 8.30 7.43
N THR A 399 -17.82 7.02 7.70
CA THR A 399 -16.76 6.00 7.84
C THR A 399 -16.95 4.89 6.83
N LEU A 400 -16.06 3.89 6.85
CA LEU A 400 -16.37 2.59 6.25
C LEU A 400 -17.74 2.07 6.75
N PRO A 401 -18.56 1.47 5.88
CA PRO A 401 -19.85 0.90 6.26
C PRO A 401 -19.67 -0.40 7.04
N THR A 402 -20.44 -0.55 8.12
CA THR A 402 -20.60 -1.84 8.79
C THR A 402 -21.58 -2.74 8.04
N LEU A 403 -21.52 -4.05 8.29
CA LEU A 403 -22.49 -5.00 7.74
C LEU A 403 -23.94 -4.63 8.08
N ASN A 404 -24.19 -4.16 9.30
CA ASN A 404 -25.50 -3.70 9.75
C ASN A 404 -26.00 -2.48 8.96
N GLU A 405 -25.12 -1.52 8.69
CA GLU A 405 -25.46 -0.34 7.89
C GLU A 405 -25.74 -0.71 6.43
N LEU A 406 -24.93 -1.60 5.84
CA LEU A 406 -25.20 -2.11 4.50
C LEU A 406 -26.55 -2.83 4.41
N ARG A 407 -26.86 -3.70 5.38
CA ARG A 407 -28.18 -4.38 5.46
C ARG A 407 -29.33 -3.39 5.58
N ALA A 408 -29.18 -2.38 6.44
CA ALA A 408 -30.18 -1.33 6.62
C ALA A 408 -30.39 -0.53 5.32
N HIS A 409 -29.32 -0.23 4.58
CA HIS A 409 -29.36 0.45 3.30
C HIS A 409 -30.07 -0.38 2.21
N LEU A 410 -29.74 -1.66 2.08
CA LEU A 410 -30.41 -2.58 1.14
C LEU A 410 -31.92 -2.66 1.44
N ALA A 411 -32.29 -2.76 2.72
CA ALA A 411 -33.69 -2.78 3.13
C ALA A 411 -34.41 -1.45 2.82
N ALA A 412 -33.76 -0.30 3.06
CA ALA A 412 -34.31 1.02 2.79
C ALA A 412 -34.54 1.27 1.29
N THR A 413 -33.72 0.67 0.43
CA THR A 413 -33.79 0.77 -1.03
C THR A 413 -34.56 -0.37 -1.68
N GLY A 414 -35.13 -1.30 -0.91
CA GLY A 414 -36.01 -2.37 -1.41
C GLY A 414 -35.29 -3.53 -2.09
N ARG A 415 -34.05 -3.81 -1.72
CA ARG A 415 -33.25 -4.99 -2.14
C ARG A 415 -33.36 -6.12 -1.11
N ASP A 416 -32.92 -7.31 -1.51
CA ASP A 416 -32.89 -8.48 -0.63
C ASP A 416 -31.78 -8.37 0.41
N ASP A 417 -32.14 -8.61 1.68
CA ASP A 417 -31.25 -8.58 2.85
C ASP A 417 -30.10 -9.58 2.74
N LEU A 418 -28.99 -9.28 3.42
CA LEU A 418 -27.84 -10.17 3.52
C LEU A 418 -28.11 -11.26 4.55
N THR A 419 -27.67 -12.46 4.22
CA THR A 419 -27.75 -13.66 5.07
C THR A 419 -26.35 -14.16 5.41
N TRP A 420 -26.24 -15.08 6.38
CA TRP A 420 -24.97 -15.72 6.70
C TRP A 420 -24.28 -16.38 5.49
N ASP A 421 -25.06 -16.89 4.54
CA ASP A 421 -24.53 -17.45 3.30
C ASP A 421 -23.79 -16.38 2.46
N ASP A 422 -24.25 -15.12 2.46
CA ASP A 422 -23.56 -14.04 1.74
C ASP A 422 -22.24 -13.65 2.39
N VAL A 423 -22.13 -13.80 3.72
CA VAL A 423 -20.91 -13.50 4.47
C VAL A 423 -19.77 -14.38 3.96
N LEU A 424 -20.05 -15.68 3.78
CA LEU A 424 -19.08 -16.67 3.36
C LEU A 424 -18.88 -16.72 1.84
N ASN A 425 -19.94 -16.45 1.07
CA ASN A 425 -19.91 -16.44 -0.38
C ASN A 425 -21.11 -15.64 -0.92
N LEU A 426 -20.88 -14.37 -1.26
CA LEU A 426 -21.90 -13.43 -1.70
C LEU A 426 -22.76 -14.03 -2.81
N ARG A 427 -24.07 -14.11 -2.61
CA ARG A 427 -24.98 -14.72 -3.59
C ARG A 427 -25.08 -13.86 -4.84
N ASN A 428 -25.25 -14.52 -5.99
CA ASN A 428 -25.42 -13.85 -7.28
C ASN A 428 -26.63 -12.89 -7.27
N ARG A 429 -26.43 -11.66 -7.74
CA ARG A 429 -27.44 -10.58 -7.80
C ARG A 429 -27.62 -10.06 -9.22
N ASP A 430 -28.82 -9.58 -9.53
CA ASP A 430 -29.15 -8.93 -10.80
C ASP A 430 -28.69 -7.45 -10.81
N ALA A 431 -28.86 -6.78 -11.95
CA ALA A 431 -28.47 -5.38 -12.11
C ALA A 431 -29.25 -4.39 -11.20
N SER A 432 -30.36 -4.83 -10.59
CA SER A 432 -31.11 -4.06 -9.60
C SER A 432 -30.72 -4.40 -8.16
N GLY A 433 -29.79 -5.34 -7.96
CA GLY A 433 -29.30 -5.77 -6.65
C GLY A 433 -30.14 -6.87 -5.99
N HIS A 434 -31.12 -7.45 -6.69
CA HIS A 434 -31.96 -8.55 -6.18
C HIS A 434 -31.27 -9.90 -6.37
N VAL A 435 -31.44 -10.82 -5.42
CA VAL A 435 -30.81 -12.16 -5.47
C VAL A 435 -31.41 -12.98 -6.61
N ILE A 436 -30.54 -13.53 -7.46
CA ILE A 436 -30.95 -14.37 -8.59
C ILE A 436 -31.27 -15.79 -8.11
N ASP A 437 -32.45 -16.27 -8.46
CA ASP A 437 -32.86 -17.66 -8.26
C ASP A 437 -32.26 -18.56 -9.35
N SER A 438 -31.60 -19.67 -8.97
CA SER A 438 -31.04 -20.60 -9.95
C SER A 438 -32.09 -21.49 -10.62
N ASP A 439 -33.27 -21.61 -10.01
CA ASP A 439 -34.43 -22.25 -10.63
C ASP A 439 -35.51 -21.21 -10.95
N LEU A 440 -35.63 -20.83 -12.23
CA LEU A 440 -36.67 -19.92 -12.73
C LEU A 440 -38.12 -20.40 -12.48
N VAL A 441 -38.31 -21.64 -12.00
CA VAL A 441 -39.62 -22.25 -11.77
C VAL A 441 -39.96 -22.38 -10.27
N THR A 442 -38.96 -22.40 -9.38
CA THR A 442 -39.15 -22.61 -7.93
C THR A 442 -38.51 -21.47 -7.15
N ALA A 443 -39.33 -20.52 -6.69
CA ALA A 443 -38.86 -19.44 -5.83
C ALA A 443 -38.12 -19.97 -4.58
N GLY A 444 -36.86 -19.55 -4.38
CA GLY A 444 -36.02 -19.87 -3.23
C GLY A 444 -34.90 -20.90 -3.46
N VAL A 445 -34.57 -21.29 -4.71
CA VAL A 445 -33.45 -22.21 -5.00
C VAL A 445 -32.24 -21.40 -5.46
N GLN A 446 -31.51 -20.83 -4.51
CA GLN A 446 -30.41 -19.91 -4.81
C GLN A 446 -29.24 -20.62 -5.51
N GLY A 447 -28.65 -19.95 -6.51
CA GLY A 447 -27.52 -20.47 -7.28
C GLY A 447 -26.20 -20.49 -6.51
N THR A 448 -25.15 -21.00 -7.16
CA THR A 448 -23.77 -20.87 -6.69
C THR A 448 -23.48 -19.41 -6.34
N GLY A 449 -22.76 -19.15 -5.24
CA GLY A 449 -22.33 -17.79 -4.89
C GLY A 449 -21.27 -17.26 -5.87
N SER A 450 -20.94 -15.98 -5.74
CA SER A 450 -19.99 -15.22 -6.55
C SER A 450 -18.53 -15.67 -6.41
N GLY A 451 -18.24 -16.52 -5.43
CA GLY A 451 -16.87 -16.92 -5.08
C GLY A 451 -16.18 -15.92 -4.13
N GLN A 452 -16.81 -14.78 -3.84
CA GLN A 452 -16.26 -13.72 -3.00
C GLN A 452 -16.94 -13.72 -1.63
N ALA A 453 -16.15 -13.77 -0.56
CA ALA A 453 -16.65 -13.63 0.81
C ALA A 453 -16.74 -12.13 1.18
N LEU A 454 -17.80 -11.74 1.90
CA LEU A 454 -17.90 -10.38 2.45
C LEU A 454 -17.00 -10.20 3.67
N LEU A 455 -16.86 -11.25 4.49
CA LEU A 455 -16.01 -11.24 5.68
C LEU A 455 -15.31 -12.59 5.83
N LEU A 456 -14.03 -12.53 6.17
CA LEU A 456 -13.17 -13.69 6.40
C LEU A 456 -12.69 -13.72 7.86
N ASP A 457 -12.52 -14.94 8.39
CA ASP A 457 -11.81 -15.22 9.65
C ASP A 457 -12.30 -14.46 10.92
N MET A 458 -13.62 -14.26 11.09
CA MET A 458 -14.25 -13.41 12.14
C MET A 458 -14.34 -14.04 13.56
N ASN A 459 -13.48 -14.99 13.88
CA ASN A 459 -13.72 -15.99 14.94
C ASN A 459 -13.70 -15.48 16.43
N PRO A 460 -12.88 -14.52 16.87
CA PRO A 460 -12.81 -14.15 18.29
C PRO A 460 -13.80 -13.08 18.76
N HIS A 461 -14.30 -12.21 17.86
CA HIS A 461 -15.15 -11.06 18.21
C HIS A 461 -16.62 -11.27 17.85
N PHE A 462 -17.08 -12.51 17.90
CA PHE A 462 -18.50 -12.85 17.78
C PHE A 462 -19.30 -12.15 18.89
N ASP A 463 -19.97 -11.04 18.56
CA ASP A 463 -20.55 -10.13 19.52
C ASP A 463 -22.06 -10.38 19.70
N VAL A 464 -22.43 -10.92 20.86
CA VAL A 464 -23.84 -11.21 21.19
C VAL A 464 -24.59 -10.02 21.78
N THR A 465 -23.93 -8.88 21.99
CA THR A 465 -24.56 -7.70 22.59
C THR A 465 -25.53 -7.00 21.63
N HIS A 466 -25.36 -7.22 20.33
CA HIS A 466 -26.18 -6.65 19.25
C HIS A 466 -27.35 -7.53 18.83
N LEU A 467 -27.52 -8.71 19.47
CA LEU A 467 -28.64 -9.61 19.14
C LEU A 467 -29.98 -8.89 19.32
N SER A 468 -30.90 -9.08 18.38
CA SER A 468 -32.21 -8.44 18.46
C SER A 468 -32.98 -8.93 19.69
N ALA A 469 -33.89 -8.09 20.23
CA ALA A 469 -34.73 -8.48 21.36
C ALA A 469 -35.55 -9.77 21.08
N ALA A 470 -35.84 -10.06 19.81
CA ALA A 470 -36.50 -11.29 19.38
C ALA A 470 -35.54 -12.50 19.47
N THR A 471 -34.31 -12.37 18.95
CA THR A 471 -33.27 -13.40 19.03
C THR A 471 -32.93 -13.72 20.48
N GLN A 472 -32.71 -12.69 21.32
CA GLN A 472 -32.45 -12.85 22.75
C GLN A 472 -33.60 -13.58 23.47
N ALA A 473 -34.85 -13.24 23.17
CA ALA A 473 -36.01 -13.92 23.75
C ALA A 473 -36.11 -15.39 23.30
N ALA A 474 -35.81 -15.68 22.02
CA ALA A 474 -35.82 -17.03 21.49
C ALA A 474 -34.71 -17.91 22.12
N LEU A 475 -33.51 -17.36 22.31
CA LEU A 475 -32.42 -18.03 23.03
C LEU A 475 -32.80 -18.31 24.49
N HIS A 476 -33.36 -17.31 25.18
CA HIS A 476 -33.83 -17.46 26.55
C HIS A 476 -34.93 -18.53 26.69
N ASP A 477 -35.88 -18.62 25.75
CA ASP A 477 -36.92 -19.65 25.74
C ASP A 477 -36.36 -21.08 25.56
N LEU A 478 -35.18 -21.21 24.94
CA LEU A 478 -34.43 -22.47 24.83
C LEU A 478 -33.54 -22.76 26.04
N GLY A 479 -33.49 -21.86 27.03
CA GLY A 479 -32.60 -21.95 28.18
C GLY A 479 -31.14 -21.70 27.84
N ILE A 480 -30.87 -21.02 26.71
CA ILE A 480 -29.55 -20.56 26.30
C ILE A 480 -29.38 -19.15 26.86
N ASP A 481 -28.52 -19.00 27.87
CA ASP A 481 -28.24 -17.71 28.51
C ASP A 481 -26.99 -17.15 27.84
N ALA A 482 -27.18 -16.33 26.80
CA ALA A 482 -26.08 -15.60 26.16
C ALA A 482 -25.55 -14.59 27.18
N ALA A 483 -24.44 -14.90 27.84
CA ALA A 483 -23.80 -13.96 28.76
C ALA A 483 -23.42 -12.68 27.99
N ILE A 484 -23.86 -11.54 28.51
CA ILE A 484 -23.79 -10.21 27.88
C ILE A 484 -22.36 -9.60 27.92
N ASP A 485 -21.35 -10.35 28.38
CA ASP A 485 -20.03 -9.78 28.75
C ASP A 485 -18.89 -10.08 27.76
N GLY A 486 -19.19 -10.23 26.46
CA GLY A 486 -18.19 -10.28 25.38
C GLY A 486 -17.13 -11.41 25.43
N THR A 487 -17.16 -12.28 26.44
CA THR A 487 -16.21 -13.38 26.62
C THR A 487 -16.97 -14.68 26.87
N TYR A 488 -16.83 -15.64 25.95
CA TYR A 488 -17.52 -16.92 26.06
C TYR A 488 -16.99 -17.76 27.21
N ALA A 489 -17.86 -18.03 28.20
CA ALA A 489 -17.72 -19.19 29.07
C ALA A 489 -18.27 -20.45 28.35
N LEU A 490 -17.40 -21.15 27.61
CA LEU A 490 -17.66 -22.47 27.03
C LEU A 490 -17.82 -23.52 28.14
N GLY A 491 -19.00 -23.64 28.76
CA GLY A 491 -19.16 -24.68 29.78
C GLY A 491 -20.46 -24.77 30.58
N GLY A 492 -21.52 -24.03 30.22
CA GLY A 492 -22.82 -24.16 30.87
C GLY A 492 -23.85 -24.88 29.97
N PRO A 493 -24.92 -25.48 30.55
CA PRO A 493 -26.08 -26.01 29.82
C PRO A 493 -26.90 -24.95 29.05
N GLY A 494 -26.35 -23.75 28.82
CA GLY A 494 -26.95 -22.63 28.11
C GLY A 494 -25.95 -21.86 27.23
N SER A 495 -24.94 -22.52 26.66
CA SER A 495 -23.99 -21.88 25.71
C SER A 495 -24.50 -21.94 24.26
N LEU A 496 -24.12 -20.96 23.43
CA LEU A 496 -24.45 -20.92 22.00
C LEU A 496 -23.91 -22.12 21.21
N GLY A 497 -22.94 -22.86 21.77
CA GLY A 497 -22.44 -24.13 21.22
C GLY A 497 -23.51 -25.23 21.12
N ALA A 498 -24.69 -25.03 21.72
CA ALA A 498 -25.84 -25.90 21.55
C ALA A 498 -26.48 -25.79 20.15
N ILE A 499 -26.32 -24.65 19.47
CA ILE A 499 -26.96 -24.37 18.17
C ILE A 499 -25.96 -24.01 17.07
N ILE A 500 -24.75 -23.56 17.40
CA ILE A 500 -23.70 -23.21 16.44
C ILE A 500 -22.45 -24.07 16.69
N ASN A 501 -21.89 -24.61 15.61
CA ASN A 501 -20.57 -25.23 15.62
C ASN A 501 -19.50 -24.16 15.38
N PHE A 502 -18.93 -23.60 16.44
CA PHE A 502 -17.87 -22.58 16.33
C PHE A 502 -16.57 -23.05 15.67
N ALA A 503 -16.39 -24.35 15.43
CA ALA A 503 -15.25 -24.84 14.64
C ALA A 503 -15.47 -24.71 13.12
N THR A 504 -16.73 -24.63 12.69
CA THR A 504 -17.10 -24.53 11.27
C THR A 504 -18.01 -23.34 10.96
N PHE A 505 -18.46 -22.60 11.97
CA PHE A 505 -19.52 -21.59 11.90
C PHE A 505 -20.79 -22.08 11.18
N GLU A 506 -21.13 -23.34 11.41
CA GLU A 506 -22.32 -23.97 10.83
C GLU A 506 -23.37 -24.23 11.92
N PRO A 507 -24.67 -24.16 11.58
CA PRO A 507 -25.74 -24.62 12.45
C PRO A 507 -25.54 -26.10 12.86
N MET A 508 -25.75 -26.40 14.15
CA MET A 508 -25.67 -27.77 14.69
C MET A 508 -26.86 -28.66 14.26
N ALA A 509 -27.94 -28.07 13.72
CA ALA A 509 -29.16 -28.77 13.34
C ALA A 509 -29.12 -29.29 11.89
N SER A 510 -29.53 -30.55 11.67
CA SER A 510 -29.30 -31.29 10.42
C SER A 510 -30.26 -30.98 9.25
N SER A 511 -31.08 -29.93 9.29
CA SER A 511 -31.97 -29.59 8.16
C SER A 511 -32.29 -28.10 8.07
N GLY A 512 -32.25 -27.54 6.84
CA GLY A 512 -32.56 -26.14 6.51
C GLY A 512 -33.95 -25.62 6.90
N SER A 513 -34.87 -26.48 7.34
CA SER A 513 -36.24 -26.12 7.75
C SER A 513 -36.47 -26.16 9.27
N ASP A 514 -35.42 -26.38 10.07
CA ASP A 514 -35.53 -26.42 11.54
C ASP A 514 -35.53 -24.99 12.10
N PRO A 515 -36.52 -24.61 12.95
CA PRO A 515 -36.48 -23.32 13.67
C PRO A 515 -35.18 -23.06 14.44
N LEU A 516 -34.49 -24.11 14.90
CA LEU A 516 -33.17 -24.00 15.54
C LEU A 516 -32.07 -23.60 14.55
N ASN A 517 -32.19 -24.02 13.29
CA ASN A 517 -31.26 -23.63 12.23
C ASN A 517 -31.44 -22.16 11.86
N ALA A 518 -32.69 -21.73 11.64
CA ALA A 518 -33.00 -20.32 11.38
C ALA A 518 -32.49 -19.41 12.51
N LEU A 519 -32.74 -19.78 13.78
CA LEU A 519 -32.22 -19.04 14.93
C LEU A 519 -30.69 -19.02 14.98
N ALA A 520 -30.01 -20.12 14.62
CA ALA A 520 -28.56 -20.17 14.58
C ALA A 520 -28.01 -19.21 13.51
N LEU A 521 -28.62 -19.16 12.33
CA LEU A 521 -28.23 -18.23 11.25
C LEU A 521 -28.49 -16.77 11.64
N ASP A 522 -29.62 -16.47 12.30
CA ASP A 522 -29.92 -15.14 12.83
C ASP A 522 -28.86 -14.69 13.84
N VAL A 523 -28.46 -15.59 14.75
CA VAL A 523 -27.40 -15.31 15.73
C VAL A 523 -26.05 -15.09 15.05
N LEU A 524 -25.70 -15.93 14.06
CA LEU A 524 -24.45 -15.79 13.31
C LEU A 524 -24.37 -14.44 12.59
N ILE A 525 -25.39 -14.05 11.82
CA ILE A 525 -25.37 -12.79 11.08
C ILE A 525 -25.45 -11.55 11.98
N GLU A 526 -26.27 -11.57 13.04
CA GLU A 526 -26.39 -10.44 13.98
C GLU A 526 -25.08 -10.23 14.76
N SER A 527 -24.32 -11.29 15.03
CA SER A 527 -23.10 -11.21 15.85
C SER A 527 -21.90 -10.53 15.22
N VAL A 528 -21.93 -10.40 13.90
CA VAL A 528 -20.83 -9.82 13.10
C VAL A 528 -21.27 -8.52 12.45
N GLY A 529 -22.45 -8.02 12.82
CA GLY A 529 -23.08 -6.87 12.20
C GLY A 529 -22.27 -5.58 12.28
N ASP A 530 -21.40 -5.44 13.30
CA ASP A 530 -20.58 -4.25 13.51
C ASP A 530 -19.21 -4.34 12.79
N HIS A 531 -18.92 -5.45 12.11
CA HIS A 531 -17.70 -5.54 11.29
C HIS A 531 -17.86 -4.70 10.03
N TYR A 532 -16.78 -4.00 9.66
CA TYR A 532 -16.70 -3.18 8.47
C TYR A 532 -16.68 -4.03 7.19
N ILE A 533 -17.22 -3.52 6.09
CA ILE A 533 -17.27 -4.22 4.81
C ILE A 533 -16.52 -3.39 3.76
N ALA A 534 -15.73 -4.06 2.94
CA ALA A 534 -15.02 -3.49 1.80
C ALA A 534 -14.93 -4.53 0.66
N GLY A 535 -14.19 -4.21 -0.40
CA GLY A 535 -13.91 -5.13 -1.51
C GLY A 535 -13.12 -6.38 -1.11
N ASP A 536 -12.31 -6.29 -0.06
CA ASP A 536 -11.60 -7.43 0.54
C ASP A 536 -12.22 -7.86 1.88
N GLY A 537 -12.43 -9.17 2.03
CA GLY A 537 -13.06 -9.75 3.21
C GLY A 537 -12.20 -9.76 4.48
N ARG A 538 -10.92 -9.37 4.40
CA ARG A 538 -10.00 -9.29 5.56
C ARG A 538 -9.88 -7.87 6.11
N VAL A 539 -10.71 -6.92 5.66
CA VAL A 539 -10.72 -5.51 6.12
C VAL A 539 -10.70 -5.31 7.64
N ASN A 540 -11.24 -6.24 8.43
CA ASN A 540 -11.27 -6.15 9.90
C ASN A 540 -10.09 -6.86 10.58
N GLU A 541 -9.11 -7.43 9.86
CA GLU A 541 -8.06 -8.25 10.44
C GLU A 541 -7.45 -7.55 11.65
N ASN A 542 -7.05 -6.29 11.50
CA ASN A 542 -6.67 -5.40 12.59
C ASN A 542 -7.10 -3.95 12.29
N ILE A 543 -7.19 -3.09 13.32
CA ILE A 543 -7.63 -1.69 13.16
C ILE A 543 -6.71 -0.83 12.27
N GLY A 544 -5.42 -1.19 12.15
CA GLY A 544 -4.47 -0.50 11.27
C GLY A 544 -4.83 -0.74 9.80
N LEU A 545 -5.09 -1.99 9.42
CA LEU A 545 -5.57 -2.36 8.09
C LEU A 545 -6.93 -1.71 7.78
N THR A 546 -7.88 -1.73 8.74
CA THR A 546 -9.18 -1.05 8.58
C THR A 546 -9.01 0.45 8.29
N THR A 547 -7.99 1.09 8.86
CA THR A 547 -7.68 2.51 8.62
C THR A 547 -7.26 2.77 7.17
N ILE A 548 -6.46 1.88 6.57
CA ILE A 548 -6.03 2.02 5.17
C ILE A 548 -7.22 1.84 4.21
N HIS A 549 -8.10 0.87 4.48
CA HIS A 549 -9.33 0.71 3.72
C HIS A 549 -10.21 1.97 3.79
N HIS A 550 -10.29 2.61 4.96
CA HIS A 550 -11.06 3.84 5.10
C HIS A 550 -10.50 4.97 4.25
N VAL A 551 -9.17 5.14 4.20
CA VAL A 551 -8.53 6.15 3.35
C VAL A 551 -8.93 6.00 1.89
N PHE A 552 -8.82 4.80 1.30
CA PHE A 552 -9.18 4.60 -0.12
C PHE A 552 -10.68 4.60 -0.40
N HIS A 553 -11.52 4.21 0.57
CA HIS A 553 -12.98 4.33 0.46
C HIS A 553 -13.39 5.81 0.36
N GLU A 554 -12.87 6.63 1.28
CA GLU A 554 -13.14 8.07 1.28
C GLU A 554 -12.51 8.75 0.05
N GLU A 555 -11.33 8.31 -0.41
CA GLU A 555 -10.69 8.87 -1.61
C GLU A 555 -11.59 8.73 -2.84
N HIS A 556 -12.25 7.58 -3.01
CA HIS A 556 -13.23 7.42 -4.07
C HIS A 556 -14.36 8.46 -3.97
N ASN A 557 -14.93 8.63 -2.78
CA ASN A 557 -16.03 9.58 -2.58
C ASN A 557 -15.58 11.04 -2.71
N PHE A 558 -14.34 11.35 -2.33
CA PHE A 558 -13.68 12.62 -2.60
C PHE A 558 -13.58 12.88 -4.12
N GLN A 559 -13.07 11.92 -4.89
CA GLN A 559 -12.89 12.06 -6.33
C GLN A 559 -14.20 12.16 -7.09
N VAL A 560 -15.28 11.49 -6.65
CA VAL A 560 -16.62 11.69 -7.24
C VAL A 560 -17.04 13.16 -7.15
N ARG A 561 -16.88 13.79 -5.98
CA ARG A 561 -17.18 15.21 -5.81
C ARG A 561 -16.22 16.10 -6.61
N ASN A 562 -14.93 15.78 -6.58
CA ASN A 562 -13.90 16.54 -7.29
C ASN A 562 -14.18 16.61 -8.80
N ILE A 563 -14.51 15.46 -9.40
CA ILE A 563 -14.89 15.36 -10.82
C ILE A 563 -16.16 16.15 -11.12
N GLN A 564 -17.19 16.09 -10.26
CA GLN A 564 -18.41 16.88 -10.43
C GLN A 564 -18.11 18.40 -10.42
N GLU A 565 -17.28 18.87 -9.48
CA GLU A 565 -16.87 20.27 -9.40
C GLU A 565 -16.03 20.69 -10.62
N ALA A 566 -15.12 19.83 -11.07
CA ALA A 566 -14.33 20.05 -12.28
C ALA A 566 -15.20 20.15 -13.54
N ILE A 567 -16.17 19.25 -13.73
CA ILE A 567 -17.10 19.28 -14.87
C ILE A 567 -17.89 20.60 -14.90
N ILE A 568 -18.43 21.03 -13.76
CA ILE A 568 -19.18 22.29 -13.67
C ILE A 568 -18.27 23.49 -13.96
N ALA A 569 -17.03 23.48 -13.44
CA ALA A 569 -16.07 24.55 -13.68
C ALA A 569 -15.67 24.63 -15.16
N GLN A 570 -15.38 23.50 -15.81
CA GLN A 570 -15.03 23.47 -17.23
C GLN A 570 -16.19 23.84 -18.14
N ASP A 571 -17.41 23.37 -17.84
CA ASP A 571 -18.61 23.79 -18.56
C ASP A 571 -18.78 25.31 -18.51
N ALA A 572 -18.63 25.92 -17.33
CA ALA A 572 -18.74 27.37 -17.16
C ALA A 572 -17.71 28.18 -17.98
N ARG A 573 -16.53 27.61 -18.29
CA ARG A 573 -15.50 28.22 -19.16
C ARG A 573 -15.85 28.07 -20.65
N GLN A 574 -16.52 26.98 -21.03
CA GLN A 574 -16.82 26.59 -22.42
C GLN A 574 -18.20 27.07 -22.92
N VAL A 575 -19.04 27.62 -22.05
CA VAL A 575 -20.41 28.04 -22.40
C VAL A 575 -20.41 29.12 -23.50
N THR A 576 -20.76 28.69 -24.71
CA THR A 576 -20.98 29.54 -25.89
C THR A 576 -22.46 29.56 -26.26
N LEU A 577 -22.88 30.49 -27.11
CA LEU A 577 -24.24 30.47 -27.67
C LEU A 577 -24.29 29.47 -28.82
N ASP A 578 -25.16 28.48 -28.72
CA ASP A 578 -25.48 27.58 -29.81
C ASP A 578 -26.08 28.34 -31.02
N ALA A 579 -26.27 27.63 -32.14
CA ALA A 579 -26.85 28.21 -33.35
C ALA A 579 -28.28 28.79 -33.17
N ALA A 580 -28.96 28.48 -32.07
CA ALA A 580 -30.28 28.98 -31.69
C ALA A 580 -30.22 30.15 -30.67
N GLY A 581 -29.05 30.52 -30.18
CA GLY A 581 -28.84 31.57 -29.18
C GLY A 581 -29.16 31.11 -27.75
N ILE A 582 -28.99 29.83 -27.48
CA ILE A 582 -29.10 29.19 -26.15
C ILE A 582 -27.68 28.84 -25.69
N TYR A 583 -27.40 28.96 -24.39
CA TYR A 583 -26.11 28.52 -23.85
C TYR A 583 -25.92 27.01 -24.07
N ASP A 584 -24.81 26.65 -24.70
CA ASP A 584 -24.38 25.27 -24.90
C ASP A 584 -23.69 24.77 -23.63
N HIS A 585 -24.26 23.72 -23.04
CA HIS A 585 -23.80 23.07 -21.81
C HIS A 585 -23.34 21.64 -22.11
N SER A 586 -22.74 21.43 -23.29
CA SER A 586 -22.38 20.10 -23.79
C SER A 586 -21.43 19.35 -22.85
N VAL A 587 -20.50 20.05 -22.20
CA VAL A 587 -19.55 19.46 -21.24
C VAL A 587 -20.30 18.87 -20.05
N ALA A 588 -21.19 19.65 -19.42
CA ALA A 588 -22.00 19.13 -18.32
C ALA A 588 -22.99 18.05 -18.79
N HIS A 589 -23.62 18.22 -19.94
CA HIS A 589 -24.64 17.30 -20.46
C HIS A 589 -24.10 15.95 -20.90
N ASP A 590 -22.80 15.85 -21.24
CA ASP A 590 -22.14 14.56 -21.50
C ASP A 590 -22.04 13.66 -20.26
N TRP A 591 -22.09 14.27 -19.07
CA TRP A 591 -22.00 13.61 -17.76
C TRP A 591 -23.33 13.60 -16.99
N GLN A 592 -24.38 14.18 -17.57
CA GLN A 592 -25.71 14.25 -16.98
C GLN A 592 -26.73 13.45 -17.80
N VAL A 593 -27.80 13.02 -17.14
CA VAL A 593 -28.92 12.31 -17.77
C VAL A 593 -30.13 13.23 -17.83
N ASP A 594 -30.67 13.48 -19.04
CA ASP A 594 -31.95 14.19 -19.17
C ASP A 594 -33.10 13.30 -18.67
N THR A 595 -33.59 13.59 -17.47
CA THR A 595 -34.72 12.88 -16.86
C THR A 595 -36.08 13.41 -17.31
N GLY A 596 -36.11 14.49 -18.11
CA GLY A 596 -37.34 15.17 -18.52
C GLY A 596 -37.98 16.07 -17.45
N ASN A 597 -37.29 16.34 -16.33
CA ASN A 597 -37.76 17.24 -15.27
C ASN A 597 -37.30 18.71 -15.44
N GLY A 598 -36.69 19.04 -16.57
CA GLY A 598 -36.19 20.39 -16.90
C GLY A 598 -34.77 20.64 -16.39
N THR A 599 -34.34 21.90 -16.50
CA THR A 599 -33.00 22.35 -16.09
C THR A 599 -33.04 23.44 -15.04
N ASP A 600 -31.95 23.63 -14.29
CA ASP A 600 -31.78 24.76 -13.36
C ASP A 600 -31.42 26.07 -14.10
N ALA A 601 -31.07 27.10 -13.33
CA ALA A 601 -30.68 28.41 -13.88
C ALA A 601 -29.29 28.38 -14.54
N GLN A 602 -28.50 27.34 -14.28
CA GLN A 602 -27.17 27.09 -14.79
C GLN A 602 -27.18 26.11 -15.97
N GLY A 603 -28.36 25.63 -16.39
CA GLY A 603 -28.49 24.73 -17.54
C GLY A 603 -28.39 23.24 -17.24
N ASN A 604 -28.18 22.84 -15.97
CA ASN A 604 -28.01 21.43 -15.59
C ASN A 604 -29.33 20.66 -15.62
N TYR A 605 -29.31 19.40 -16.08
CA TYR A 605 -30.48 18.53 -15.99
C TYR A 605 -30.81 18.19 -14.54
N LEU A 606 -32.10 18.20 -14.20
CA LEU A 606 -32.55 17.94 -12.84
C LEU A 606 -33.24 16.58 -12.72
N THR A 607 -33.14 15.96 -11.55
CA THR A 607 -33.95 14.80 -11.17
C THR A 607 -35.35 15.22 -10.73
N ALA A 608 -36.23 14.25 -10.45
CA ALA A 608 -37.58 14.53 -9.92
C ALA A 608 -37.57 15.24 -8.55
N THR A 609 -36.46 15.17 -7.80
CA THR A 609 -36.29 15.83 -6.50
C THR A 609 -35.73 17.26 -6.63
N GLY A 610 -35.27 17.66 -7.82
CA GLY A 610 -34.67 18.97 -8.09
C GLY A 610 -33.17 19.05 -7.84
N ALA A 611 -32.49 17.92 -7.61
CA ALA A 611 -31.02 17.83 -7.62
C ALA A 611 -30.50 17.69 -9.06
N ILE A 612 -29.21 17.96 -9.30
CA ILE A 612 -28.57 17.69 -10.59
C ILE A 612 -28.65 16.18 -10.89
N SER A 613 -29.01 15.82 -12.12
CA SER A 613 -29.15 14.44 -12.57
C SER A 613 -27.88 13.96 -13.23
N TRP A 614 -26.90 13.57 -12.42
CA TRP A 614 -25.66 12.97 -12.89
C TRP A 614 -25.85 11.58 -13.50
N ASP A 615 -24.95 11.20 -14.41
CA ASP A 615 -24.78 9.81 -14.85
C ASP A 615 -23.92 9.07 -13.81
N GLU A 616 -24.60 8.47 -12.83
CA GLU A 616 -23.98 7.80 -11.67
C GLU A 616 -22.99 6.68 -12.05
N GLY A 617 -23.20 6.01 -13.19
CA GLY A 617 -22.29 4.98 -13.68
C GLY A 617 -20.96 5.58 -14.15
N LYS A 618 -21.04 6.66 -14.93
CA LYS A 618 -19.84 7.36 -15.42
C LYS A 618 -19.04 7.98 -14.30
N LEU A 619 -19.69 8.62 -13.33
CA LEU A 619 -18.99 9.20 -12.19
C LEU A 619 -18.25 8.15 -11.37
N PHE A 620 -18.88 7.01 -11.10
CA PHE A 620 -18.25 5.90 -10.39
C PHE A 620 -17.01 5.38 -11.15
N ASP A 621 -17.14 5.12 -12.45
CA ASP A 621 -16.04 4.58 -13.25
C ASP A 621 -14.90 5.60 -13.43
N ALA A 622 -15.20 6.90 -13.51
CA ALA A 622 -14.20 7.98 -13.57
C ALA A 622 -13.43 8.11 -12.25
N ALA A 623 -14.14 8.12 -11.13
CA ALA A 623 -13.51 8.15 -9.80
C ALA A 623 -12.68 6.88 -9.57
N LYS A 624 -13.21 5.70 -9.90
CA LYS A 624 -12.46 4.44 -9.83
C LYS A 624 -11.20 4.48 -10.69
N LEU A 625 -11.27 4.99 -11.92
CA LEU A 625 -10.10 5.13 -12.80
C LEU A 625 -9.03 6.00 -12.12
N THR A 626 -9.43 7.13 -11.52
CA THR A 626 -8.51 8.02 -10.80
C THR A 626 -7.82 7.33 -9.63
N VAL A 627 -8.62 6.76 -8.71
CA VAL A 627 -8.11 6.10 -7.50
C VAL A 627 -7.26 4.86 -7.81
N GLU A 628 -7.58 4.15 -8.90
CA GLU A 628 -6.77 3.02 -9.37
C GLU A 628 -5.35 3.47 -9.75
N MET A 629 -5.23 4.60 -10.45
CA MET A 629 -3.93 5.12 -10.89
C MET A 629 -3.13 5.73 -9.74
N GLU A 630 -3.79 6.46 -8.84
CA GLU A 630 -3.18 6.94 -7.59
C GLU A 630 -2.64 5.77 -6.75
N TYR A 631 -3.39 4.67 -6.67
CA TYR A 631 -2.93 3.48 -5.98
C TYR A 631 -1.75 2.80 -6.66
N GLN A 632 -1.73 2.71 -7.99
CA GLN A 632 -0.59 2.15 -8.71
C GLN A 632 0.70 2.94 -8.43
N HIS A 633 0.60 4.28 -8.42
CA HIS A 633 1.70 5.15 -8.03
C HIS A 633 2.15 4.91 -6.58
N ALA A 634 1.21 4.92 -5.61
CA ALA A 634 1.54 4.67 -4.20
C ALA A 634 2.13 3.25 -3.96
N ALA A 635 1.60 2.22 -4.62
CA ALA A 635 2.00 0.84 -4.42
C ALA A 635 3.36 0.50 -5.06
N VAL A 636 3.63 1.04 -6.26
CA VAL A 636 4.88 0.73 -6.97
C VAL A 636 5.97 1.73 -6.61
N ASP A 637 5.71 3.01 -6.82
CA ASP A 637 6.76 4.03 -6.77
C ASP A 637 7.09 4.48 -5.35
N GLN A 638 6.15 4.35 -4.42
CA GLN A 638 6.38 4.72 -3.02
C GLN A 638 6.59 3.47 -2.13
N TYR A 639 5.70 2.47 -2.19
CA TYR A 639 5.84 1.26 -1.36
C TYR A 639 6.92 0.31 -1.89
N ALA A 640 6.78 -0.21 -3.11
CA ALA A 640 7.68 -1.27 -3.60
C ALA A 640 9.13 -0.80 -3.74
N ARG A 641 9.35 0.46 -4.16
CA ARG A 641 10.70 1.07 -4.21
C ARG A 641 11.32 1.31 -2.82
N THR A 642 10.49 1.53 -1.79
CA THR A 642 10.97 1.56 -0.38
C THR A 642 11.43 0.16 0.07
N ILE A 643 10.79 -0.91 -0.42
CA ILE A 643 11.21 -2.28 -0.10
C ILE A 643 12.54 -2.62 -0.79
N THR A 644 12.74 -2.23 -2.05
CA THR A 644 14.00 -2.47 -2.76
C THR A 644 14.22 -1.50 -3.92
N PRO A 645 15.45 -0.95 -4.07
CA PRO A 645 15.81 -0.07 -5.18
C PRO A 645 16.08 -0.83 -6.48
N ASP A 646 16.13 -2.17 -6.45
CA ASP A 646 16.42 -2.99 -7.63
C ASP A 646 15.26 -3.05 -8.65
N ILE A 647 14.13 -2.41 -8.36
CA ILE A 647 12.99 -2.32 -9.29
C ILE A 647 13.37 -1.39 -10.44
N PRO A 648 13.39 -1.88 -11.69
CA PRO A 648 13.75 -1.05 -12.84
C PRO A 648 12.73 0.09 -13.06
N GLU A 649 13.15 1.10 -13.79
CA GLU A 649 12.23 2.11 -14.32
C GLU A 649 11.27 1.49 -15.33
N PHE A 650 10.05 2.03 -15.38
CA PHE A 650 9.06 1.61 -16.35
C PHE A 650 9.44 2.10 -17.74
N VAL A 651 9.53 1.18 -18.71
CA VAL A 651 9.87 1.51 -20.11
C VAL A 651 8.64 1.49 -21.02
N GLY A 652 7.60 0.73 -20.67
CA GLY A 652 6.37 0.63 -21.45
C GLY A 652 5.67 -0.72 -21.35
N TYR A 653 4.40 -0.76 -21.74
CA TYR A 653 3.59 -1.98 -21.72
C TYR A 653 4.10 -3.05 -22.71
N ASN A 654 4.24 -4.28 -22.23
CA ASN A 654 4.60 -5.46 -23.01
C ASN A 654 3.53 -6.56 -22.89
N SER A 655 2.71 -6.70 -23.93
CA SER A 655 1.69 -7.76 -24.04
C SER A 655 2.21 -9.21 -23.94
N GLY A 656 3.52 -9.42 -24.06
CA GLY A 656 4.20 -10.70 -23.90
C GLY A 656 4.53 -11.07 -22.44
N GLU A 657 4.38 -10.15 -21.49
CA GLU A 657 4.63 -10.39 -20.07
C GLU A 657 3.39 -10.91 -19.34
N ASN A 658 3.59 -11.85 -18.42
CA ASN A 658 2.53 -12.49 -17.65
C ASN A 658 2.39 -11.87 -16.25
N ALA A 659 1.41 -10.99 -16.09
CA ALA A 659 1.10 -10.32 -14.83
C ALA A 659 0.52 -11.25 -13.74
N THR A 660 0.18 -12.50 -14.03
CA THR A 660 -0.37 -13.43 -13.02
C THR A 660 0.58 -13.56 -11.81
N VAL A 661 0.04 -13.43 -10.60
CA VAL A 661 0.79 -13.60 -9.35
C VAL A 661 1.36 -15.01 -9.26
N SER A 662 2.65 -15.09 -8.93
CA SER A 662 3.33 -16.36 -8.71
C SER A 662 3.04 -16.93 -7.32
N LEU A 663 2.99 -18.26 -7.22
CA LEU A 663 2.75 -18.94 -5.95
C LEU A 663 3.90 -18.71 -4.96
N GLU A 664 5.13 -18.57 -5.48
CA GLU A 664 6.33 -18.36 -4.68
C GLU A 664 6.40 -16.95 -4.11
N TYR A 665 5.85 -15.95 -4.82
CA TYR A 665 5.62 -14.61 -4.30
C TYR A 665 4.56 -14.63 -3.18
N ALA A 666 3.33 -15.07 -3.50
CA ALA A 666 2.17 -15.00 -2.61
C ALA A 666 2.28 -15.85 -1.33
N GLN A 667 2.80 -17.07 -1.46
CA GLN A 667 2.87 -18.02 -0.34
C GLN A 667 4.26 -18.10 0.30
N GLY A 668 5.26 -17.42 -0.29
CA GLY A 668 6.65 -17.42 0.11
C GLY A 668 7.15 -16.01 0.40
N ALA A 669 7.69 -15.34 -0.62
CA ALA A 669 8.47 -14.11 -0.45
C ALA A 669 7.67 -12.97 0.21
N PHE A 670 6.49 -12.62 -0.32
CA PHE A 670 5.75 -11.42 0.12
C PHE A 670 5.23 -11.49 1.56
N ARG A 671 5.19 -12.70 2.13
CA ARG A 671 4.90 -12.95 3.55
C ARG A 671 6.00 -12.48 4.50
N PHE A 672 7.02 -11.78 4.00
CA PHE A 672 8.00 -11.08 4.82
C PHE A 672 7.33 -10.04 5.72
N GLY A 673 6.20 -9.45 5.32
CA GLY A 673 5.51 -8.42 6.11
C GLY A 673 5.12 -8.87 7.52
N HIS A 674 4.97 -10.18 7.76
CA HIS A 674 4.66 -10.71 9.08
C HIS A 674 5.75 -10.49 10.14
N SER A 675 7.03 -10.31 9.76
CA SER A 675 8.10 -9.98 10.72
C SER A 675 8.13 -8.49 11.08
N THR A 676 7.60 -7.63 10.21
CA THR A 676 7.56 -6.17 10.43
C THR A 676 6.55 -5.71 11.49
N MET A 677 5.64 -6.59 11.91
CA MET A 677 4.60 -6.28 12.91
C MET A 677 5.18 -6.10 14.31
N ARG A 678 4.76 -5.02 14.98
CA ARG A 678 5.07 -4.69 16.39
C ARG A 678 4.15 -5.43 17.37
N GLU A 679 4.47 -5.43 18.67
CA GLU A 679 3.57 -5.97 19.70
C GLU A 679 2.39 -5.02 19.96
N THR A 680 2.50 -3.77 19.49
CA THR A 680 1.52 -2.71 19.70
C THR A 680 1.22 -1.94 18.41
N ILE A 681 0.03 -1.34 18.34
CA ILE A 681 -0.34 -0.32 17.36
C ILE A 681 -0.39 1.02 18.07
N ASN A 682 0.37 2.00 17.57
CA ASN A 682 0.32 3.36 18.08
C ASN A 682 -0.85 4.15 17.48
N TYR A 683 -1.43 5.03 18.30
CA TYR A 683 -2.43 6.00 17.91
C TYR A 683 -2.23 7.28 18.72
N MET A 684 -2.70 8.41 18.20
CA MET A 684 -2.58 9.71 18.86
C MET A 684 -3.80 10.00 19.72
N ASP A 685 -3.64 10.43 20.98
CA ASP A 685 -4.78 10.68 21.88
C ASP A 685 -5.81 11.63 21.23
N PRO A 686 -7.01 11.14 20.85
CA PRO A 686 -8.01 11.95 20.15
C PRO A 686 -8.68 12.98 21.07
N ASN A 687 -8.51 12.87 22.40
CA ASN A 687 -9.18 13.71 23.39
C ASN A 687 -8.30 14.83 23.97
N GLY A 688 -7.08 15.03 23.44
CA GLY A 688 -6.30 16.24 23.67
C GLY A 688 -5.80 16.44 25.10
N SER A 689 -5.00 15.52 25.64
CA SER A 689 -3.92 16.02 26.49
C SER A 689 -3.00 16.90 25.63
N ILE A 690 -2.66 18.08 26.15
CA ILE A 690 -2.05 19.26 25.48
C ILE A 690 -0.72 18.98 24.71
N THR A 691 -0.26 17.73 24.66
CA THR A 691 1.02 17.32 24.09
C THR A 691 0.93 16.43 22.85
N GLY A 692 -0.26 16.04 22.37
CA GLY A 692 -0.35 15.09 21.25
C GLY A 692 0.37 13.77 21.60
N LYS A 693 0.14 13.21 22.79
CA LYS A 693 0.92 12.07 23.26
C LYS A 693 0.63 10.82 22.43
N VAL A 694 1.67 10.17 21.90
CA VAL A 694 1.60 8.80 21.36
C VAL A 694 1.08 7.84 22.44
N MET A 695 0.01 7.13 22.11
CA MET A 695 -0.58 6.06 22.90
C MET A 695 -0.46 4.74 22.12
N SER A 696 -0.50 3.61 22.81
CA SER A 696 -0.39 2.30 22.16
C SER A 696 -1.49 1.36 22.65
N VAL A 697 -1.92 0.45 21.78
CA VAL A 697 -2.78 -0.69 22.11
C VAL A 697 -2.06 -1.98 21.73
N ALA A 698 -2.23 -3.05 22.50
CA ALA A 698 -1.65 -4.34 22.14
C ALA A 698 -2.24 -4.84 20.82
N LEU A 699 -1.39 -5.38 19.94
CA LEU A 699 -1.81 -5.91 18.65
C LEU A 699 -2.84 -7.04 18.80
N GLU A 700 -2.70 -7.89 19.83
CA GLU A 700 -3.69 -8.92 20.16
C GLU A 700 -5.11 -8.35 20.37
N GLN A 701 -5.22 -7.15 20.95
CA GLN A 701 -6.50 -6.46 21.19
C GLN A 701 -7.03 -5.68 19.99
N ALA A 702 -6.15 -5.39 19.03
CA ALA A 702 -6.47 -4.69 17.80
C ALA A 702 -7.02 -5.64 16.73
N PHE A 703 -6.82 -6.96 16.86
CA PHE A 703 -7.35 -7.93 15.92
C PHE A 703 -8.87 -8.00 15.95
N LEU A 704 -9.51 -7.96 14.79
CA LEU A 704 -10.95 -8.22 14.61
C LEU A 704 -11.85 -7.37 15.54
N ASN A 705 -11.42 -6.14 15.86
CA ASN A 705 -12.05 -5.28 16.86
C ASN A 705 -12.61 -3.98 16.24
N PRO A 706 -13.78 -4.02 15.58
CA PRO A 706 -14.37 -2.85 14.92
C PRO A 706 -14.74 -1.74 15.91
N ALA A 707 -15.12 -2.09 17.14
CA ALA A 707 -15.46 -1.10 18.17
C ALA A 707 -14.25 -0.23 18.57
N LEU A 708 -13.05 -0.83 18.61
CA LEU A 708 -11.83 -0.09 18.90
C LEU A 708 -11.48 0.88 17.77
N PHE A 709 -11.62 0.47 16.50
CA PHE A 709 -11.45 1.37 15.36
C PHE A 709 -12.45 2.55 15.43
N ALA A 710 -13.73 2.27 15.71
CA ALA A 710 -14.76 3.29 15.86
C ALA A 710 -14.47 4.28 17.01
N GLU A 711 -13.84 3.82 18.10
CA GLU A 711 -13.46 4.64 19.24
C GLU A 711 -12.27 5.56 18.94
N LYS A 712 -11.24 5.06 18.27
CA LYS A 712 -10.00 5.82 18.03
C LYS A 712 -10.10 6.72 16.79
N GLY A 713 -10.73 6.23 15.72
CA GLY A 713 -10.85 6.91 14.44
C GLY A 713 -9.60 6.80 13.57
N ALA A 714 -9.80 6.86 12.25
CA ALA A 714 -8.76 6.66 11.26
C ALA A 714 -7.60 7.65 11.37
N ALA A 715 -7.87 8.94 11.56
CA ALA A 715 -6.84 9.98 11.68
C ALA A 715 -5.86 9.72 12.84
N SER A 716 -6.38 9.36 14.01
CA SER A 716 -5.59 9.07 15.21
C SER A 716 -4.68 7.86 15.01
N ILE A 717 -5.21 6.80 14.40
CA ILE A 717 -4.47 5.57 14.12
C ILE A 717 -3.41 5.82 13.03
N ALA A 718 -3.77 6.48 11.93
CA ALA A 718 -2.85 6.80 10.85
C ALA A 718 -1.66 7.61 11.34
N LEU A 719 -1.89 8.70 12.08
CA LEU A 719 -0.83 9.53 12.65
C LEU A 719 0.04 8.76 13.65
N GLY A 720 -0.55 7.89 14.47
CA GLY A 720 0.23 7.08 15.41
C GLY A 720 1.12 6.05 14.71
N MET A 721 0.63 5.41 13.64
CA MET A 721 1.38 4.41 12.89
C MET A 721 2.50 5.02 12.04
N THR A 722 2.33 6.23 11.49
CA THR A 722 3.41 6.93 10.79
C THR A 722 4.53 7.37 11.75
N HIS A 723 4.20 7.57 13.04
CA HIS A 723 5.16 7.89 14.10
C HIS A 723 5.75 6.65 14.79
N GLN A 724 5.30 5.44 14.45
CA GLN A 724 5.81 4.21 15.04
C GLN A 724 6.79 3.53 14.09
N GLN A 725 8.01 3.24 14.52
CA GLN A 725 8.93 2.46 13.72
C GLN A 725 8.49 0.99 13.64
N MET A 726 8.48 0.40 12.44
CA MET A 726 8.18 -1.03 12.28
C MET A 726 9.32 -1.93 12.77
N ASN A 727 9.05 -3.22 12.94
CA ASN A 727 10.12 -4.21 13.14
C ASN A 727 10.87 -4.48 11.82
N GLU A 728 12.11 -4.93 11.93
CA GLU A 728 12.95 -5.34 10.81
C GLU A 728 12.39 -6.56 10.07
N ILE A 729 12.72 -6.68 8.79
CA ILE A 729 12.45 -7.91 8.03
C ILE A 729 13.51 -8.95 8.36
N ASP A 730 13.21 -9.81 9.34
CA ASP A 730 14.10 -10.90 9.76
C ASP A 730 13.34 -12.17 10.18
N GLU A 731 14.06 -13.17 10.70
CA GLU A 731 13.46 -14.43 11.18
C GLU A 731 12.71 -14.34 12.51
N LEU A 732 12.72 -13.18 13.18
CA LEU A 732 12.15 -12.97 14.50
C LEU A 732 10.72 -12.44 14.38
N LEU A 733 9.83 -12.90 15.28
CA LEU A 733 8.43 -12.47 15.30
C LEU A 733 7.99 -12.14 16.71
N THR A 734 7.20 -11.07 16.82
CA THR A 734 6.61 -10.66 18.10
C THR A 734 5.64 -11.71 18.66
N PRO A 735 5.51 -11.87 19.99
CA PRO A 735 4.61 -12.84 20.61
C PRO A 735 3.15 -12.77 20.14
N ALA A 736 2.60 -11.57 19.86
CA ALA A 736 1.25 -11.44 19.30
C ALA A 736 1.08 -12.26 18.01
N MET A 737 2.13 -12.46 17.20
CA MET A 737 2.07 -13.23 15.95
C MET A 737 2.17 -14.74 16.16
N ASN A 738 2.96 -15.21 17.13
CA ASN A 738 3.24 -16.65 17.30
C ASN A 738 2.49 -17.30 18.48
N GLN A 739 1.76 -16.52 19.28
CA GLN A 739 1.02 -16.98 20.45
C GLN A 739 -0.39 -16.40 20.61
N GLY A 740 -0.69 -15.26 19.99
CA GLY A 740 -1.96 -14.53 20.14
C GLY A 740 -2.60 -14.13 18.82
N LEU A 741 -2.23 -14.79 17.71
CA LEU A 741 -2.63 -14.38 16.35
C LEU A 741 -4.16 -14.30 16.24
N LEU A 742 -4.66 -13.17 15.72
CA LEU A 742 -6.08 -12.85 15.62
C LEU A 742 -6.80 -12.94 16.97
N GLY A 743 -6.14 -12.67 18.10
CA GLY A 743 -6.74 -12.84 19.43
C GLY A 743 -6.95 -14.31 19.83
N GLN A 744 -6.30 -15.24 19.14
CA GLN A 744 -6.41 -16.69 19.38
C GLN A 744 -5.05 -17.31 19.71
N PRO A 745 -5.04 -18.46 20.42
CA PRO A 745 -3.80 -19.17 20.71
C PRO A 745 -3.28 -19.93 19.47
N LEU A 746 -2.93 -19.16 18.45
CA LEU A 746 -2.44 -19.56 17.13
C LEU A 746 -1.01 -19.04 16.91
N ASP A 747 -0.31 -19.64 15.94
CA ASP A 747 1.08 -19.30 15.61
C ASP A 747 1.22 -19.06 14.10
N LEU A 748 1.40 -17.78 13.72
CA LEU A 748 1.49 -17.36 12.33
C LEU A 748 2.69 -17.96 11.61
N ALA A 749 3.86 -17.99 12.24
CA ALA A 749 5.06 -18.57 11.63
C ALA A 749 4.91 -20.08 11.39
N ALA A 750 4.31 -20.80 12.35
CA ALA A 750 4.00 -22.22 12.14
C ALA A 750 2.96 -22.42 11.02
N ILE A 751 1.98 -21.53 10.91
CA ILE A 751 0.99 -21.55 9.82
C ILE A 751 1.67 -21.27 8.46
N ASN A 752 2.58 -20.30 8.37
CA ASN A 752 3.32 -19.98 7.14
C ASN A 752 4.20 -21.14 6.68
N ILE A 753 4.97 -21.76 7.59
CA ILE A 753 5.78 -22.94 7.27
C ILE A 753 4.87 -24.10 6.81
N ALA A 754 3.76 -24.34 7.51
CA ALA A 754 2.82 -25.40 7.12
C ALA A 754 2.16 -25.12 5.76
N ARG A 755 1.82 -23.86 5.47
CA ARG A 755 1.22 -23.43 4.20
C ARG A 755 2.21 -23.55 3.06
N GLY A 756 3.43 -23.05 3.21
CA GLY A 756 4.48 -23.15 2.21
C GLY A 756 4.73 -24.60 1.80
N ARG A 757 4.78 -25.51 2.77
CA ARG A 757 4.84 -26.95 2.49
C ARG A 757 3.60 -27.45 1.76
N ASP A 758 2.38 -27.12 2.21
CA ASP A 758 1.10 -27.52 1.58
C ASP A 758 0.98 -27.17 0.11
N VAL A 759 1.50 -26.01 -0.28
CA VAL A 759 1.52 -25.56 -1.67
C VAL A 759 2.79 -26.01 -2.43
N GLY A 760 3.70 -26.73 -1.76
CA GLY A 760 4.87 -27.34 -2.38
C GLY A 760 6.03 -26.38 -2.61
N LEU A 761 6.18 -25.32 -1.80
CA LEU A 761 7.37 -24.48 -1.86
C LEU A 761 8.63 -25.32 -1.60
N PRO A 762 9.67 -25.19 -2.44
CA PRO A 762 10.93 -25.91 -2.25
C PRO A 762 11.69 -25.47 -0.99
N THR A 763 12.77 -26.19 -0.68
CA THR A 763 13.73 -25.76 0.35
C THR A 763 14.48 -24.51 -0.10
N LEU A 764 15.01 -23.73 0.83
CA LEU A 764 15.72 -22.48 0.51
C LEU A 764 16.81 -22.71 -0.56
N ASN A 765 17.61 -23.75 -0.42
CA ASN A 765 18.70 -24.02 -1.37
C ASN A 765 18.20 -24.49 -2.73
N ASP A 766 17.15 -25.31 -2.78
CA ASP A 766 16.55 -25.74 -4.04
C ASP A 766 15.86 -24.57 -4.74
N PHE A 767 15.24 -23.67 -3.96
CA PHE A 767 14.65 -22.44 -4.45
C PHE A 767 15.70 -21.49 -5.02
N ARG A 768 16.77 -21.22 -4.27
CA ARG A 768 17.93 -20.42 -4.71
C ARG A 768 18.47 -20.93 -6.04
N GLU A 769 18.71 -22.23 -6.16
CA GLU A 769 19.16 -22.82 -7.42
C GLU A 769 18.15 -22.63 -8.57
N ALA A 770 16.85 -22.77 -8.28
CA ALA A 770 15.79 -22.60 -9.28
C ALA A 770 15.68 -21.16 -9.81
N VAL A 771 15.90 -20.16 -8.95
CA VAL A 771 15.91 -18.74 -9.34
C VAL A 771 17.29 -18.24 -9.80
N GLY A 772 18.27 -19.13 -9.95
CA GLY A 772 19.60 -18.81 -10.50
C GLY A 772 20.63 -18.29 -9.49
N LEU A 773 20.32 -18.34 -8.20
CA LEU A 773 21.21 -17.99 -7.11
C LEU A 773 22.12 -19.16 -6.69
N THR A 774 23.20 -18.84 -5.98
CA THR A 774 24.15 -19.85 -5.48
C THR A 774 23.59 -20.52 -4.22
N ARG A 775 23.60 -21.86 -4.20
CA ARG A 775 23.26 -22.65 -3.01
C ARG A 775 24.27 -22.40 -1.90
N TYR A 776 23.78 -22.31 -0.66
CA TYR A 776 24.64 -22.43 0.51
C TYR A 776 25.29 -23.81 0.55
N SER A 777 26.58 -23.84 0.83
CA SER A 777 27.41 -25.05 0.79
C SER A 777 27.56 -25.72 2.16
N SER A 778 27.28 -25.00 3.24
CA SER A 778 27.46 -25.45 4.62
C SER A 778 26.69 -24.57 5.62
N TRP A 779 26.64 -24.96 6.90
CA TRP A 779 26.08 -24.13 7.96
C TRP A 779 26.88 -22.84 8.20
N ALA A 780 28.21 -22.88 8.02
CA ALA A 780 29.04 -21.67 8.09
C ALA A 780 28.69 -20.67 6.97
N ASP A 781 28.55 -21.17 5.75
CA ASP A 781 28.22 -20.36 4.57
C ASP A 781 26.85 -19.67 4.69
N PHE A 782 25.84 -20.40 5.20
CA PHE A 782 24.55 -19.83 5.54
C PHE A 782 24.67 -18.80 6.69
N GLY A 783 25.36 -19.15 7.78
CA GLY A 783 25.53 -18.27 8.94
C GLY A 783 26.29 -16.96 8.64
N ASP A 784 27.26 -16.99 7.73
CA ASP A 784 27.97 -15.80 7.25
C ASP A 784 27.07 -14.88 6.38
N SER A 785 25.93 -15.40 5.92
CA SER A 785 24.96 -14.72 5.06
C SER A 785 23.65 -14.40 5.79
N MET A 786 23.60 -14.51 7.12
CA MET A 786 22.43 -14.19 7.93
C MET A 786 22.47 -12.74 8.43
N VAL A 787 21.29 -12.10 8.56
CA VAL A 787 21.14 -10.81 9.27
C VAL A 787 21.63 -10.94 10.71
N HIS A 788 21.21 -12.02 11.39
CA HIS A 788 21.58 -12.35 12.77
C HIS A 788 22.39 -13.65 12.85
N PRO A 789 23.73 -13.63 12.67
CA PRO A 789 24.56 -14.83 12.73
C PRO A 789 24.46 -15.61 14.06
N GLU A 790 24.11 -14.93 15.16
CA GLU A 790 23.81 -15.55 16.46
C GLU A 790 22.62 -16.51 16.42
N SER A 791 21.64 -16.29 15.53
CA SER A 791 20.50 -17.17 15.32
C SER A 791 20.87 -18.49 14.63
N LEU A 792 22.09 -18.64 14.09
CA LEU A 792 22.54 -19.88 13.45
C LEU A 792 22.36 -21.10 14.36
N VAL A 793 22.55 -20.93 15.67
CA VAL A 793 22.35 -22.01 16.65
C VAL A 793 20.91 -22.51 16.67
N ASN A 794 19.93 -21.62 16.48
CA ASN A 794 18.51 -21.96 16.45
C ASN A 794 18.14 -22.73 15.19
N PHE A 795 18.68 -22.32 14.03
CA PHE A 795 18.50 -23.05 12.78
C PHE A 795 19.10 -24.47 12.85
N ILE A 796 20.30 -24.61 13.39
CA ILE A 796 20.92 -25.93 13.62
C ILE A 796 20.06 -26.76 14.59
N ALA A 797 19.57 -26.16 15.67
CA ALA A 797 18.69 -26.85 16.61
C ALA A 797 17.41 -27.36 15.93
N ALA A 798 16.74 -26.50 15.16
CA ALA A 798 15.48 -26.81 14.49
C ALA A 798 15.63 -27.88 13.39
N TYR A 799 16.61 -27.72 12.48
CA TYR A 799 16.72 -28.56 11.29
C TYR A 799 17.65 -29.77 11.44
N SER A 800 18.55 -29.77 12.43
CA SER A 800 19.50 -30.87 12.67
C SER A 800 19.24 -31.65 13.95
N PHE A 801 18.65 -31.03 14.98
CA PHE A 801 18.54 -31.62 16.32
C PHE A 801 17.12 -31.62 16.93
N ASP A 802 16.07 -31.45 16.13
CA ASP A 802 14.67 -31.54 16.58
C ASP A 802 14.35 -30.59 17.76
N GLY A 803 14.86 -29.36 17.63
CA GLY A 803 14.71 -28.27 18.61
C GLY A 803 15.63 -28.38 19.84
N ASP A 804 16.62 -29.27 19.86
CA ASP A 804 17.58 -29.36 20.97
C ASP A 804 18.68 -28.29 20.88
N ILE A 805 18.37 -27.10 21.41
CA ILE A 805 19.28 -25.95 21.48
C ILE A 805 20.58 -26.29 22.22
N GLY A 806 20.52 -27.15 23.25
CA GLY A 806 21.71 -27.54 24.02
C GLY A 806 22.75 -28.28 23.17
N ARG A 807 22.30 -29.13 22.24
CA ARG A 807 23.20 -29.80 21.27
C ARG A 807 23.72 -28.85 20.21
N ALA A 808 22.89 -27.93 19.72
CA ALA A 808 23.33 -26.93 18.76
C ALA A 808 24.40 -26.00 19.37
N LEU A 809 24.18 -25.51 20.60
CA LEU A 809 25.15 -24.74 21.37
C LEU A 809 26.45 -25.51 21.58
N ALA A 810 26.39 -26.82 21.83
CA ALA A 810 27.58 -27.65 21.95
C ALA A 810 28.42 -27.62 20.67
N VAL A 811 27.77 -27.74 19.50
CA VAL A 811 28.45 -27.71 18.19
C VAL A 811 29.04 -26.33 17.91
N VAL A 812 28.23 -25.26 17.99
CA VAL A 812 28.67 -23.88 17.71
C VAL A 812 29.75 -23.45 18.71
N GLY A 813 29.52 -23.68 20.02
CA GLY A 813 30.44 -23.33 21.10
C GLY A 813 31.78 -24.07 21.04
N LEU A 814 31.83 -25.31 20.54
CA LEU A 814 33.09 -26.02 20.31
C LEU A 814 33.89 -25.44 19.14
N VAL A 815 33.21 -24.89 18.13
CA VAL A 815 33.86 -24.25 16.96
C VAL A 815 34.34 -22.84 17.31
N SER A 816 33.55 -22.05 18.03
CA SER A 816 33.93 -20.71 18.51
C SER A 816 34.98 -20.75 19.63
N GLY A 817 35.09 -21.88 20.33
CA GLY A 817 36.00 -22.07 21.47
C GLY A 817 35.43 -21.62 22.81
N GLU A 818 34.14 -21.26 22.86
CA GLU A 818 33.40 -20.94 24.09
C GLU A 818 33.20 -22.17 24.98
N ILE A 819 33.07 -23.35 24.38
CA ILE A 819 32.94 -24.64 25.06
C ILE A 819 34.22 -25.46 24.87
N ALA A 820 34.77 -25.96 25.96
CA ALA A 820 35.94 -26.85 25.92
C ALA A 820 35.52 -28.31 25.66
N GLU A 821 36.27 -29.02 24.81
CA GLU A 821 36.10 -30.45 24.55
C GLU A 821 36.16 -31.27 25.86
N GLY A 822 35.29 -32.28 25.96
CA GLY A 822 35.23 -33.19 27.11
C GLY A 822 34.47 -32.65 28.34
N THR A 823 33.87 -31.46 28.25
CA THR A 823 32.92 -30.95 29.24
C THR A 823 31.52 -31.54 29.04
N GLU A 824 30.65 -31.48 30.06
CA GLU A 824 29.24 -31.89 29.91
C GLU A 824 28.51 -31.03 28.87
N ALA A 825 28.88 -29.74 28.75
CA ALA A 825 28.36 -28.81 27.75
C ALA A 825 28.77 -29.15 26.31
N ALA A 826 29.80 -29.98 26.10
CA ALA A 826 30.21 -30.43 24.77
C ALA A 826 29.31 -31.55 24.22
N TYR A 827 28.36 -32.09 25.01
CA TYR A 827 27.45 -33.17 24.61
C TYR A 827 28.12 -34.41 23.98
N GLY A 828 29.42 -34.61 24.25
CA GLY A 828 30.22 -35.70 23.69
C GLY A 828 30.82 -35.45 22.30
N TYR A 829 30.66 -34.25 21.73
CA TYR A 829 31.32 -33.85 20.48
C TYR A 829 32.79 -33.47 20.72
N THR A 830 33.65 -33.78 19.75
CA THR A 830 35.01 -33.23 19.65
C THR A 830 35.02 -31.96 18.81
N THR A 831 36.01 -31.07 18.99
CA THR A 831 36.13 -29.84 18.19
C THR A 831 36.21 -30.15 16.69
N ASN A 832 36.91 -31.21 16.29
CA ASN A 832 37.00 -31.61 14.88
C ASN A 832 35.67 -32.11 14.32
N GLU A 833 34.86 -32.83 15.10
CA GLU A 833 33.52 -33.25 14.67
C GLU A 833 32.60 -32.05 14.50
N ALA A 834 32.67 -31.07 15.40
CA ALA A 834 31.90 -29.84 15.30
C ALA A 834 32.32 -28.99 14.09
N ILE A 835 33.64 -28.83 13.84
CA ILE A 835 34.15 -28.14 12.63
C ILE A 835 33.66 -28.84 11.36
N ASN A 836 33.74 -30.17 11.30
CA ASN A 836 33.26 -30.93 10.14
C ASN A 836 31.74 -30.81 9.98
N PHE A 837 30.99 -30.74 11.07
CA PHE A 837 29.54 -30.55 11.03
C PHE A 837 29.17 -29.19 10.42
N ILE A 838 29.84 -28.12 10.87
CA ILE A 838 29.55 -26.76 10.41
C ILE A 838 29.99 -26.55 8.96
N ASN A 839 31.15 -27.10 8.57
CA ASN A 839 31.79 -26.80 7.28
C ASN A 839 31.61 -27.87 6.18
N GLY A 840 30.93 -29.01 6.42
CA GLY A 840 30.83 -30.04 5.38
C GLY A 840 29.72 -31.08 5.54
N GLY A 841 29.21 -31.58 4.41
CA GLY A 841 28.11 -32.55 4.35
C GLY A 841 26.73 -31.90 4.56
N ASP A 842 25.65 -32.59 4.14
CA ASP A 842 24.26 -32.10 4.20
C ASP A 842 23.66 -32.18 5.63
N ASN A 843 24.31 -31.59 6.63
CA ASN A 843 23.96 -31.76 8.04
C ASN A 843 22.66 -31.03 8.46
N GLY A 844 21.69 -30.89 7.57
CA GLY A 844 20.36 -30.32 7.83
C GLY A 844 20.08 -29.00 7.12
N PHE A 845 21.10 -28.27 6.65
CA PHE A 845 20.88 -26.95 6.02
C PHE A 845 20.11 -27.01 4.69
N ASN A 846 20.17 -28.11 3.92
CA ASN A 846 19.32 -28.23 2.72
C ASN A 846 17.83 -28.48 3.06
N LYS A 847 17.45 -28.55 4.33
CA LYS A 847 16.05 -28.73 4.74
C LYS A 847 15.37 -27.42 5.16
N ILE A 848 16.10 -26.31 5.17
CA ILE A 848 15.58 -25.00 5.58
C ILE A 848 14.39 -24.66 4.67
N ASP A 849 13.25 -24.34 5.28
CA ASP A 849 12.06 -23.92 4.55
C ASP A 849 12.31 -22.54 3.93
N THR A 850 11.87 -22.33 2.68
CA THR A 850 12.15 -21.08 1.94
C THR A 850 11.68 -19.84 2.68
N TRP A 851 10.53 -19.88 3.36
CA TRP A 851 10.00 -18.70 4.06
C TRP A 851 10.92 -18.23 5.20
N ILE A 852 11.20 -19.08 6.19
CA ILE A 852 12.04 -18.71 7.34
C ILE A 852 13.51 -18.54 6.94
N GLY A 853 13.95 -19.28 5.91
CA GLY A 853 15.30 -19.18 5.38
C GLY A 853 15.56 -17.87 4.65
N GLY A 854 14.62 -17.42 3.80
CA GLY A 854 14.72 -16.17 3.05
C GLY A 854 14.61 -14.94 3.95
N LEU A 855 13.81 -15.00 5.00
CA LEU A 855 13.74 -13.97 6.05
C LEU A 855 15.09 -13.75 6.76
N ALA A 856 15.85 -14.82 6.98
CA ALA A 856 17.12 -14.75 7.71
C ALA A 856 18.29 -14.21 6.87
N GLU A 857 18.15 -14.13 5.54
CA GLU A 857 19.26 -13.71 4.66
C GLU A 857 19.58 -12.23 4.81
N VAL A 858 20.87 -11.90 4.81
CA VAL A 858 21.34 -10.51 4.79
C VAL A 858 20.70 -9.72 3.64
N HIS A 859 20.25 -8.51 3.94
CA HIS A 859 19.57 -7.67 2.97
C HIS A 859 20.49 -7.24 1.82
N VAL A 860 19.90 -7.03 0.65
CA VAL A 860 20.57 -6.39 -0.47
C VAL A 860 20.90 -4.93 -0.13
N MET A 861 21.92 -4.37 -0.77
CA MET A 861 22.33 -2.98 -0.52
C MET A 861 21.20 -2.01 -0.92
N GLY A 862 20.78 -1.16 0.01
CA GLY A 862 19.71 -0.18 -0.23
C GLY A 862 18.28 -0.72 -0.11
N GLY A 863 18.09 -2.03 0.09
CA GLY A 863 16.77 -2.65 0.24
C GLY A 863 16.56 -3.32 1.60
N LEU A 864 15.34 -3.81 1.83
CA LEU A 864 14.92 -4.45 3.08
C LEU A 864 14.81 -5.99 2.97
N LEU A 865 15.09 -6.56 1.79
CA LEU A 865 14.93 -7.98 1.51
C LEU A 865 16.27 -8.69 1.34
N GLY A 866 16.32 -9.94 1.82
CA GLY A 866 17.39 -10.87 1.49
C GLY A 866 17.41 -11.21 0.00
N GLU A 867 18.58 -11.66 -0.50
CA GLU A 867 18.83 -11.92 -1.94
C GLU A 867 17.75 -12.80 -2.59
N THR A 868 17.30 -13.87 -1.92
CA THR A 868 16.30 -14.80 -2.46
C THR A 868 14.93 -14.15 -2.62
N PHE A 869 14.47 -13.41 -1.61
CA PHE A 869 13.18 -12.74 -1.65
C PHE A 869 13.20 -11.53 -2.58
N ASN A 870 14.32 -10.81 -2.64
CA ASN A 870 14.50 -9.68 -3.55
C ASN A 870 14.28 -10.09 -5.02
N VAL A 871 14.88 -11.20 -5.46
CA VAL A 871 14.71 -11.69 -6.85
C VAL A 871 13.24 -12.00 -7.17
N VAL A 872 12.51 -12.64 -6.26
CA VAL A 872 11.09 -12.99 -6.47
C VAL A 872 10.20 -11.76 -6.44
N PHE A 873 10.48 -10.83 -5.53
CA PHE A 873 9.74 -9.59 -5.38
C PHE A 873 9.89 -8.71 -6.62
N VAL A 874 11.14 -8.45 -7.05
CA VAL A 874 11.44 -7.65 -8.24
C VAL A 874 10.83 -8.26 -9.50
N ASP A 875 10.94 -9.59 -9.70
CA ASP A 875 10.30 -10.27 -10.83
C ASP A 875 8.78 -10.05 -10.85
N GLN A 876 8.12 -10.21 -9.70
CA GLN A 876 6.68 -10.05 -9.63
C GLN A 876 6.25 -8.61 -9.88
N ILE A 877 6.88 -7.62 -9.25
CA ILE A 877 6.53 -6.21 -9.44
C ILE A 877 6.78 -5.79 -10.89
N ASN A 878 7.90 -6.21 -11.50
CA ASN A 878 8.18 -5.91 -12.91
C ASN A 878 7.10 -6.48 -13.85
N ARG A 879 6.63 -7.71 -13.61
CA ARG A 879 5.53 -8.30 -14.39
C ARG A 879 4.18 -7.60 -14.18
N LEU A 880 3.95 -7.03 -12.99
CA LEU A 880 2.74 -6.23 -12.71
C LEU A 880 2.79 -4.87 -13.39
N MET A 881 3.96 -4.26 -13.55
CA MET A 881 4.13 -3.00 -14.28
C MET A 881 4.08 -3.24 -15.80
N ASP A 882 5.02 -4.02 -16.33
CA ASP A 882 5.19 -4.21 -17.78
C ASP A 882 4.04 -5.03 -18.39
N GLY A 883 3.45 -5.93 -17.62
CA GLY A 883 2.35 -6.79 -18.06
C GLY A 883 0.96 -6.15 -17.97
N ASP A 884 0.85 -4.94 -17.40
CA ASP A 884 -0.43 -4.25 -17.23
C ASP A 884 -0.63 -3.12 -18.25
N ARG A 885 -1.60 -3.32 -19.13
CA ARG A 885 -2.00 -2.36 -20.18
C ARG A 885 -2.61 -1.09 -19.59
N PHE A 886 -3.07 -1.16 -18.35
CA PHE A 886 -3.69 -0.06 -17.64
C PHE A 886 -2.78 0.51 -16.54
N TYR A 887 -1.47 0.25 -16.62
CA TYR A 887 -0.50 0.89 -15.73
C TYR A 887 -0.44 2.40 -15.99
N TYR A 888 -0.44 3.21 -14.93
CA TYR A 888 -0.73 4.64 -15.00
C TYR A 888 0.23 5.42 -15.91
N LEU A 889 1.54 5.16 -15.85
CA LEU A 889 2.53 5.84 -16.71
C LEU A 889 2.29 5.59 -18.21
N TYR A 890 1.83 4.40 -18.57
CA TYR A 890 1.47 4.11 -19.96
C TYR A 890 0.13 4.70 -20.35
N ARG A 891 -0.83 4.68 -19.41
CA ARG A 891 -2.23 5.02 -19.66
C ARG A 891 -2.49 6.52 -19.68
N LEU A 892 -1.78 7.29 -18.86
CA LEU A 892 -1.95 8.73 -18.66
C LEU A 892 -0.83 9.55 -19.30
N ASN A 893 -0.09 8.95 -20.23
CA ASN A 893 1.00 9.64 -20.91
C ASN A 893 0.49 10.92 -21.60
N ASN A 894 1.12 12.06 -21.29
CA ASN A 894 0.77 13.41 -21.76
C ASN A 894 -0.63 13.88 -21.32
N MET A 895 -1.06 13.53 -20.10
CA MET A 895 -2.30 14.03 -19.50
C MET A 895 -1.96 14.79 -18.22
N GLN A 896 -2.59 15.94 -17.97
CA GLN A 896 -2.41 16.67 -16.70
C GLN A 896 -2.76 15.79 -15.50
N MET A 897 -3.81 14.98 -15.60
CA MET A 897 -4.13 13.99 -14.57
C MET A 897 -2.97 13.01 -14.29
N GLY A 898 -2.20 12.64 -15.31
CA GLY A 898 -1.00 11.81 -15.15
C GLY A 898 0.08 12.51 -14.33
N ASP A 899 0.20 13.81 -14.51
CA ASP A 899 1.19 14.65 -13.84
C ASP A 899 0.80 14.89 -12.38
N GLU A 900 -0.47 15.22 -12.14
CA GLU A 900 -1.07 15.32 -10.80
C GLU A 900 -0.84 14.02 -10.00
N ILE A 901 -1.07 12.85 -10.62
CA ILE A 901 -0.85 11.55 -9.96
C ILE A 901 0.62 11.29 -9.67
N ALA A 902 1.50 11.54 -10.65
CA ALA A 902 2.93 11.32 -10.48
C ALA A 902 3.59 12.34 -9.52
N ASN A 903 2.93 13.47 -9.26
CA ASN A 903 3.35 14.49 -8.30
C ASN A 903 2.79 14.24 -6.88
N ALA A 904 1.63 13.60 -6.77
CA ALA A 904 0.99 13.33 -5.50
C ALA A 904 1.75 12.29 -4.65
N GLN A 905 1.99 12.60 -3.38
CA GLN A 905 2.51 11.65 -2.41
C GLN A 905 1.36 10.90 -1.71
N PHE A 906 1.61 9.68 -1.22
CA PHE A 906 0.57 8.92 -0.51
C PHE A 906 0.08 9.65 0.74
N LYS A 907 0.92 10.51 1.35
CA LYS A 907 0.51 11.39 2.44
C LYS A 907 -0.65 12.31 2.05
N ASP A 908 -0.70 12.80 0.81
CA ASP A 908 -1.75 13.72 0.37
C ASP A 908 -3.10 13.01 0.30
N ILE A 909 -3.12 11.72 -0.08
CA ILE A 909 -4.33 10.89 -0.05
C ILE A 909 -4.78 10.67 1.41
N ILE A 910 -3.85 10.41 2.33
CA ILE A 910 -4.19 10.22 3.75
C ILE A 910 -4.79 11.51 4.33
N GLU A 911 -4.13 12.65 4.12
CA GLU A 911 -4.54 13.94 4.67
C GLU A 911 -5.92 14.38 4.14
N ARG A 912 -6.18 14.23 2.83
CA ARG A 912 -7.49 14.53 2.22
C ARG A 912 -8.65 13.77 2.86
N ASN A 913 -8.42 12.53 3.24
CA ASN A 913 -9.47 11.61 3.69
C ASN A 913 -9.61 11.52 5.21
N THR A 914 -8.61 11.95 5.96
CA THR A 914 -8.60 11.87 7.43
C THR A 914 -8.66 13.22 8.13
N GLY A 915 -8.38 14.32 7.41
CA GLY A 915 -8.25 15.66 8.01
C GLY A 915 -6.98 15.84 8.83
N LEU A 916 -5.99 14.96 8.65
CA LEU A 916 -4.62 15.17 9.13
C LEU A 916 -3.93 16.27 8.31
N GLU A 917 -2.92 16.89 8.91
CA GLU A 917 -2.05 17.90 8.29
C GLU A 917 -0.61 17.60 8.75
N HIS A 918 0.36 17.96 7.90
CA HIS A 918 1.80 17.87 8.17
C HIS A 918 2.33 16.45 8.46
N LEU A 919 1.88 15.45 7.72
CA LEU A 919 2.54 14.14 7.73
C LEU A 919 3.97 14.24 7.18
N ASN A 920 4.81 13.25 7.46
CA ASN A 920 6.06 13.10 6.71
C ASN A 920 5.72 13.01 5.21
N GLY A 921 6.46 13.75 4.37
CA GLY A 921 6.23 13.75 2.93
C GLY A 921 6.37 12.34 2.32
N SER A 922 7.19 11.47 2.93
CA SER A 922 7.11 10.03 2.73
C SER A 922 6.28 9.41 3.85
N ALA A 923 5.04 9.02 3.54
CA ALA A 923 4.15 8.38 4.50
C ALA A 923 4.69 7.03 5.03
N PHE A 924 5.67 6.43 4.36
CA PHE A 924 6.29 5.15 4.74
C PHE A 924 7.60 5.30 5.52
N ALA A 925 8.27 6.44 5.39
CA ALA A 925 9.51 6.70 6.10
C ALA A 925 9.24 7.02 7.57
N TYR A 926 10.10 6.50 8.44
CA TYR A 926 10.14 6.92 9.82
C TYR A 926 10.92 8.24 9.95
N ALA A 927 10.33 9.21 10.67
CA ALA A 927 11.01 10.43 11.06
C ALA A 927 11.60 10.29 12.47
N ASP A 928 12.88 10.63 12.63
CA ASP A 928 13.58 10.64 13.91
C ASP A 928 13.06 11.72 14.85
N GLN A 929 12.63 12.85 14.28
CA GLN A 929 12.08 13.98 15.01
C GLN A 929 10.92 14.61 14.25
N TYR A 930 9.88 14.97 15.01
CA TYR A 930 8.71 15.67 14.51
C TYR A 930 8.49 16.96 15.30
N VAL A 931 8.44 18.10 14.60
CA VAL A 931 8.23 19.41 15.20
C VAL A 931 7.16 20.17 14.42
N ASP A 932 6.02 20.41 15.07
CA ASP A 932 4.95 21.25 14.54
C ASP A 932 4.86 22.57 15.32
N LEU A 933 5.10 23.70 14.62
CA LEU A 933 5.11 25.05 15.19
C LEU A 933 3.82 25.86 14.91
N THR A 934 2.81 25.25 14.29
CA THR A 934 1.56 25.93 13.91
C THR A 934 0.79 26.47 15.14
N GLU A 935 0.22 27.67 15.00
CA GLU A 935 -0.23 28.48 16.13
C GLU A 935 -1.48 27.90 16.84
N THR A 936 -1.31 27.24 17.99
CA THR A 936 -2.45 26.79 18.83
C THR A 936 -2.46 27.41 20.24
N ALA A 937 -2.62 28.73 20.33
CA ALA A 937 -3.38 29.35 21.43
C ALA A 937 -3.59 30.85 21.21
N THR A 938 -4.83 31.25 20.89
CA THR A 938 -5.23 32.65 20.90
C THR A 938 -5.01 33.28 22.28
N GLY A 939 -4.00 34.16 22.39
CA GLY A 939 -3.67 34.90 23.62
C GLY A 939 -2.55 34.30 24.47
N ALA A 940 -1.85 33.26 24.00
CA ALA A 940 -0.64 32.73 24.63
C ALA A 940 0.54 33.71 24.49
N THR A 941 1.30 33.90 25.58
CA THR A 941 2.59 34.62 25.50
C THR A 941 3.62 33.77 24.74
N LEU A 942 4.72 34.33 24.23
CA LEU A 942 5.81 33.55 23.61
C LEU A 942 6.33 32.44 24.54
N ALA A 943 6.27 32.63 25.86
CA ALA A 943 6.62 31.61 26.85
C ALA A 943 5.55 30.50 26.95
N ASP A 944 4.27 30.82 26.77
CA ASP A 944 3.20 29.82 26.69
C ASP A 944 3.27 29.06 25.36
N ARG A 945 3.64 29.73 24.25
CA ARG A 945 3.85 29.10 22.94
C ARG A 945 5.03 28.11 22.93
N LEU A 946 6.14 28.43 23.61
CA LEU A 946 7.29 27.54 23.78
C LEU A 946 7.07 26.40 24.79
N LEU A 947 6.02 26.48 25.62
CA LEU A 947 5.59 25.40 26.53
C LEU A 947 4.47 24.53 25.93
N ASN A 948 3.78 25.04 24.90
CA ASN A 948 2.67 24.40 24.19
C ASN A 948 3.07 23.88 22.80
N GLN A 949 4.36 23.81 22.47
CA GLN A 949 4.80 23.24 21.20
C GLN A 949 4.44 21.76 21.16
N LYS A 950 3.90 21.27 20.04
CA LYS A 950 3.83 19.83 19.73
C LYS A 950 5.23 19.33 19.33
N THR A 951 6.20 19.51 20.21
CA THR A 951 7.54 18.93 20.03
C THR A 951 7.50 17.51 20.57
N GLU A 952 7.41 16.54 19.68
CA GLU A 952 7.68 15.15 20.03
C GLU A 952 9.19 14.96 20.04
N HIS A 953 9.76 15.00 21.25
CA HIS A 953 11.09 14.47 21.45
C HIS A 953 10.96 13.00 21.83
N LYS A 954 11.67 12.13 21.11
CA LYS A 954 11.85 10.66 21.27
C LYS A 954 12.12 10.17 22.71
N TYR A 955 12.29 11.06 23.69
CA TYR A 955 12.52 10.76 25.10
C TYR A 955 11.44 11.39 25.99
N GLY A 956 10.30 10.70 26.10
CA GLY A 956 9.16 11.14 26.92
C GLY A 956 9.53 11.63 28.33
N ASP A 957 8.78 12.64 28.78
CA ASP A 957 8.52 13.10 30.16
C ASP A 957 9.70 13.10 31.18
N THR A 958 10.93 13.33 30.73
CA THR A 958 12.10 13.39 31.63
C THR A 958 12.17 14.67 32.47
N LEU A 959 11.22 15.61 32.29
CA LEU A 959 11.14 16.86 33.06
C LEU A 959 10.93 16.64 34.56
N ALA A 960 10.29 15.52 34.96
CA ALA A 960 10.00 15.26 36.36
C ALA A 960 11.24 14.77 37.15
N ALA A 961 12.23 14.17 36.48
CA ALA A 961 13.36 13.51 37.14
C ALA A 961 14.68 14.30 37.10
N ASN A 962 14.87 15.19 36.13
CA ASN A 962 16.09 16.02 36.02
C ASN A 962 15.80 17.42 35.43
N PRO A 963 15.65 18.46 36.27
CA PRO A 963 15.37 19.84 35.82
C PRO A 963 16.57 20.53 35.12
N THR A 964 17.59 19.78 34.70
CA THR A 964 18.82 20.24 34.05
C THR A 964 19.07 19.59 32.68
N LEU A 965 18.16 18.75 32.18
CA LEU A 965 18.22 18.20 30.82
C LEU A 965 17.10 18.85 30.02
N GLY A 966 17.42 19.99 29.41
CA GLY A 966 16.57 20.68 28.45
C GLY A 966 17.46 21.21 27.33
N VAL A 967 16.98 21.05 26.10
CA VAL A 967 17.40 21.67 24.85
C VAL A 967 18.45 22.79 25.01
N TYR A 968 19.69 22.51 24.58
CA TYR A 968 20.85 23.41 24.68
C TYR A 968 21.22 23.96 23.30
N SER A 969 21.41 25.28 23.18
CA SER A 969 22.11 25.91 22.04
C SER A 969 23.45 26.50 22.51
N THR A 970 24.50 26.36 21.70
CA THR A 970 25.71 27.20 21.78
C THR A 970 25.94 27.82 20.39
N ASN A 971 26.37 29.08 20.23
CA ASN A 971 27.53 29.70 20.87
C ASN A 971 27.35 31.23 21.02
N GLY A 972 27.10 31.70 22.24
CA GLY A 972 26.88 33.12 22.51
C GLY A 972 26.78 33.55 23.98
N THR A 973 27.44 32.86 24.92
CA THR A 973 27.74 33.33 26.31
C THR A 973 26.61 33.89 27.22
N SER A 974 25.33 33.76 26.90
CA SER A 974 24.23 34.32 27.71
C SER A 974 23.12 33.29 27.95
N THR A 975 23.01 32.83 29.20
CA THR A 975 22.19 31.70 29.69
C THR A 975 20.68 31.95 29.78
N ASN A 976 20.09 32.83 28.96
CA ASN A 976 18.72 33.30 29.19
C ASN A 976 17.80 33.25 27.94
N SER A 977 18.03 32.38 26.95
CA SER A 977 17.08 32.22 25.82
C SER A 977 17.11 30.80 25.23
N ASN A 978 15.91 30.28 25.00
CA ASN A 978 15.48 28.92 24.65
C ASN A 978 15.21 28.83 23.14
N GLY A 979 16.23 28.42 22.39
CA GLY A 979 16.28 28.53 20.94
C GLY A 979 15.54 27.42 20.18
N ALA A 980 14.23 27.58 19.98
CA ALA A 980 13.49 27.02 18.84
C ALA A 980 13.10 28.10 17.82
N LEU A 981 12.97 29.35 18.29
CA LEU A 981 12.54 30.49 17.51
C LEU A 981 13.47 31.66 17.83
N ILE A 982 14.14 32.25 16.83
CA ILE A 982 14.78 33.56 16.99
C ILE A 982 14.12 34.52 16.01
N THR A 983 13.32 35.47 16.49
CA THR A 983 12.81 36.53 15.61
C THR A 983 13.89 37.61 15.43
N VAL A 984 14.41 37.78 14.21
CA VAL A 984 15.33 38.88 13.87
C VAL A 984 14.69 39.74 12.80
N SER A 985 14.45 41.02 13.11
CA SER A 985 13.87 41.99 12.18
C SER A 985 12.48 41.62 11.61
N GLY A 986 11.72 40.77 12.30
CA GLY A 986 10.38 40.33 11.86
C GLY A 986 10.36 38.99 11.14
N VAL A 987 11.52 38.38 10.88
CA VAL A 987 11.66 37.03 10.33
C VAL A 987 11.94 36.05 11.47
N GLN A 988 11.27 34.91 11.47
CA GLN A 988 11.50 33.81 12.40
C GLN A 988 12.61 32.89 11.86
N TYR A 989 13.49 32.43 12.75
CA TYR A 989 14.61 31.56 12.39
C TYR A 989 14.38 30.23 13.09
N ILE A 990 14.20 29.18 12.29
CA ILE A 990 13.99 27.81 12.72
C ILE A 990 15.25 27.00 12.32
N ARG A 991 15.76 26.19 13.23
CA ARG A 991 16.95 25.35 13.00
C ARG A 991 16.81 23.99 13.68
N ASP A 992 17.40 22.97 13.06
CA ASP A 992 17.63 21.65 13.69
C ASP A 992 18.21 21.82 15.11
N LEU A 993 17.65 21.05 16.03
CA LEU A 993 17.74 21.15 17.47
C LEU A 993 18.30 19.89 18.13
N ARG A 994 19.21 19.18 17.45
CA ARG A 994 19.99 18.16 18.13
C ARG A 994 21.00 18.75 19.12
N VAL A 995 20.98 18.20 20.34
CA VAL A 995 21.98 18.48 21.38
C VAL A 995 23.29 17.84 20.95
N GLU A 996 24.24 18.62 20.42
CA GLU A 996 25.63 18.23 20.54
C GLU A 996 25.94 18.08 22.05
N GLY A 997 26.22 16.85 22.48
CA GLY A 997 26.41 16.54 23.90
C GLY A 997 27.34 17.56 24.56
N ALA A 998 26.97 18.01 25.76
CA ALA A 998 27.58 19.13 26.50
C ALA A 998 29.11 19.04 26.76
N ASN A 999 29.79 18.01 26.26
CA ASN A 999 31.23 17.79 26.37
C ASN A 999 31.94 17.52 25.03
N GLY A 1000 31.30 17.69 23.87
CA GLY A 1000 31.92 17.39 22.57
C GLY A 1000 32.30 15.92 22.41
N ASN A 1001 31.53 15.02 23.00
CA ASN A 1001 31.69 13.59 22.83
C ASN A 1001 30.42 13.04 22.16
N PRO A 1002 30.47 12.63 20.86
CA PRO A 1002 29.44 11.78 20.29
C PRO A 1002 29.40 10.47 21.11
N ASN A 1003 28.31 9.74 20.99
CA ASN A 1003 27.99 8.59 21.83
C ASN A 1003 29.15 7.58 21.89
N VAL A 1004 29.36 6.93 23.04
CA VAL A 1004 30.62 6.27 23.42
C VAL A 1004 30.95 5.00 22.61
N ASN A 1005 30.14 4.63 21.60
CA ASN A 1005 30.29 3.42 20.78
C ASN A 1005 30.11 3.63 19.26
N GLY A 1006 29.89 4.85 18.76
CA GLY A 1006 29.72 5.07 17.31
C GLY A 1006 28.38 4.58 16.74
N THR A 1007 27.35 4.45 17.57
CA THR A 1007 25.97 4.18 17.17
C THR A 1007 24.99 5.11 17.92
N ASN A 1008 23.96 5.60 17.22
CA ASN A 1008 22.79 6.29 17.74
C ASN A 1008 22.02 5.38 18.72
N LEU A 1009 21.10 5.98 19.49
CA LEU A 1009 20.29 5.28 20.48
C LEU A 1009 19.29 4.26 19.87
N ASP A 1010 19.03 4.35 18.57
CA ASP A 1010 18.26 3.40 17.75
C ASP A 1010 19.11 2.30 17.09
N GLY A 1011 20.43 2.28 17.31
CA GLY A 1011 21.31 1.26 16.74
C GLY A 1011 21.94 1.59 15.38
N THR A 1012 21.55 2.70 14.75
CA THR A 1012 22.22 3.20 13.52
C THR A 1012 23.62 3.75 13.84
N PRO A 1013 24.60 3.79 12.92
CA PRO A 1013 25.91 4.40 13.19
C PRO A 1013 25.82 5.90 13.55
N ASP A 1014 26.54 6.34 14.59
CA ASP A 1014 26.63 7.74 15.05
C ASP A 1014 27.52 8.52 14.09
N THR A 1015 26.93 8.89 12.96
CA THR A 1015 27.39 9.95 12.08
C THR A 1015 26.37 11.08 12.18
N GLY A 1016 26.53 11.98 13.16
CA GLY A 1016 25.70 13.19 13.23
C GLY A 1016 25.62 13.91 11.87
N ALA A 1017 24.47 14.57 11.62
CA ALA A 1017 24.06 15.14 10.34
C ALA A 1017 23.65 14.11 9.26
N ASN A 1018 22.84 13.10 9.61
CA ASN A 1018 22.20 12.13 8.69
C ASN A 1018 20.91 11.57 9.35
N SER A 1019 19.94 12.41 9.76
CA SER A 1019 18.67 11.92 10.36
C SER A 1019 17.49 12.52 9.64
N ASN A 1020 16.36 11.82 9.67
CA ASN A 1020 15.18 12.20 8.89
C ASN A 1020 14.21 12.99 9.77
N GLU A 1021 13.96 14.25 9.44
CA GLU A 1021 13.17 15.18 10.24
C GLU A 1021 11.85 15.56 9.56
N VAL A 1022 10.81 15.85 10.36
CA VAL A 1022 9.64 16.61 9.92
C VAL A 1022 9.59 17.92 10.69
N LEU A 1023 9.60 19.03 9.96
CA LEU A 1023 9.54 20.37 10.53
C LEU A 1023 8.43 21.18 9.87
N VAL A 1024 7.52 21.69 10.69
CA VAL A 1024 6.45 22.60 10.28
C VAL A 1024 6.75 24.00 10.79
N GLY A 1025 6.70 24.96 9.89
CA GLY A 1025 6.81 26.38 10.13
C GLY A 1025 5.59 26.97 10.81
N THR A 1026 5.43 28.28 10.65
CA THR A 1026 4.35 29.09 11.22
C THR A 1026 3.67 29.88 10.10
N ASP A 1027 2.51 30.45 10.37
CA ASP A 1027 1.84 31.34 9.40
C ASP A 1027 2.58 32.69 9.15
N ASN A 1028 3.88 32.81 9.45
CA ASN A 1028 4.67 34.02 9.22
C ASN A 1028 6.04 33.65 8.66
N LYS A 1029 6.68 34.59 7.96
CA LYS A 1029 8.03 34.46 7.41
C LYS A 1029 9.01 33.68 8.27
N ASP A 1030 9.37 32.51 7.78
CA ASP A 1030 10.25 31.53 8.34
C ASP A 1030 11.53 31.38 7.52
N LEU A 1031 12.56 30.90 8.19
CA LEU A 1031 13.83 30.51 7.61
C LEU A 1031 14.18 29.14 8.19
N ILE A 1032 14.13 28.11 7.36
CA ILE A 1032 14.23 26.70 7.71
C ILE A 1032 15.54 26.10 7.15
N TYR A 1033 16.22 25.29 7.97
CA TYR A 1033 17.45 24.55 7.59
C TYR A 1033 17.35 23.11 8.10
N MET A 1034 17.31 22.13 7.19
CA MET A 1034 17.14 20.70 7.52
C MET A 1034 18.49 19.95 7.59
N TRP A 1035 19.47 20.37 6.78
CA TRP A 1035 20.86 19.88 6.75
C TRP A 1035 21.08 18.57 6.01
N ALA A 1036 20.91 17.42 6.65
CA ALA A 1036 21.28 16.16 6.03
C ALA A 1036 20.52 14.98 6.62
N GLY A 1037 20.05 14.10 5.74
CA GLY A 1037 18.98 13.14 5.99
C GLY A 1037 17.88 13.30 4.93
N ASP A 1038 16.92 12.38 4.90
CA ASP A 1038 15.77 12.49 4.01
C ASP A 1038 14.66 13.23 4.78
N ASP A 1039 14.60 14.55 4.61
CA ASP A 1039 13.83 15.45 5.47
C ASP A 1039 12.46 15.86 4.88
N THR A 1040 11.58 16.37 5.71
CA THR A 1040 10.32 17.03 5.31
C THR A 1040 10.19 18.40 5.98
N ALA A 1041 9.97 19.43 5.18
CA ALA A 1041 9.73 20.80 5.67
C ALA A 1041 8.42 21.37 5.12
N TYR A 1042 7.67 22.06 5.98
CA TYR A 1042 6.49 22.85 5.63
C TYR A 1042 6.75 24.32 6.03
N GLY A 1043 6.65 25.26 5.09
CA GLY A 1043 6.75 26.70 5.36
C GLY A 1043 5.49 27.26 6.03
N GLU A 1044 4.32 26.81 5.55
CA GLU A 1044 2.97 27.24 5.91
C GLU A 1044 2.53 28.53 5.24
N GLY A 1045 2.75 29.70 5.86
CA GLY A 1045 2.15 30.94 5.39
C GLY A 1045 3.08 32.14 5.47
N ASP A 1046 2.86 33.14 4.59
CA ASP A 1046 3.77 34.27 4.35
C ASP A 1046 5.07 33.80 3.66
N ASN A 1047 5.97 34.73 3.32
CA ASN A 1047 7.14 34.38 2.51
C ASN A 1047 8.27 33.72 3.31
N ASP A 1048 8.59 32.48 2.95
CA ASP A 1048 9.55 31.63 3.64
C ASP A 1048 10.84 31.39 2.84
N ILE A 1049 11.88 30.94 3.54
CA ILE A 1049 13.12 30.47 2.93
C ILE A 1049 13.45 29.09 3.49
N ILE A 1050 13.53 28.08 2.63
CA ILE A 1050 13.76 26.69 3.03
C ILE A 1050 15.04 26.16 2.39
N TYR A 1051 15.89 25.52 3.20
CA TYR A 1051 17.08 24.80 2.76
C TYR A 1051 16.96 23.33 3.18
N GLY A 1052 16.77 22.41 2.23
CA GLY A 1052 16.75 20.96 2.46
C GLY A 1052 18.13 20.49 2.91
N GLY A 1053 19.07 20.42 1.98
CA GLY A 1053 20.48 20.19 2.31
C GLY A 1053 21.04 18.98 1.59
N ALA A 1054 21.13 17.81 2.21
CA ALA A 1054 21.68 16.61 1.60
C ALA A 1054 20.88 15.36 1.97
N GLY A 1055 20.41 14.62 0.99
CA GLY A 1055 19.46 13.53 1.18
C GLY A 1055 18.29 13.73 0.24
N ILE A 1056 17.28 12.86 0.30
CA ILE A 1056 16.07 12.97 -0.51
C ILE A 1056 15.02 13.74 0.29
N ASP A 1057 14.99 15.06 0.09
CA ASP A 1057 14.14 15.98 0.86
C ASP A 1057 12.77 16.18 0.23
N ARG A 1058 11.78 16.53 1.06
CA ARG A 1058 10.42 16.90 0.65
C ARG A 1058 10.06 18.25 1.22
N LEU A 1059 10.05 19.28 0.37
CA LEU A 1059 9.98 20.67 0.78
C LEU A 1059 8.69 21.30 0.25
N TYR A 1060 7.85 21.80 1.15
CA TYR A 1060 6.56 22.44 0.84
C TYR A 1060 6.60 23.90 1.31
N GLY A 1061 6.46 24.86 0.40
CA GLY A 1061 6.44 26.30 0.72
C GLY A 1061 5.15 26.71 1.43
N GLY A 1062 4.02 26.57 0.74
CA GLY A 1062 2.68 26.86 1.29
C GLY A 1062 2.07 28.11 0.67
N ASP A 1063 1.40 28.94 1.47
CA ASP A 1063 0.85 30.23 1.03
C ASP A 1063 1.92 31.32 1.15
N GLY A 1064 2.43 31.89 0.06
CA GLY A 1064 3.49 32.90 0.17
C GLY A 1064 4.26 33.08 -1.11
N ASN A 1065 5.24 34.00 -1.09
CA ASN A 1065 6.24 34.03 -2.15
C ASN A 1065 7.54 33.51 -1.55
N ASP A 1066 7.78 32.23 -1.74
CA ASP A 1066 8.78 31.44 -1.03
C ASP A 1066 10.07 31.32 -1.83
N THR A 1067 11.13 30.92 -1.12
CA THR A 1067 12.41 30.59 -1.76
C THR A 1067 12.94 29.27 -1.22
N ILE A 1068 12.93 28.25 -2.06
CA ILE A 1068 13.26 26.88 -1.66
C ILE A 1068 14.51 26.41 -2.39
N PHE A 1069 15.44 25.82 -1.64
CA PHE A 1069 16.63 25.16 -2.14
C PHE A 1069 16.56 23.69 -1.74
N GLY A 1070 16.47 22.78 -2.72
CA GLY A 1070 16.47 21.32 -2.53
C GLY A 1070 17.75 20.88 -1.85
N GLY A 1071 18.85 20.77 -2.59
CA GLY A 1071 20.09 20.32 -1.97
C GLY A 1071 21.01 19.51 -2.86
N ASP A 1072 21.45 18.38 -2.30
CA ASP A 1072 22.20 17.29 -2.92
C ASP A 1072 21.29 16.05 -2.94
N SER A 1073 21.31 15.27 -4.03
CA SER A 1073 20.41 14.13 -4.30
C SER A 1073 19.04 14.58 -4.82
N GLY A 1074 18.15 13.64 -5.16
CA GLY A 1074 16.87 13.97 -5.80
C GLY A 1074 15.83 14.38 -4.77
N ASP A 1075 15.29 15.59 -4.89
CA ASP A 1075 14.35 16.20 -3.96
C ASP A 1075 12.94 16.35 -4.57
N LEU A 1076 11.92 16.41 -3.71
CA LEU A 1076 10.58 16.87 -4.08
C LEU A 1076 10.37 18.29 -3.54
N ILE A 1077 10.13 19.25 -4.43
CA ILE A 1077 9.88 20.65 -4.09
C ILE A 1077 8.50 21.06 -4.59
N ASP A 1078 7.66 21.58 -3.70
CA ASP A 1078 6.35 22.18 -4.03
C ASP A 1078 6.30 23.61 -3.47
N GLY A 1079 6.25 24.61 -4.35
CA GLY A 1079 6.20 26.03 -3.96
C GLY A 1079 4.90 26.37 -3.24
N GLY A 1080 3.77 26.05 -3.86
CA GLY A 1080 2.45 26.24 -3.28
C GLY A 1080 1.68 27.40 -3.93
N ASP A 1081 1.01 28.22 -3.12
CA ASP A 1081 0.25 29.38 -3.60
C ASP A 1081 1.10 30.67 -3.45
N GLY A 1082 1.48 31.30 -4.55
CA GLY A 1082 2.10 32.63 -4.65
C GLY A 1082 3.24 32.64 -5.68
N ASP A 1083 3.98 33.76 -5.80
CA ASP A 1083 5.07 33.82 -6.80
C ASP A 1083 6.40 33.34 -6.17
N ASP A 1084 6.78 32.09 -6.41
CA ASP A 1084 7.86 31.38 -5.75
C ASP A 1084 9.18 31.40 -6.52
N THR A 1085 10.27 31.06 -5.83
CA THR A 1085 11.59 30.85 -6.45
C THR A 1085 12.18 29.54 -5.99
N LEU A 1086 12.28 28.57 -6.89
CA LEU A 1086 12.63 27.19 -6.60
C LEU A 1086 13.96 26.81 -7.25
N PHE A 1087 14.80 26.11 -6.50
CA PHE A 1087 16.07 25.57 -6.96
C PHE A 1087 16.13 24.10 -6.58
N GLY A 1088 16.20 23.19 -7.55
CA GLY A 1088 16.43 21.76 -7.32
C GLY A 1088 17.79 21.54 -6.65
N GLU A 1089 18.86 21.59 -7.43
CA GLU A 1089 20.22 21.49 -6.89
C GLU A 1089 20.89 22.87 -6.67
N SER A 1090 21.45 23.10 -5.47
CA SER A 1090 22.21 24.34 -5.15
C SER A 1090 23.68 24.11 -4.82
N SER A 1091 24.13 22.87 -4.58
CA SER A 1091 25.41 22.60 -3.90
C SER A 1091 26.63 22.59 -4.84
N GLY A 1092 26.44 22.40 -6.15
CA GLY A 1092 27.50 22.25 -7.14
C GLY A 1092 28.39 21.01 -6.90
N THR A 1093 27.89 20.00 -6.19
CA THR A 1093 28.51 18.67 -6.14
C THR A 1093 28.05 17.84 -7.36
N ALA A 1094 28.50 16.60 -7.50
CA ALA A 1094 28.23 15.75 -8.68
C ALA A 1094 27.39 14.52 -8.31
N ALA A 1095 26.70 14.56 -7.18
CA ALA A 1095 25.78 13.51 -6.75
C ALA A 1095 24.42 13.78 -7.38
N ALA A 1096 24.34 13.55 -8.71
CA ALA A 1096 23.14 13.80 -9.50
C ALA A 1096 21.95 12.98 -8.98
N GLY A 1097 20.89 13.69 -8.58
CA GLY A 1097 19.56 13.16 -8.32
C GLY A 1097 18.62 13.32 -9.53
N LEU A 1098 17.38 12.85 -9.39
CA LEU A 1098 16.25 13.35 -10.18
C LEU A 1098 15.44 14.25 -9.25
N ASP A 1099 15.39 15.56 -9.52
CA ASP A 1099 14.53 16.47 -8.77
C ASP A 1099 13.11 16.48 -9.34
N GLN A 1100 12.12 16.64 -8.47
CA GLN A 1100 10.74 16.86 -8.83
C GLN A 1100 10.31 18.22 -8.29
N ILE A 1101 10.18 19.20 -9.17
CA ILE A 1101 9.91 20.59 -8.82
C ILE A 1101 8.55 21.01 -9.35
N ILE A 1102 7.71 21.53 -8.46
CA ILE A 1102 6.36 21.99 -8.74
C ILE A 1102 6.26 23.44 -8.26
N GLY A 1103 6.04 24.38 -9.18
CA GLY A 1103 5.83 25.80 -8.86
C GLY A 1103 4.57 25.98 -8.02
N GLY A 1104 3.43 25.64 -8.61
CA GLY A 1104 2.14 25.69 -7.94
C GLY A 1104 1.24 26.75 -8.56
N ALA A 1105 0.72 27.69 -7.78
CA ALA A 1105 -0.17 28.73 -8.24
C ALA A 1105 0.43 30.12 -8.04
N GLY A 1106 0.81 30.80 -9.11
CA GLY A 1106 1.44 32.11 -9.12
C GLY A 1106 2.41 32.20 -10.27
N ASN A 1107 3.23 33.24 -10.32
CA ASN A 1107 4.20 33.41 -11.41
C ASN A 1107 5.59 32.99 -10.89
N ASP A 1108 5.90 31.73 -11.06
CA ASP A 1108 7.02 31.08 -10.41
C ASP A 1108 8.32 31.21 -11.21
N VAL A 1109 9.45 31.11 -10.50
CA VAL A 1109 10.78 31.05 -11.12
C VAL A 1109 11.47 29.77 -10.70
N ILE A 1110 11.65 28.86 -11.64
CA ILE A 1110 12.16 27.51 -11.39
C ILE A 1110 13.53 27.32 -12.06
N TYR A 1111 14.47 26.79 -11.29
CA TYR A 1111 15.77 26.32 -11.77
C TYR A 1111 15.89 24.82 -11.44
N GLY A 1112 15.85 23.94 -12.45
CA GLY A 1112 16.05 22.49 -12.28
C GLY A 1112 17.44 22.20 -11.73
N GLY A 1113 18.45 22.55 -12.52
CA GLY A 1113 19.83 22.55 -12.05
C GLY A 1113 20.68 21.54 -12.80
N VAL A 1114 21.22 20.56 -12.07
CA VAL A 1114 22.03 19.46 -12.60
C VAL A 1114 21.31 18.18 -12.22
N GLY A 1115 21.22 17.20 -13.11
CA GLY A 1115 20.35 16.05 -12.90
C GLY A 1115 19.29 15.94 -13.99
N ILE A 1116 18.61 14.80 -14.06
CA ILE A 1116 17.45 14.65 -14.94
C ILE A 1116 16.26 15.07 -14.10
N ASP A 1117 15.62 16.18 -14.44
CA ASP A 1117 14.60 16.76 -13.59
C ASP A 1117 13.18 16.56 -14.14
N LYS A 1118 12.21 16.59 -13.23
CA LYS A 1118 10.78 16.66 -13.49
C LYS A 1118 10.26 18.00 -13.03
N ILE A 1119 9.91 18.88 -13.96
CA ILE A 1119 9.53 20.27 -13.67
C ILE A 1119 8.10 20.55 -14.14
N SER A 1120 7.32 21.20 -13.28
CA SER A 1120 5.98 21.73 -13.59
C SER A 1120 5.83 23.14 -13.02
N GLY A 1121 5.53 24.14 -13.87
CA GLY A 1121 5.25 25.51 -13.44
C GLY A 1121 3.94 25.59 -12.65
N GLY A 1122 2.85 25.11 -13.27
CA GLY A 1122 1.55 24.98 -12.61
C GLY A 1122 0.55 25.96 -13.17
N SER A 1123 0.14 26.98 -12.42
CA SER A 1123 -0.80 27.99 -12.92
C SER A 1123 -0.31 29.40 -12.66
N GLY A 1124 -0.27 30.24 -13.68
CA GLY A 1124 0.31 31.59 -13.68
C GLY A 1124 1.38 31.70 -14.77
N ASP A 1125 1.95 32.88 -14.97
CA ASP A 1125 2.96 33.10 -16.01
C ASP A 1125 4.36 32.72 -15.48
N ASP A 1126 4.81 31.50 -15.73
CA ASP A 1126 6.00 30.90 -15.10
C ASP A 1126 7.30 31.12 -15.89
N VAL A 1127 8.44 31.01 -15.20
CA VAL A 1127 9.79 31.09 -15.80
C VAL A 1127 10.60 29.86 -15.38
N ILE A 1128 10.82 28.95 -16.32
CA ILE A 1128 11.50 27.67 -16.11
C ILE A 1128 12.85 27.63 -16.82
N PHE A 1129 13.89 27.23 -16.08
CA PHE A 1129 15.20 26.89 -16.61
C PHE A 1129 15.51 25.42 -16.27
N GLY A 1130 15.51 24.54 -17.27
CA GLY A 1130 15.77 23.09 -17.12
C GLY A 1130 17.17 22.84 -16.60
N GLY A 1131 18.18 23.06 -17.44
CA GLY A 1131 19.56 23.08 -16.96
C GLY A 1131 20.56 22.53 -17.94
N GLY A 1132 21.40 21.62 -17.46
CA GLY A 1132 22.58 21.13 -18.17
C GLY A 1132 22.52 19.69 -18.67
N ASP A 1133 21.42 18.98 -18.41
CA ASP A 1133 21.23 17.55 -18.60
C ASP A 1133 19.87 17.30 -19.29
N THR A 1134 19.57 16.06 -19.70
CA THR A 1134 18.31 15.73 -20.39
C THR A 1134 17.15 15.73 -19.41
N ASP A 1135 16.25 16.71 -19.53
CA ASP A 1135 15.03 16.79 -18.73
C ASP A 1135 13.87 16.18 -19.51
N ALA A 1136 13.47 14.97 -19.10
CA ALA A 1136 12.45 14.20 -19.79
C ALA A 1136 11.02 14.70 -19.51
N PHE A 1137 10.85 15.66 -18.61
CA PHE A 1137 9.55 16.18 -18.23
C PHE A 1137 9.63 17.65 -17.77
N THR A 1138 9.35 18.59 -18.67
CA THR A 1138 9.25 20.02 -18.33
C THR A 1138 7.97 20.62 -18.89
N HIS A 1139 7.06 21.00 -17.99
CA HIS A 1139 5.74 21.56 -18.31
C HIS A 1139 5.59 22.99 -17.77
N GLY A 1140 5.11 23.91 -18.61
CA GLY A 1140 4.73 25.27 -18.21
C GLY A 1140 3.48 25.24 -17.33
N GLY A 1141 2.36 24.79 -17.91
CA GLY A 1141 1.09 24.63 -17.24
C GLY A 1141 0.06 25.62 -17.77
N ASP A 1142 -0.80 26.16 -16.91
CA ASP A 1142 -1.78 27.18 -17.28
C ASP A 1142 -1.15 28.59 -17.17
N GLY A 1143 -0.92 29.32 -18.25
CA GLY A 1143 -0.37 30.68 -18.20
C GLY A 1143 0.42 31.03 -19.45
N ASN A 1144 1.09 32.19 -19.47
CA ASN A 1144 1.99 32.54 -20.56
C ASN A 1144 3.44 32.35 -20.10
N ASP A 1145 4.00 31.19 -20.41
CA ASP A 1145 5.21 30.71 -19.77
C ASP A 1145 6.47 31.01 -20.58
N TYR A 1146 7.60 31.09 -19.89
CA TYR A 1146 8.93 31.10 -20.49
C TYR A 1146 9.66 29.83 -20.07
N ILE A 1147 10.00 28.98 -21.04
CA ILE A 1147 10.70 27.72 -20.79
C ILE A 1147 12.03 27.73 -21.55
N ASP A 1148 13.13 27.39 -20.87
CA ASP A 1148 14.47 27.25 -21.45
C ASP A 1148 15.07 25.91 -21.01
N GLY A 1149 15.09 24.92 -21.91
CA GLY A 1149 15.61 23.57 -21.63
C GLY A 1149 17.11 23.58 -21.31
N GLY A 1150 17.85 24.48 -21.97
CA GLY A 1150 19.25 24.73 -21.66
C GLY A 1150 20.18 23.93 -22.56
N SER A 1151 20.86 22.90 -22.03
CA SER A 1151 21.77 22.07 -22.82
C SER A 1151 21.52 20.60 -22.59
N ASP A 1152 21.71 19.79 -23.64
CA ASP A 1152 21.28 18.39 -23.74
C ASP A 1152 19.83 18.27 -24.24
N GLY A 1153 19.37 17.05 -24.47
CA GLY A 1153 18.14 16.85 -25.23
C GLY A 1153 16.94 16.79 -24.31
N ASP A 1154 16.03 17.76 -24.43
CA ASP A 1154 14.93 17.96 -23.49
C ASP A 1154 13.55 17.67 -24.09
N LEU A 1155 12.55 17.51 -23.22
CA LEU A 1155 11.16 17.39 -23.61
C LEU A 1155 10.35 18.47 -22.89
N LEU A 1156 9.94 19.48 -23.67
CA LEU A 1156 9.37 20.75 -23.21
C LEU A 1156 7.94 20.92 -23.72
N TRP A 1157 7.01 21.22 -22.81
CA TRP A 1157 5.61 21.52 -23.10
C TRP A 1157 5.20 22.87 -22.52
N GLY A 1158 4.57 23.71 -23.33
CA GLY A 1158 3.95 24.97 -22.89
C GLY A 1158 2.64 24.71 -22.14
N ASP A 1159 1.85 23.77 -22.65
CA ASP A 1159 0.51 23.44 -22.17
C ASP A 1159 -0.52 24.52 -22.54
N GLY A 1160 -1.01 25.31 -21.59
CA GLY A 1160 -2.16 26.20 -21.82
C GLY A 1160 -1.82 27.67 -21.68
N GLY A 1161 -1.76 28.40 -22.79
CA GLY A 1161 -1.61 29.86 -22.87
C GLY A 1161 -0.59 30.25 -23.93
N ASP A 1162 -0.20 31.54 -24.00
CA ASP A 1162 0.67 32.01 -25.09
C ASP A 1162 2.17 31.92 -24.68
N ASP A 1163 2.84 30.83 -25.03
CA ASP A 1163 4.14 30.48 -24.46
C ASP A 1163 5.37 30.92 -25.27
N LEU A 1164 6.52 31.02 -24.61
CA LEU A 1164 7.84 31.16 -25.22
C LEU A 1164 8.75 30.02 -24.78
N ILE A 1165 8.95 29.05 -25.66
CA ILE A 1165 9.75 27.85 -25.38
C ILE A 1165 11.07 27.91 -26.15
N VAL A 1166 12.17 27.68 -25.45
CA VAL A 1166 13.54 27.62 -25.96
C VAL A 1166 14.10 26.22 -25.70
N GLY A 1167 14.32 25.45 -26.76
CA GLY A 1167 14.90 24.09 -26.69
C GLY A 1167 16.31 24.14 -26.10
N GLY A 1168 17.24 24.81 -26.79
CA GLY A 1168 18.60 24.99 -26.29
C GLY A 1168 19.66 24.36 -27.18
N ASP A 1169 20.64 23.65 -26.61
CA ASP A 1169 21.63 22.90 -27.37
C ASP A 1169 21.30 21.40 -27.38
N ASN A 1170 21.45 20.73 -28.53
CA ASN A 1170 21.28 19.27 -28.76
C ASN A 1170 19.94 18.90 -29.38
N GLN A 1171 19.26 17.82 -28.96
CA GLN A 1171 18.05 17.34 -29.63
C GLN A 1171 16.86 17.45 -28.69
N ASP A 1172 16.01 18.43 -28.95
CA ASP A 1172 14.86 18.72 -28.11
C ASP A 1172 13.56 18.29 -28.76
N ILE A 1173 12.56 18.02 -27.94
CA ILE A 1173 11.16 17.94 -28.34
C ILE A 1173 10.46 19.12 -27.67
N VAL A 1174 9.86 19.99 -28.49
CA VAL A 1174 9.24 21.24 -28.04
C VAL A 1174 7.80 21.25 -28.49
N ALA A 1175 6.86 21.37 -27.56
CA ALA A 1175 5.43 21.42 -27.82
C ALA A 1175 4.79 22.67 -27.20
N GLY A 1176 4.10 23.48 -28.00
CA GLY A 1176 3.34 24.65 -27.51
C GLY A 1176 2.02 24.23 -26.85
N LEU A 1177 1.22 23.48 -27.61
CA LEU A 1177 -0.13 23.00 -27.27
C LEU A 1177 -1.21 24.09 -27.43
N ASP A 1178 -1.88 24.52 -26.37
CA ASP A 1178 -3.06 25.39 -26.43
C ASP A 1178 -2.68 26.88 -26.30
N GLY A 1179 -2.53 27.62 -27.41
CA GLY A 1179 -2.34 29.08 -27.34
C GLY A 1179 -1.60 29.68 -28.54
N ASP A 1180 -1.22 30.97 -28.48
CA ASP A 1180 -0.37 31.62 -29.49
C ASP A 1180 1.13 31.45 -29.13
N ASP A 1181 1.75 30.33 -29.52
CA ASP A 1181 3.10 29.99 -29.03
C ASP A 1181 4.27 30.52 -29.87
N ILE A 1182 5.39 30.78 -29.21
CA ILE A 1182 6.68 31.07 -29.83
C ILE A 1182 7.68 29.97 -29.49
N LEU A 1183 7.98 29.13 -30.48
CA LEU A 1183 8.85 27.97 -30.31
C LEU A 1183 10.23 28.23 -30.92
N ARG A 1184 11.28 28.14 -30.09
CA ARG A 1184 12.68 28.36 -30.46
C ARG A 1184 13.45 27.06 -30.28
N PRO A 1185 13.59 26.22 -31.32
CA PRO A 1185 14.21 24.89 -31.18
C PRO A 1185 15.70 24.88 -30.82
N GLY A 1186 16.37 26.04 -30.68
CA GLY A 1186 17.78 26.04 -30.28
C GLY A 1186 18.76 25.59 -31.37
N ILE A 1187 19.99 25.20 -31.05
CA ILE A 1187 21.03 24.78 -31.99
C ILE A 1187 21.31 23.28 -31.82
N PRO A 1188 21.15 22.45 -32.87
CA PRO A 1188 21.53 21.04 -32.79
C PRO A 1188 23.05 20.91 -32.75
N SER A 1189 23.59 20.79 -31.55
CA SER A 1189 25.01 20.59 -31.27
C SER A 1189 25.31 19.08 -31.24
N SER A 1190 26.46 18.70 -31.81
CA SER A 1190 26.73 17.32 -32.21
C SER A 1190 27.11 16.39 -31.04
N ALA A 1191 26.13 15.92 -30.28
CA ALA A 1191 26.24 14.64 -29.58
C ALA A 1191 26.27 13.49 -30.61
N ALA A 1192 27.08 12.45 -30.36
CA ALA A 1192 27.24 11.33 -31.28
C ALA A 1192 26.00 10.41 -31.24
N GLY A 1193 24.87 10.87 -31.77
CA GLY A 1193 23.60 10.15 -31.77
C GLY A 1193 22.36 11.03 -31.81
N GLY A 1194 22.45 12.32 -31.48
CA GLY A 1194 21.31 13.26 -31.49
C GLY A 1194 20.83 13.54 -32.92
N GLY A 1195 19.54 13.32 -33.15
CA GLY A 1195 18.82 13.77 -34.33
C GLY A 1195 18.59 15.29 -34.31
N PRO A 1196 17.83 15.83 -35.28
CA PRO A 1196 17.34 17.21 -35.21
C PRO A 1196 16.19 17.33 -34.20
N ASP A 1197 15.96 18.54 -33.70
CA ASP A 1197 14.83 18.87 -32.81
C ASP A 1197 13.49 18.52 -33.47
N GLU A 1198 12.48 18.21 -32.66
CA GLU A 1198 11.09 18.00 -33.07
C GLU A 1198 10.20 19.06 -32.44
N VAL A 1199 9.47 19.82 -33.25
CA VAL A 1199 8.65 20.94 -32.81
C VAL A 1199 7.19 20.70 -33.15
N LEU A 1200 6.33 20.81 -32.15
CA LEU A 1200 4.89 20.58 -32.23
C LEU A 1200 4.18 21.89 -31.84
N GLY A 1201 3.43 22.51 -32.75
CA GLY A 1201 2.63 23.71 -32.42
C GLY A 1201 1.36 23.31 -31.69
N GLY A 1202 0.43 22.72 -32.44
CA GLY A 1202 -0.82 22.16 -31.93
C GLY A 1202 -1.70 21.69 -33.10
N ASP A 1203 -2.90 21.16 -32.87
CA ASP A 1203 -3.78 20.74 -33.96
C ASP A 1203 -4.61 21.90 -34.54
N GLY A 1204 -3.96 22.83 -35.25
CA GLY A 1204 -4.60 23.90 -36.03
C GLY A 1204 -5.62 23.46 -37.12
N ALA A 1205 -6.03 22.18 -37.16
CA ALA A 1205 -6.95 21.59 -38.13
C ALA A 1205 -8.45 21.91 -37.89
N GLY A 1206 -8.81 22.56 -36.78
CA GLY A 1206 -10.18 23.04 -36.48
C GLY A 1206 -10.47 24.50 -36.87
N ASP A 1207 -9.48 25.26 -37.32
CA ASP A 1207 -9.42 26.72 -37.25
C ASP A 1207 -10.18 27.49 -38.36
N ARG A 1208 -11.52 27.32 -38.45
CA ARG A 1208 -12.40 28.25 -39.19
C ARG A 1208 -13.66 28.62 -38.41
N GLY A 1209 -13.49 28.99 -37.14
CA GLY A 1209 -14.47 29.71 -36.30
C GLY A 1209 -14.53 31.22 -36.63
N ASN A 1210 -15.50 31.97 -36.10
CA ASN A 1210 -15.91 33.29 -36.63
C ASN A 1210 -16.21 34.32 -35.52
N ASP A 1211 -15.53 34.26 -34.38
CA ASP A 1211 -15.92 34.93 -33.11
C ASP A 1211 -14.86 35.82 -32.42
N GLY A 1212 -13.57 35.76 -32.75
CA GLY A 1212 -12.66 36.89 -32.53
C GLY A 1212 -12.28 37.25 -31.08
N GLU A 1213 -12.20 36.27 -30.17
CA GLU A 1213 -11.21 36.26 -29.09
C GLU A 1213 -10.27 35.06 -29.33
N GLY A 1214 -8.98 35.22 -29.03
CA GLY A 1214 -7.83 34.58 -29.70
C GLY A 1214 -7.85 33.05 -29.76
N VAL A 1215 -7.46 32.55 -30.92
CA VAL A 1215 -7.36 31.15 -31.31
C VAL A 1215 -5.92 31.00 -31.83
N GLY A 1216 -5.17 30.08 -31.23
CA GLY A 1216 -3.71 29.97 -31.28
C GLY A 1216 -3.05 30.11 -32.67
N PHE A 1217 -1.98 30.90 -32.78
CA PHE A 1217 -1.08 30.98 -33.92
C PHE A 1217 0.34 30.60 -33.48
N ASP A 1218 0.79 29.42 -33.88
CA ASP A 1218 2.10 28.94 -33.46
C ASP A 1218 3.19 29.45 -34.40
N LEU A 1219 4.22 30.05 -33.79
CA LEU A 1219 5.32 30.70 -34.47
C LEU A 1219 6.65 30.04 -34.12
N ILE A 1220 7.29 29.41 -35.11
CA ILE A 1220 8.68 29.00 -34.95
C ILE A 1220 9.64 30.17 -35.23
N ASP A 1221 10.51 30.47 -34.27
CA ASP A 1221 11.51 31.53 -34.33
C ASP A 1221 12.95 31.01 -34.47
N PHE A 1222 13.56 31.28 -35.63
CA PHE A 1222 14.96 30.94 -35.93
C PHE A 1222 15.94 32.10 -35.71
N SER A 1223 15.56 33.15 -34.99
CA SER A 1223 16.36 34.37 -34.87
C SER A 1223 17.70 34.18 -34.13
N ASP A 1224 17.82 33.13 -33.32
CA ASP A 1224 18.98 32.84 -32.48
C ASP A 1224 20.08 32.02 -33.19
N TYR A 1225 19.81 31.47 -34.38
CA TYR A 1225 20.81 30.74 -35.18
C TYR A 1225 21.92 31.68 -35.70
N ALA A 1226 23.12 31.57 -35.12
CA ALA A 1226 24.25 32.49 -35.30
C ALA A 1226 24.94 32.52 -36.69
N SER A 1227 24.33 31.95 -37.74
CA SER A 1227 24.83 32.10 -39.11
C SER A 1227 23.70 32.27 -40.11
N ALA A 1228 23.61 33.49 -40.69
CA ALA A 1228 22.59 33.96 -41.63
C ALA A 1228 21.87 32.85 -42.40
N PRO A 1229 20.69 32.40 -41.94
CA PRO A 1229 20.02 31.30 -42.58
C PRO A 1229 19.55 31.72 -43.99
N VAL A 1230 19.90 30.93 -45.00
CA VAL A 1230 19.41 31.11 -46.37
C VAL A 1230 17.94 30.70 -46.39
N GLY A 1231 17.04 31.68 -46.17
CA GLY A 1231 15.60 31.62 -46.43
C GLY A 1231 14.93 30.27 -46.18
N VAL A 1232 14.48 30.02 -44.95
CA VAL A 1232 13.59 28.91 -44.60
C VAL A 1232 12.40 28.91 -45.56
N ASN A 1233 12.16 27.78 -46.24
CA ASN A 1233 11.03 27.61 -47.16
C ASN A 1233 10.10 26.55 -46.57
N ALA A 1234 9.15 27.00 -45.75
CA ALA A 1234 8.16 26.16 -45.09
C ALA A 1234 6.97 25.89 -46.02
N ASP A 1235 6.56 24.62 -46.15
CA ASP A 1235 5.30 24.25 -46.81
C ASP A 1235 4.20 24.04 -45.76
N PHE A 1236 3.53 25.12 -45.40
CA PHE A 1236 2.40 25.09 -44.45
C PHE A 1236 1.17 24.34 -44.98
N ALA A 1237 1.11 24.00 -46.28
CA ALA A 1237 -0.05 23.27 -46.82
C ALA A 1237 0.05 21.76 -46.62
N THR A 1238 1.28 21.21 -46.54
CA THR A 1238 1.50 19.78 -46.37
C THR A 1238 2.24 19.42 -45.09
N GLN A 1239 2.78 20.42 -44.38
CA GLN A 1239 3.67 20.28 -43.22
C GLN A 1239 4.76 19.22 -43.43
N GLN A 1240 5.24 19.07 -44.67
CA GLN A 1240 6.32 18.14 -44.99
C GLN A 1240 7.67 18.73 -44.58
N ASN A 1241 8.44 17.96 -43.81
CA ASN A 1241 9.79 18.34 -43.38
C ASN A 1241 10.71 18.65 -44.59
N PRO A 1242 11.46 19.76 -44.58
CA PRO A 1242 12.53 20.00 -45.53
C PRO A 1242 13.57 18.88 -45.47
N LEU A 1243 13.96 18.34 -46.63
CA LEU A 1243 14.88 17.18 -46.70
C LEU A 1243 16.36 17.51 -46.37
N GLU A 1244 16.74 18.80 -46.28
CA GLU A 1244 18.12 19.25 -46.03
C GLU A 1244 18.14 20.59 -45.28
N ALA A 1245 19.05 20.77 -44.32
CA ALA A 1245 19.24 22.05 -43.62
C ALA A 1245 19.95 23.13 -44.45
N ILE A 1246 19.98 24.33 -43.88
CA ILE A 1246 20.42 25.58 -44.49
C ILE A 1246 21.94 25.61 -44.80
N ASP A 1247 22.73 24.80 -44.10
CA ASP A 1247 24.15 24.58 -44.35
C ASP A 1247 24.45 23.43 -45.33
N GLY A 1248 23.42 22.68 -45.73
CA GLY A 1248 23.50 21.50 -46.59
C GLY A 1248 24.14 20.27 -45.93
N THR A 1249 24.30 20.25 -44.61
CA THR A 1249 24.96 19.16 -43.88
C THR A 1249 24.21 18.64 -42.65
N THR A 1250 23.29 19.40 -42.06
CA THR A 1250 22.45 18.92 -40.95
C THR A 1250 21.04 18.53 -41.42
N PRO A 1251 20.36 17.58 -40.75
CA PRO A 1251 18.91 17.41 -40.88
C PRO A 1251 18.17 18.65 -40.33
N PHE A 1252 17.01 19.00 -40.91
CA PHE A 1252 16.16 20.11 -40.43
C PHE A 1252 15.25 19.62 -39.28
N PRO A 1253 14.85 20.48 -38.32
CA PRO A 1253 13.87 20.11 -37.30
C PRO A 1253 12.59 19.55 -37.92
N ALA A 1254 12.05 18.49 -37.32
CA ALA A 1254 10.72 18.00 -37.68
C ALA A 1254 9.68 18.95 -37.12
N TRP A 1255 8.63 19.28 -37.89
CA TRP A 1255 7.59 20.20 -37.41
C TRP A 1255 6.18 19.80 -37.82
N VAL A 1256 5.24 19.90 -36.89
CA VAL A 1256 3.83 19.57 -37.09
C VAL A 1256 2.98 20.62 -36.40
N GLY A 1257 1.85 20.99 -36.99
CA GLY A 1257 0.91 21.90 -36.34
C GLY A 1257 1.33 23.36 -36.28
N ILE A 1258 2.16 23.84 -37.21
CA ILE A 1258 2.70 25.21 -37.20
C ILE A 1258 2.08 26.08 -38.29
N GLU A 1259 1.70 27.31 -37.93
CA GLU A 1259 1.07 28.32 -38.80
C GLU A 1259 2.04 29.44 -39.22
N GLY A 1260 3.11 29.65 -38.43
CA GLY A 1260 4.04 30.77 -38.55
C GLY A 1260 5.52 30.38 -38.50
N VAL A 1261 6.35 31.11 -39.27
CA VAL A 1261 7.81 31.03 -39.16
C VAL A 1261 8.44 32.42 -39.28
N ILE A 1262 9.35 32.77 -38.38
CA ILE A 1262 10.14 34.00 -38.42
C ILE A 1262 11.65 33.70 -38.47
N GLY A 1263 12.39 34.53 -39.23
CA GLY A 1263 13.83 34.42 -39.39
C GLY A 1263 14.42 35.59 -40.19
N SER A 1264 15.73 35.86 -40.04
CA SER A 1264 16.35 37.05 -40.62
C SER A 1264 16.56 36.94 -42.15
N ARG A 1265 15.99 37.89 -42.92
CA ARG A 1265 15.95 37.87 -44.39
C ARG A 1265 16.89 38.88 -45.05
N ASN A 1266 17.73 38.41 -45.97
CA ASN A 1266 18.23 39.23 -47.08
C ASN A 1266 17.61 38.76 -48.42
N SER A 1267 16.80 39.65 -49.01
CA SER A 1267 16.24 39.68 -50.40
C SER A 1267 14.86 39.05 -50.68
N TRP A 1268 13.82 39.88 -50.55
CA TRP A 1268 12.58 39.76 -51.34
C TRP A 1268 12.89 39.99 -52.83
N ARG A 1269 12.81 38.94 -53.66
CA ARG A 1269 12.46 39.08 -55.09
C ARG A 1269 11.25 38.22 -55.40
N THR A 1270 10.13 38.92 -55.54
CA THR A 1270 8.88 38.50 -56.17
C THR A 1270 9.08 37.47 -57.29
N ARG A 1271 8.50 36.27 -57.13
CA ARG A 1271 7.78 35.63 -58.22
C ARG A 1271 6.61 34.83 -57.68
N THR A 1272 5.45 35.49 -57.77
CA THR A 1272 4.10 34.93 -57.83
C THR A 1272 4.08 33.49 -58.32
N THR A 1273 3.56 32.56 -57.51
CA THR A 1273 2.41 31.70 -57.84
C THR A 1273 1.87 31.15 -56.52
N ILE A 1274 0.63 31.55 -56.19
CA ILE A 1274 -0.18 30.98 -55.12
C ILE A 1274 -0.65 29.60 -55.61
N GLY A 1275 -0.48 28.58 -54.78
CA GLY A 1275 -1.07 27.25 -54.91
C GLY A 1275 -1.28 26.75 -53.50
#